data_AF-A0A089N100-F1
#
_entry.id   AF-A0A089N100-F1
#
_cell.length_a   1.000
_cell.length_b   1.000
_cell.length_c   1.000
_cell.angle_alpha   90.00
_cell.angle_beta   90.00
_cell.angle_gamma   90.00
#
_symmetry.space_group_name_H-M   'P 1'
#
loop_
_entity.id
_entity.type
_entity.pdbx_description
1 polymer ?
#
loop_
_entity_poly.entity_id
_entity_poly.type
_entity_poly.pdbx_seq_one_letter_code
_entity_poly.pdbx_strand_id
1 'polypeptide(L)'
;MKKWPLAAKLTLLLMLFMLVLPAGTMFAEGNLLKNPGFEEADGKVPVSWTQDLWVQGGEASVLSVESEDVHSGAYAAVIENRQPNHAKWIQTVAVKPDTHYKVSGWVKVVSAGSEGLGANFFVAGVGGGYPSTKDTGGTWQELTFVGKTGSGQKEMTIGAALGGYGNLATGKAYFDDVTVEELTSAPAGASVISLDSSSGVSQEVKALKISWKNILIFSALFSGLFAWVYRTAFRSDRLLRKEKGSYGAWLWLAMGIAFLLRLRLGWTQEGYMSDMRTFMYWGQRLAEVGPGRFYQEGIFADYPPGYLYILYLLHSLKVGLGIVPGSGGEMLLFKLPAILSDLVAGWLIYRYGSKKLGSGIALGLSLLYLFNPAVLTDSAVWGQADAFFVLFLLVSIIAVSENKLAASAVWFAIATAVKPQALIFTPVLLFAFYHRRAWLEMLKGAVFGLVTFAVITLPFFWGNGGLKGLIDLYMGTLSSYPYSTVNAFNLYTLIAPSWTSIDQTWLGIPFRIWGNIAILAAVVLAGVYSFRKDRKDLSKSYFIGLVLIVVMFVVGTKMHERYMFPALILSLFTFMETKDRRLLTLFFGISLTQYINVAYVLLFLNAGQNPGSDGVVILTSIANIALLLFMLYTGWDIYYRRRILPLAPPRTQGELRASDLALAGELRIPEGESAAAPPRLLRKDWLWMGAITVLYGALALVHLGSSSSPETVWAPSSAGESFVVDLGSAKQLDRVQIFGGVGTGEFTLEFGQTQDSFSSPLKINEDVGNVFIWKSNDLNVSARYVKVNVNTPGFYLHEMAFYEQGSATPLPVSNVSEDTGGTPKTGKPANLFDEQQLIPANSGFMNSSYFDEIYHARTAYEFAHGIVPYENTHPPLGKLLISVGMALFGVNPFGWRIVGTVFGIAMLPALYVMAHRLFGRTRYAALATGLFALDFMHFTQTRIATIDVYVVFFIMLMFYFMQRYMVMNFYRVPLRRTLWPLFWSGLFFGIGVASKWIALYGGAGLAIMLGISLFDRYRQHRAARRLLAAGAAGDPAMAEACREAAGSFWKKTIITLSCCLVFFVVIPAAIYSASFIPVLSVTEQGYTFKGLIDAQTSMYDYHSKLEATHPFSSQWWQWPFMKRPVWFFSGGEGQPAGMVSSIVTMGNPLIWWTGVFAVLALLWLTIKRRQKAEYMIWIAYFSQYVPWMLVPRTTFLYHYFAMVPFMILALVYVFRQFDDLLLERRAKTIRYVYVAAVFVLFVMFYPVLSGMQVSGSYVTGILRWFPTWVF
;
A
#
# COMPACT_ATOMS: atom_id res chain seq x y z
N MET A 1 33.33 24.26 -8.77
CA MET A 1 32.22 23.71 -9.58
C MET A 1 32.44 22.21 -9.82
N LYS A 2 31.65 21.32 -9.19
CA LYS A 2 31.65 19.87 -9.47
C LYS A 2 30.35 19.51 -10.18
N LYS A 3 30.45 19.11 -11.46
CA LYS A 3 29.33 18.71 -12.33
C LYS A 3 28.50 17.61 -11.63
N TRP A 4 27.19 17.83 -11.52
CA TRP A 4 26.24 16.81 -11.10
C TRP A 4 26.27 15.62 -12.06
N PRO A 5 26.14 14.37 -11.58
CA PRO A 5 25.98 13.22 -12.47
C PRO A 5 24.68 13.35 -13.25
N LEU A 6 24.74 13.14 -14.56
CA LEU A 6 23.63 13.18 -15.52
C LEU A 6 22.40 12.40 -15.02
N ALA A 7 22.62 11.32 -14.26
CA ALA A 7 21.58 10.51 -13.63
C ALA A 7 20.64 11.33 -12.73
N ALA A 8 21.15 12.25 -11.91
CA ALA A 8 20.32 13.05 -11.01
C ALA A 8 19.46 14.10 -11.74
N LYS A 9 19.91 14.56 -12.93
CA LYS A 9 19.10 15.40 -13.81
C LYS A 9 18.03 14.58 -14.53
N LEU A 10 18.38 13.37 -14.99
CA LEU A 10 17.47 12.45 -15.65
C LEU A 10 16.38 11.94 -14.71
N THR A 11 16.70 11.59 -13.47
CA THR A 11 15.72 11.13 -12.47
C THR A 11 14.72 12.22 -12.12
N LEU A 12 15.17 13.48 -12.00
CA LEU A 12 14.28 14.61 -11.74
C LEU A 12 13.37 14.92 -12.93
N LEU A 13 13.89 14.78 -14.16
CA LEU A 13 13.10 14.97 -15.39
C LEU A 13 12.10 13.82 -15.63
N LEU A 14 12.49 12.57 -15.39
CA LEU A 14 11.63 11.38 -15.52
C LEU A 14 10.52 11.36 -14.46
N MET A 15 10.79 11.85 -13.24
CA MET A 15 9.77 11.99 -12.19
C MET A 15 8.77 13.11 -12.48
N LEU A 16 9.18 14.16 -13.21
CA LEU A 16 8.28 15.24 -13.68
C LEU A 16 7.46 14.81 -14.90
N PHE A 17 7.96 13.91 -15.73
CA PHE A 17 7.27 13.44 -16.94
C PHE A 17 6.22 12.35 -16.67
N MET A 18 6.24 11.70 -15.50
CA MET A 18 5.24 10.68 -15.11
C MET A 18 3.97 11.24 -14.44
N LEU A 19 3.76 12.55 -14.44
CA LEU A 19 2.63 13.20 -13.76
C LEU A 19 1.66 13.94 -14.70
N VAL A 20 1.75 13.74 -16.02
CA VAL A 20 0.82 14.36 -16.98
C VAL A 20 0.36 13.34 -18.01
N LEU A 21 -0.70 12.59 -17.70
CA LEU A 21 -1.58 11.94 -18.67
C LEU A 21 -2.99 11.83 -18.05
N PRO A 22 -4.00 12.61 -18.51
CA PRO A 22 -5.39 12.26 -18.28
C PRO A 22 -5.86 11.34 -19.42
N ALA A 23 -6.44 10.19 -19.08
CA ALA A 23 -7.20 9.36 -20.00
C ALA A 23 -8.66 9.42 -19.58
N GLY A 24 -9.44 10.25 -20.27
CA GLY A 24 -10.91 10.20 -20.22
C GLY A 24 -11.42 9.29 -21.33
N THR A 25 -12.46 8.52 -21.05
CA THR A 25 -13.36 7.97 -22.08
C THR A 25 -14.79 8.11 -21.56
N MET A 26 -15.66 8.69 -22.39
CA MET A 26 -17.12 8.71 -22.23
C MET A 26 -17.72 7.52 -23.01
N PHE A 27 -18.88 7.02 -22.58
CA PHE A 27 -19.76 6.19 -23.41
C PHE A 27 -21.21 6.68 -23.31
N ALA A 28 -21.95 6.53 -24.41
CA ALA A 28 -23.32 7.01 -24.67
C ALA A 28 -24.40 5.97 -24.29
N GLU A 29 -25.64 6.44 -24.15
CA GLU A 29 -26.81 5.81 -23.52
C GLU A 29 -27.48 4.66 -24.28
N GLY A 30 -28.12 3.77 -23.51
CA GLY A 30 -29.21 2.88 -23.96
C GLY A 30 -29.10 1.46 -23.39
N ASN A 31 -28.23 0.65 -23.99
CA ASN A 31 -27.96 -0.74 -23.62
C ASN A 31 -26.55 -0.83 -23.05
N LEU A 32 -26.37 -1.53 -21.92
CA LEU A 32 -25.06 -1.69 -21.30
C LEU A 32 -24.14 -2.63 -22.10
N LEU A 33 -24.71 -3.50 -22.94
CA LEU A 33 -23.96 -4.40 -23.82
C LEU A 33 -23.47 -3.68 -25.08
N LYS A 34 -22.24 -3.98 -25.49
CA LYS A 34 -21.69 -3.64 -26.81
C LYS A 34 -22.00 -4.77 -27.79
N ASN A 35 -22.31 -4.42 -29.03
CA ASN A 35 -22.71 -5.37 -30.07
C ASN A 35 -23.84 -6.34 -29.61
N PRO A 36 -24.98 -5.81 -29.10
CA PRO A 36 -26.04 -6.63 -28.49
C PRO A 36 -26.76 -7.57 -29.46
N GLY A 37 -26.84 -7.24 -30.75
CA GLY A 37 -27.39 -8.09 -31.81
C GLY A 37 -26.34 -8.93 -32.55
N PHE A 38 -25.09 -9.00 -32.06
CA PHE A 38 -24.02 -9.79 -32.69
C PHE A 38 -23.65 -9.42 -34.15
N GLU A 39 -24.09 -8.25 -34.61
CA GLU A 39 -23.92 -7.70 -35.97
C GLU A 39 -22.47 -7.45 -36.38
N GLU A 40 -21.61 -7.13 -35.42
CA GLU A 40 -20.18 -6.93 -35.66
C GLU A 40 -19.41 -8.23 -35.37
N ALA A 41 -18.74 -8.81 -36.37
CA ALA A 41 -17.97 -10.05 -36.19
C ALA A 41 -16.58 -9.99 -36.84
N ASP A 42 -15.58 -10.55 -36.16
CA ASP A 42 -14.25 -10.84 -36.69
C ASP A 42 -14.19 -12.33 -37.07
N GLY A 43 -14.46 -12.62 -38.35
CA GLY A 43 -14.66 -13.97 -38.83
C GLY A 43 -15.97 -14.58 -38.30
N LYS A 44 -15.86 -15.67 -37.53
CA LYS A 44 -17.02 -16.33 -36.88
C LYS A 44 -17.25 -15.89 -35.44
N VAL A 45 -16.49 -14.92 -34.92
CA VAL A 45 -16.57 -14.51 -33.50
C VAL A 45 -17.18 -13.11 -33.41
N PRO A 46 -18.25 -12.89 -32.62
CA PRO A 46 -18.82 -11.57 -32.45
C PRO A 46 -17.89 -10.65 -31.66
N VAL A 47 -17.68 -9.43 -32.17
CA VAL A 47 -16.88 -8.38 -31.54
C VAL A 47 -17.47 -8.02 -30.17
N SER A 48 -16.61 -7.78 -29.18
CA SER A 48 -16.97 -7.49 -27.77
C SER A 48 -17.53 -8.65 -26.93
N TRP A 49 -17.76 -9.83 -27.53
CA TRP A 49 -18.16 -11.04 -26.83
C TRP A 49 -17.00 -12.03 -26.75
N THR A 50 -16.87 -12.73 -25.62
CA THR A 50 -15.82 -13.75 -25.41
C THR A 50 -16.44 -15.14 -25.35
N GLN A 51 -15.81 -16.12 -25.98
CA GLN A 51 -16.20 -17.53 -25.84
C GLN A 51 -15.72 -18.09 -24.50
N ASP A 52 -16.58 -18.82 -23.81
CA ASP A 52 -16.22 -19.62 -22.63
C ASP A 52 -16.85 -21.01 -22.74
N LEU A 53 -16.01 -22.04 -22.56
CA LEU A 53 -16.32 -23.44 -22.77
C LEU A 53 -15.95 -24.23 -21.51
N TRP A 54 -16.90 -24.99 -20.98
CA TRP A 54 -16.60 -25.91 -19.88
C TRP A 54 -15.69 -27.06 -20.30
N VAL A 55 -16.02 -27.74 -21.41
CA VAL A 55 -15.14 -28.71 -22.09
C VAL A 55 -14.47 -28.02 -23.27
N GLN A 56 -13.14 -27.94 -23.23
CA GLN A 56 -12.32 -27.24 -24.23
C GLN A 56 -12.12 -28.09 -25.50
N GLY A 57 -12.16 -27.44 -26.68
CA GLY A 57 -11.88 -28.06 -27.98
C GLY A 57 -13.05 -27.98 -28.97
N GLY A 58 -12.75 -27.67 -30.25
CA GLY A 58 -13.76 -27.49 -31.31
C GLY A 58 -14.52 -28.76 -31.72
N GLU A 59 -14.10 -29.94 -31.24
CA GLU A 59 -14.85 -31.19 -31.38
C GLU A 59 -16.00 -31.32 -30.37
N ALA A 60 -15.91 -30.65 -29.21
CA ALA A 60 -16.91 -30.71 -28.15
C ALA A 60 -18.06 -29.72 -28.37
N SER A 61 -17.72 -28.46 -28.70
CA SER A 61 -18.68 -27.40 -29.01
C SER A 61 -18.13 -26.43 -30.05
N VAL A 62 -19.02 -25.91 -30.88
CA VAL A 62 -18.73 -24.88 -31.88
C VAL A 62 -19.56 -23.65 -31.56
N LEU A 63 -18.91 -22.50 -31.39
CA LEU A 63 -19.57 -21.20 -31.27
C LEU A 63 -19.21 -20.36 -32.48
N SER A 64 -20.21 -19.74 -33.10
CA SER A 64 -20.01 -18.86 -34.24
C SER A 64 -21.08 -17.77 -34.33
N VAL A 65 -20.94 -16.82 -35.26
CA VAL A 65 -22.06 -16.05 -35.80
C VAL A 65 -22.45 -16.58 -37.18
N GLU A 66 -23.74 -16.60 -37.48
CA GLU A 66 -24.31 -17.05 -38.76
C GLU A 66 -25.34 -16.04 -39.27
N SER A 67 -25.52 -15.95 -40.59
CA SER A 67 -26.45 -15.03 -41.26
C SER A 67 -27.69 -15.72 -41.85
N GLU A 68 -27.82 -17.03 -41.67
CA GLU A 68 -28.91 -17.84 -42.26
C GLU A 68 -30.22 -17.75 -41.47
N ASP A 69 -30.13 -17.67 -40.13
CA ASP A 69 -31.28 -17.66 -39.23
C ASP A 69 -31.04 -16.60 -38.15
N VAL A 70 -31.59 -15.41 -38.39
CA VAL A 70 -31.35 -14.17 -37.64
C VAL A 70 -32.69 -13.60 -37.21
N HIS A 71 -32.78 -13.05 -35.99
CA HIS A 71 -34.02 -12.45 -35.50
C HIS A 71 -34.17 -11.03 -36.05
N SER A 72 -33.12 -10.22 -35.96
CA SER A 72 -33.06 -8.90 -36.59
C SER A 72 -31.62 -8.56 -37.00
N GLY A 73 -31.44 -7.70 -38.01
CA GLY A 73 -30.11 -7.40 -38.54
C GLY A 73 -29.58 -8.43 -39.53
N ALA A 74 -28.26 -8.63 -39.55
CA ALA A 74 -27.54 -9.46 -40.52
C ALA A 74 -26.90 -10.72 -39.91
N TYR A 75 -26.73 -10.80 -38.58
CA TYR A 75 -26.07 -11.93 -37.93
C TYR A 75 -26.70 -12.30 -36.60
N ALA A 76 -26.74 -13.60 -36.28
CA ALA A 76 -27.08 -14.10 -34.96
C ALA A 76 -25.96 -14.98 -34.39
N ALA A 77 -25.81 -14.99 -33.07
CA ALA A 77 -24.85 -15.87 -32.39
C ALA A 77 -25.39 -17.30 -32.29
N VAL A 78 -24.54 -18.28 -32.56
CA VAL A 78 -24.87 -19.69 -32.65
C VAL A 78 -23.98 -20.49 -31.71
N ILE A 79 -24.58 -21.44 -30.99
CA ILE A 79 -23.90 -22.41 -30.15
C ILE A 79 -24.36 -23.81 -30.54
N GLU A 80 -23.43 -24.66 -30.98
CA GLU A 80 -23.64 -26.08 -31.26
C GLU A 80 -22.80 -26.95 -30.31
N ASN A 81 -23.44 -27.62 -29.36
CA ASN A 81 -22.81 -28.60 -28.47
C ASN A 81 -22.93 -30.00 -29.08
N ARG A 82 -21.80 -30.55 -29.55
CA ARG A 82 -21.70 -31.90 -30.13
C ARG A 82 -21.55 -32.98 -29.08
N GLN A 83 -21.03 -32.62 -27.91
CA GLN A 83 -20.99 -33.41 -26.68
C GLN A 83 -21.67 -32.62 -25.55
N PRO A 84 -22.13 -33.26 -24.46
CA PRO A 84 -22.71 -32.55 -23.33
C PRO A 84 -21.73 -31.47 -22.82
N ASN A 85 -22.08 -30.19 -23.00
CA ASN A 85 -21.23 -29.07 -22.60
C ASN A 85 -22.05 -27.92 -22.00
N HIS A 86 -21.36 -26.97 -21.40
CA HIS A 86 -21.88 -25.64 -21.08
C HIS A 86 -21.04 -24.62 -21.84
N ALA A 87 -21.53 -24.28 -23.02
CA ALA A 87 -20.89 -23.39 -23.97
C ALA A 87 -21.61 -22.05 -23.98
N LYS A 88 -20.86 -20.95 -23.99
CA LYS A 88 -21.45 -19.62 -23.83
C LYS A 88 -20.65 -18.49 -24.46
N TRP A 89 -21.38 -17.49 -24.92
CA TRP A 89 -20.89 -16.14 -25.21
C TRP A 89 -21.06 -15.28 -23.98
N ILE A 90 -20.00 -14.60 -23.53
CA ILE A 90 -20.03 -13.72 -22.35
C ILE A 90 -19.54 -12.31 -22.64
N GLN A 91 -20.13 -11.34 -21.95
CA GLN A 91 -19.70 -9.94 -21.95
C GLN A 91 -19.87 -9.32 -20.56
N THR A 92 -18.83 -8.66 -20.06
CA THR A 92 -18.87 -7.96 -18.76
C THR A 92 -19.30 -6.52 -18.97
N VAL A 93 -20.34 -6.11 -18.24
CA VAL A 93 -20.91 -4.76 -18.29
C VAL A 93 -20.83 -4.08 -16.93
N ALA A 94 -20.67 -2.76 -16.92
CA ALA A 94 -20.67 -1.97 -15.70
C ALA A 94 -22.12 -1.76 -15.21
N VAL A 95 -22.36 -1.97 -13.92
CA VAL A 95 -23.68 -1.83 -13.29
C VAL A 95 -23.60 -0.99 -12.02
N LYS A 96 -24.73 -0.46 -11.58
CA LYS A 96 -24.88 0.26 -10.32
C LYS A 96 -25.23 -0.73 -9.20
N PRO A 97 -24.71 -0.56 -7.98
CA PRO A 97 -25.14 -1.33 -6.81
C PRO A 97 -26.63 -1.12 -6.48
N ASP A 98 -27.26 -2.10 -5.85
CA ASP A 98 -28.67 -2.05 -5.38
C ASP A 98 -29.69 -1.65 -6.46
N THR A 99 -29.39 -1.88 -7.73
CA THR A 99 -30.15 -1.40 -8.88
C THR A 99 -30.81 -2.55 -9.62
N HIS A 100 -32.03 -2.35 -10.09
CA HIS A 100 -32.74 -3.34 -10.89
C HIS A 100 -32.28 -3.28 -12.34
N TYR A 101 -32.03 -4.43 -12.94
CA TYR A 101 -31.71 -4.58 -14.35
C TYR A 101 -32.67 -5.56 -14.99
N LYS A 102 -33.20 -5.18 -16.15
CA LYS A 102 -33.89 -6.10 -17.05
C LYS A 102 -32.87 -6.67 -18.02
N VAL A 103 -32.81 -7.99 -18.11
CA VAL A 103 -32.06 -8.69 -19.14
C VAL A 103 -33.07 -9.40 -20.04
N SER A 104 -32.99 -9.12 -21.34
CA SER A 104 -33.83 -9.78 -22.35
C SER A 104 -33.01 -10.13 -23.58
N GLY A 105 -33.46 -11.12 -24.34
CA GLY A 105 -32.86 -11.46 -25.63
C GLY A 105 -33.67 -12.53 -26.32
N TRP A 106 -33.48 -12.66 -27.63
CA TRP A 106 -34.19 -13.63 -28.45
C TRP A 106 -33.37 -14.90 -28.58
N VAL A 107 -34.03 -16.05 -28.43
CA VAL A 107 -33.43 -17.36 -28.62
C VAL A 107 -34.26 -18.20 -29.58
N LYS A 108 -33.60 -19.05 -30.37
CA LYS A 108 -34.23 -20.08 -31.19
C LYS A 108 -33.48 -21.38 -31.01
N VAL A 109 -34.17 -22.40 -30.51
CA VAL A 109 -33.58 -23.72 -30.30
C VAL A 109 -33.88 -24.60 -31.52
N VAL A 110 -32.84 -25.07 -32.20
CA VAL A 110 -32.95 -25.98 -33.35
C VAL A 110 -32.99 -27.43 -32.87
N SER A 111 -32.15 -27.76 -31.90
CA SER A 111 -32.16 -29.05 -31.23
C SER A 111 -31.58 -28.89 -29.83
N ALA A 112 -32.13 -29.60 -28.86
CA ALA A 112 -31.54 -29.72 -27.53
C ALA A 112 -31.77 -31.14 -27.01
N GLY A 113 -30.77 -31.72 -26.34
CA GLY A 113 -30.92 -33.01 -25.68
C GLY A 113 -32.02 -33.01 -24.62
N SER A 114 -32.59 -34.20 -24.33
CA SER A 114 -33.62 -34.35 -23.29
C SER A 114 -33.09 -34.02 -21.88
N GLU A 115 -31.80 -34.23 -21.64
CA GLU A 115 -31.11 -33.94 -20.38
C GLU A 115 -30.29 -32.62 -20.43
N GLY A 116 -30.06 -32.00 -19.27
CA GLY A 116 -29.33 -30.72 -19.15
C GLY A 116 -30.21 -29.46 -19.15
N LEU A 117 -29.59 -28.28 -19.12
CA LEU A 117 -30.28 -26.97 -19.21
C LEU A 117 -30.29 -26.49 -20.67
N GLY A 118 -31.43 -26.00 -21.17
CA GLY A 118 -31.58 -25.54 -22.57
C GLY A 118 -30.88 -24.20 -22.86
N ALA A 119 -31.28 -23.52 -23.94
CA ALA A 119 -30.80 -22.18 -24.25
C ALA A 119 -31.26 -21.19 -23.17
N ASN A 120 -30.35 -20.35 -22.67
CA ASN A 120 -30.62 -19.43 -21.57
C ASN A 120 -29.73 -18.17 -21.61
N PHE A 121 -30.23 -17.10 -20.96
CA PHE A 121 -29.43 -15.94 -20.59
C PHE A 121 -29.24 -15.90 -19.08
N PHE A 122 -28.03 -15.61 -18.61
CA PHE A 122 -27.72 -15.65 -17.18
C PHE A 122 -26.61 -14.67 -16.78
N VAL A 123 -26.42 -14.49 -15.48
CA VAL A 123 -25.30 -13.72 -14.92
C VAL A 123 -24.26 -14.67 -14.35
N ALA A 124 -23.01 -14.55 -14.80
CA ALA A 124 -21.94 -15.42 -14.34
C ALA A 124 -21.68 -15.26 -12.83
N GLY A 125 -21.55 -16.39 -12.13
CA GLY A 125 -21.32 -16.43 -10.69
C GLY A 125 -22.58 -16.40 -9.83
N VAL A 126 -23.77 -16.32 -10.41
CA VAL A 126 -25.06 -16.34 -9.70
C VAL A 126 -25.76 -17.67 -9.97
N GLY A 127 -26.18 -18.37 -8.91
CA GLY A 127 -26.72 -19.73 -9.00
C GLY A 127 -28.25 -19.79 -9.14
N GLY A 128 -28.74 -20.32 -10.26
CA GLY A 128 -30.15 -20.71 -10.47
C GLY A 128 -31.12 -19.55 -10.71
N GLY A 129 -32.28 -19.85 -11.32
CA GLY A 129 -33.41 -18.92 -11.45
C GLY A 129 -33.61 -18.22 -12.80
N TYR A 130 -32.77 -18.48 -13.81
CA TYR A 130 -32.88 -17.85 -15.12
C TYR A 130 -33.88 -18.53 -16.06
N PRO A 131 -34.56 -17.77 -16.95
CA PRO A 131 -35.37 -18.35 -17.99
C PRO A 131 -34.49 -19.20 -18.90
N SER A 132 -34.93 -20.44 -19.13
CA SER A 132 -34.30 -21.35 -20.08
C SER A 132 -35.38 -22.02 -20.90
N THR A 133 -35.07 -22.34 -22.15
CA THR A 133 -35.97 -23.11 -23.02
C THR A 133 -35.20 -24.21 -23.73
N LYS A 134 -35.82 -25.38 -23.83
CA LYS A 134 -35.28 -26.53 -24.58
C LYS A 134 -35.89 -26.67 -25.97
N ASP A 135 -36.97 -25.95 -26.23
CA ASP A 135 -37.70 -26.01 -27.49
C ASP A 135 -38.44 -24.70 -27.72
N THR A 136 -38.25 -24.10 -28.88
CA THR A 136 -38.96 -22.89 -29.30
C THR A 136 -39.89 -23.16 -30.50
N GLY A 137 -40.16 -24.43 -30.81
CA GLY A 137 -40.98 -24.85 -31.95
C GLY A 137 -40.41 -24.43 -33.31
N GLY A 138 -39.09 -24.21 -33.39
CA GLY A 138 -38.43 -23.69 -34.59
C GLY A 138 -38.64 -22.19 -34.85
N THR A 139 -39.23 -21.46 -33.90
CA THR A 139 -39.43 -20.00 -33.96
C THR A 139 -38.53 -19.27 -32.96
N TRP A 140 -38.37 -17.95 -33.15
CA TRP A 140 -37.67 -17.10 -32.19
C TRP A 140 -38.58 -16.77 -31.00
N GLN A 141 -38.04 -16.91 -29.79
CA GLN A 141 -38.73 -16.64 -28.54
C GLN A 141 -37.89 -15.71 -27.67
N GLU A 142 -38.48 -14.65 -27.13
CA GLU A 142 -37.79 -13.76 -26.18
C GLU A 142 -37.75 -14.41 -24.79
N LEU A 143 -36.56 -14.44 -24.18
CA LEU A 143 -36.37 -14.78 -22.78
C LEU A 143 -36.04 -13.49 -22.02
N THR A 144 -36.77 -13.24 -20.93
CA THR A 144 -36.60 -12.04 -20.11
C THR A 144 -36.54 -12.39 -18.63
N PHE A 145 -35.64 -11.75 -17.89
CA PHE A 145 -35.67 -11.73 -16.43
C PHE A 145 -35.27 -10.37 -15.86
N VAL A 146 -35.71 -10.11 -14.63
CA VAL A 146 -35.31 -8.92 -13.87
C VAL A 146 -34.50 -9.37 -12.67
N GLY A 147 -33.35 -8.73 -12.45
CA GLY A 147 -32.56 -8.97 -11.26
C GLY A 147 -32.08 -7.69 -10.60
N LYS A 148 -31.70 -7.79 -9.32
CA LYS A 148 -31.17 -6.69 -8.55
C LYS A 148 -29.71 -6.94 -8.22
N THR A 149 -28.83 -5.99 -8.54
CA THR A 149 -27.42 -6.05 -8.15
C THR A 149 -27.23 -5.91 -6.66
N GLY A 150 -26.19 -6.56 -6.11
CA GLY A 150 -25.84 -6.43 -4.69
C GLY A 150 -25.30 -5.04 -4.33
N SER A 151 -25.24 -4.74 -3.03
CA SER A 151 -24.84 -3.43 -2.49
C SER A 151 -23.39 -3.03 -2.78
N GLY A 152 -22.55 -3.98 -3.20
CA GLY A 152 -21.17 -3.76 -3.63
C GLY A 152 -20.90 -4.01 -5.12
N GLN A 153 -21.90 -4.47 -5.89
CA GLN A 153 -21.71 -4.98 -7.24
C GLN A 153 -21.64 -3.84 -8.27
N LYS A 154 -20.52 -3.75 -8.98
CA LYS A 154 -20.24 -2.68 -9.97
C LYS A 154 -20.04 -3.19 -11.40
N GLU A 155 -19.96 -4.51 -11.54
CA GLU A 155 -19.88 -5.19 -12.81
C GLU A 155 -20.72 -6.46 -12.72
N MET A 156 -21.26 -6.86 -13.86
CA MET A 156 -21.89 -8.17 -14.02
C MET A 156 -21.49 -8.73 -15.38
N THR A 157 -21.27 -10.04 -15.43
CA THR A 157 -20.96 -10.73 -16.68
C THR A 157 -22.21 -11.42 -17.18
N ILE A 158 -22.75 -10.96 -18.30
CA ILE A 158 -23.92 -11.54 -18.95
C ILE A 158 -23.48 -12.65 -19.89
N GLY A 159 -24.16 -13.79 -19.84
CA GLY A 159 -23.90 -14.94 -20.70
C GLY A 159 -25.13 -15.35 -21.51
N ALA A 160 -24.93 -15.66 -22.79
CA ALA A 160 -25.86 -16.39 -23.67
C ALA A 160 -25.33 -17.81 -23.84
N ALA A 161 -26.08 -18.83 -23.43
CA ALA A 161 -25.56 -20.18 -23.29
C ALA A 161 -26.50 -21.29 -23.73
N LEU A 162 -25.89 -22.42 -24.13
CA LEU A 162 -26.54 -23.71 -24.25
C LEU A 162 -25.89 -24.68 -23.24
N GLY A 163 -26.69 -25.23 -22.32
CA GLY A 163 -26.22 -25.95 -21.14
C GLY A 163 -26.08 -25.06 -19.90
N GLY A 164 -25.81 -25.66 -18.73
CA GLY A 164 -25.58 -24.97 -17.47
C GLY A 164 -24.54 -25.67 -16.59
N TYR A 165 -24.01 -24.98 -15.57
CA TYR A 165 -23.08 -25.57 -14.61
C TYR A 165 -23.72 -26.78 -13.91
N GLY A 166 -23.12 -27.96 -14.06
CA GLY A 166 -23.66 -29.24 -13.56
C GLY A 166 -24.86 -29.80 -14.34
N ASN A 167 -25.35 -29.10 -15.38
CA ASN A 167 -26.49 -29.47 -16.23
C ASN A 167 -26.12 -29.27 -17.71
N LEU A 168 -25.14 -30.03 -18.17
CA LEU A 168 -24.58 -29.94 -19.52
C LEU A 168 -25.61 -30.37 -20.58
N ALA A 169 -25.62 -29.73 -21.74
CA ALA A 169 -26.57 -30.05 -22.82
C ALA A 169 -25.86 -30.27 -24.16
N THR A 170 -26.42 -31.14 -25.00
CA THR A 170 -26.13 -31.26 -26.44
C THR A 170 -27.18 -30.51 -27.25
N GLY A 171 -26.85 -30.12 -28.49
CA GLY A 171 -27.81 -29.50 -29.42
C GLY A 171 -27.31 -28.21 -30.06
N LYS A 172 -28.18 -27.49 -30.79
CA LYS A 172 -27.89 -26.23 -31.48
C LYS A 172 -28.93 -25.16 -31.12
N ALA A 173 -28.48 -23.96 -30.75
CA ALA A 173 -29.33 -22.81 -30.46
C ALA A 173 -28.74 -21.49 -31.01
N TYR A 174 -29.63 -20.58 -31.39
CA TYR A 174 -29.34 -19.23 -31.87
C TYR A 174 -29.74 -18.20 -30.80
N PHE A 175 -29.00 -17.10 -30.74
CA PHE A 175 -29.17 -15.99 -29.79
C PHE A 175 -29.01 -14.67 -30.54
N ASP A 176 -29.89 -13.71 -30.25
CA ASP A 176 -29.92 -12.42 -30.93
C ASP A 176 -30.55 -11.32 -30.06
N ASP A 177 -30.30 -10.06 -30.41
CA ASP A 177 -30.90 -8.85 -29.80
C ASP A 177 -30.90 -8.83 -28.26
N VAL A 178 -29.73 -8.99 -27.64
CA VAL A 178 -29.60 -9.05 -26.16
C VAL A 178 -29.58 -7.65 -25.55
N THR A 179 -30.52 -7.37 -24.66
CA THR A 179 -30.61 -6.10 -23.95
C THR A 179 -30.34 -6.23 -22.47
N VAL A 180 -29.60 -5.26 -21.94
CA VAL A 180 -29.38 -5.04 -20.51
C VAL A 180 -29.74 -3.60 -20.20
N GLU A 181 -30.87 -3.42 -19.54
CA GLU A 181 -31.46 -2.11 -19.27
C GLU A 181 -31.57 -1.86 -17.79
N GLU A 182 -31.16 -0.66 -17.35
CA GLU A 182 -31.38 -0.21 -15.98
C GLU A 182 -32.86 0.13 -15.76
N LEU A 183 -33.46 -0.44 -14.72
CA LEU A 183 -34.84 -0.16 -14.32
C LEU A 183 -34.86 0.74 -13.09
N THR A 184 -35.74 1.74 -13.09
CA THR A 184 -36.03 2.60 -11.94
C THR A 184 -36.70 1.83 -10.79
N SER A 185 -37.52 0.83 -11.10
CA SER A 185 -38.12 -0.12 -10.15
C SER A 185 -38.49 -1.44 -10.84
N ALA A 186 -38.65 -2.51 -10.06
CA ALA A 186 -39.13 -3.78 -10.59
C ALA A 186 -40.60 -3.65 -11.06
N PRO A 187 -40.96 -4.20 -12.25
CA PRO A 187 -42.34 -4.20 -12.70
C PRO A 187 -43.27 -4.92 -11.72
N ALA A 188 -44.51 -4.43 -11.55
CA ALA A 188 -45.49 -5.03 -10.65
C ALA A 188 -45.75 -6.51 -11.03
N GLY A 189 -45.44 -7.44 -10.11
CA GLY A 189 -45.59 -8.88 -10.31
C GLY A 189 -44.39 -9.62 -10.91
N ALA A 190 -43.29 -8.95 -11.24
CA ALA A 190 -42.08 -9.59 -11.75
C ALA A 190 -41.24 -10.25 -10.63
N SER A 191 -40.79 -11.49 -10.84
CA SER A 191 -39.87 -12.17 -9.91
C SER A 191 -38.46 -11.59 -10.04
N VAL A 192 -37.98 -10.89 -9.02
CA VAL A 192 -36.65 -10.25 -8.99
C VAL A 192 -35.60 -11.21 -8.44
N ILE A 193 -34.58 -11.52 -9.22
CA ILE A 193 -33.48 -12.43 -8.85
C ILE A 193 -32.30 -11.63 -8.32
N SER A 194 -31.61 -12.08 -7.27
CA SER A 194 -30.35 -11.46 -6.85
C SER A 194 -29.29 -11.68 -7.93
N LEU A 195 -28.70 -10.60 -8.46
CA LEU A 195 -27.58 -10.66 -9.40
C LEU A 195 -26.22 -10.69 -8.69
N ASP A 196 -26.24 -10.67 -7.36
CA ASP A 196 -25.03 -10.72 -6.54
C ASP A 196 -24.43 -12.13 -6.57
N SER A 197 -23.28 -12.29 -7.23
CA SER A 197 -22.54 -13.55 -7.28
C SER A 197 -22.03 -14.02 -5.91
N SER A 198 -22.14 -13.19 -4.87
CA SER A 198 -21.76 -13.54 -3.50
C SER A 198 -22.78 -14.41 -2.74
N SER A 199 -23.98 -14.64 -3.30
CA SER A 199 -24.99 -15.52 -2.71
C SER A 199 -24.77 -17.02 -2.98
N GLY A 200 -23.80 -17.39 -3.84
CA GLY A 200 -23.25 -18.74 -3.90
C GLY A 200 -22.06 -18.86 -2.96
N VAL A 201 -22.33 -19.15 -1.66
CA VAL A 201 -21.33 -19.31 -0.58
C VAL A 201 -20.07 -18.49 -0.85
N SER A 202 -20.19 -17.18 -0.66
CA SER A 202 -19.05 -16.44 -0.16
C SER A 202 -18.66 -17.10 1.17
N GLN A 203 -17.76 -18.10 1.10
CA GLN A 203 -16.71 -18.07 2.09
C GLN A 203 -16.11 -16.69 1.90
N GLU A 204 -16.44 -15.79 2.83
CA GLU A 204 -15.60 -14.63 3.11
C GLU A 204 -14.17 -15.11 2.92
N VAL A 205 -13.53 -14.69 1.83
CA VAL A 205 -12.09 -14.82 1.74
C VAL A 205 -11.61 -13.81 2.76
N LYS A 206 -11.57 -14.25 4.03
CA LYS A 206 -10.88 -13.55 5.11
C LYS A 206 -9.55 -13.17 4.51
N ALA A 207 -9.31 -11.86 4.38
CA ALA A 207 -8.00 -11.35 4.03
C ALA A 207 -7.05 -11.96 5.06
N LEU A 208 -6.26 -12.94 4.62
CA LEU A 208 -5.42 -13.69 5.53
C LEU A 208 -4.39 -12.70 6.06
N LYS A 209 -4.48 -12.37 7.36
CA LYS A 209 -3.57 -11.44 8.03
C LYS A 209 -2.19 -12.10 8.16
N ILE A 210 -1.42 -12.08 7.08
CA ILE A 210 -0.08 -12.65 7.04
C ILE A 210 0.89 -11.69 7.75
N SER A 211 1.43 -12.16 8.88
CA SER A 211 2.39 -11.40 9.67
C SER A 211 3.78 -11.39 9.03
N TRP A 212 4.06 -10.34 8.28
CA TRP A 212 5.37 -9.97 7.74
C TRP A 212 6.46 -9.58 8.76
N LYS A 213 6.16 -9.63 10.07
CA LYS A 213 7.13 -9.29 11.14
C LYS A 213 8.43 -10.09 11.01
N ASN A 214 8.32 -11.39 10.72
CA ASN A 214 9.47 -12.28 10.57
C ASN A 214 10.33 -11.87 9.37
N ILE A 215 9.72 -11.51 8.25
CA ILE A 215 10.42 -11.03 7.05
C ILE A 215 11.24 -9.77 7.38
N LEU A 216 10.67 -8.83 8.14
CA LEU A 216 11.39 -7.62 8.56
C LEU A 216 12.54 -7.93 9.53
N ILE A 217 12.34 -8.84 10.48
CA ILE A 217 13.38 -9.25 11.45
C ILE A 217 14.56 -9.89 10.71
N PHE A 218 14.32 -10.87 9.83
CA PHE A 218 15.39 -11.53 9.07
C PHE A 218 16.08 -10.58 8.10
N SER A 219 15.34 -9.64 7.48
CA SER A 219 15.93 -8.58 6.66
C SER A 219 16.85 -7.66 7.48
N ALA A 220 16.45 -7.31 8.71
CA ALA A 220 17.25 -6.50 9.62
C ALA A 220 18.49 -7.25 10.13
N LEU A 221 18.35 -8.52 10.48
CA LEU A 221 19.47 -9.39 10.89
C LEU A 221 20.51 -9.53 9.77
N PHE A 222 20.06 -9.78 8.54
CA PHE A 222 20.96 -9.85 7.38
C PHE A 222 21.62 -8.49 7.09
N SER A 223 20.87 -7.38 7.24
CA SER A 223 21.44 -6.03 7.13
C SER A 223 22.51 -5.76 8.19
N GLY A 224 22.28 -6.23 9.42
CA GLY A 224 23.25 -6.19 10.51
C GLY A 224 24.49 -7.02 10.21
N LEU A 225 24.32 -8.27 9.74
CA LEU A 225 25.40 -9.15 9.30
C LEU A 225 26.20 -8.51 8.16
N PHE A 226 25.53 -7.98 7.13
CA PHE A 226 26.16 -7.29 6.01
C PHE A 226 26.99 -6.10 6.48
N ALA A 227 26.42 -5.24 7.32
CA ALA A 227 27.12 -4.08 7.88
C ALA A 227 28.31 -4.49 8.76
N TRP A 228 28.16 -5.57 9.55
CA TRP A 228 29.22 -6.13 10.36
C TRP A 228 30.36 -6.67 9.49
N VAL A 229 30.09 -7.58 8.55
CA VAL A 229 31.10 -8.14 7.61
C VAL A 229 31.78 -7.03 6.81
N TYR A 230 31.02 -6.06 6.30
CA TYR A 230 31.59 -4.93 5.54
C TYR A 230 32.55 -4.08 6.39
N ARG A 231 32.28 -3.92 7.70
CA ARG A 231 33.17 -3.18 8.61
C ARG A 231 34.34 -4.02 9.10
N THR A 232 34.11 -5.29 9.44
CA THR A 232 35.13 -6.17 10.03
C THR A 232 35.98 -6.78 8.93
N ALA A 233 35.42 -7.55 7.99
CA ALA A 233 36.17 -8.21 6.93
C ALA A 233 36.71 -7.23 5.87
N PHE A 234 35.86 -6.38 5.32
CA PHE A 234 36.23 -5.60 4.12
C PHE A 234 36.98 -4.30 4.40
N ARG A 235 37.10 -3.89 5.67
CA ARG A 235 37.79 -2.65 6.10
C ARG A 235 38.86 -2.86 7.17
N SER A 236 39.17 -4.10 7.56
CA SER A 236 40.20 -4.39 8.55
C SER A 236 41.55 -4.64 7.90
N ASP A 237 42.53 -3.80 8.22
CA ASP A 237 43.92 -4.01 7.80
C ASP A 237 44.47 -5.36 8.30
N ARG A 238 44.05 -5.79 9.50
CA ARG A 238 44.44 -7.08 10.09
C ARG A 238 43.92 -8.28 9.29
N LEU A 239 42.72 -8.20 8.72
CA LEU A 239 42.12 -9.32 7.99
C LEU A 239 42.52 -9.34 6.50
N LEU A 240 42.93 -8.18 5.96
CA LEU A 240 43.41 -8.05 4.58
C LEU A 240 44.82 -8.61 4.37
N ARG A 241 45.67 -8.62 5.41
CA ARG A 241 47.09 -9.00 5.33
C ARG A 241 47.41 -10.45 5.72
N LYS A 242 46.43 -11.25 6.14
CA LYS A 242 46.67 -12.63 6.61
C LYS A 242 46.68 -13.66 5.47
N GLU A 243 47.53 -14.67 5.61
CA GLU A 243 47.69 -15.76 4.65
C GLU A 243 46.51 -16.74 4.60
N LYS A 244 46.42 -17.50 3.50
CA LYS A 244 45.29 -18.38 3.15
C LYS A 244 45.02 -19.52 4.13
N GLY A 245 46.04 -20.01 4.83
CA GLY A 245 45.88 -21.07 5.85
C GLY A 245 45.07 -20.62 7.08
N SER A 246 45.13 -19.33 7.46
CA SER A 246 44.54 -18.86 8.73
C SER A 246 43.01 -18.83 8.75
N TYR A 247 42.34 -18.83 7.60
CA TYR A 247 40.87 -18.71 7.50
C TYR A 247 40.17 -19.98 7.02
N GLY A 248 40.91 -21.03 6.65
CA GLY A 248 40.32 -22.29 6.21
C GLY A 248 39.48 -22.96 7.30
N ALA A 249 39.96 -23.00 8.54
CA ALA A 249 39.20 -23.53 9.68
C ALA A 249 37.91 -22.75 9.94
N TRP A 250 37.97 -21.40 9.81
CA TRP A 250 36.80 -20.54 9.97
C TRP A 250 35.76 -20.74 8.87
N LEU A 251 36.19 -21.03 7.63
CA LEU A 251 35.27 -21.42 6.57
C LEU A 251 34.56 -22.73 6.91
N TRP A 252 35.30 -23.76 7.31
CA TRP A 252 34.69 -25.06 7.65
C TRP A 252 33.72 -24.96 8.83
N LEU A 253 34.06 -24.17 9.85
CA LEU A 253 33.14 -23.86 10.94
C LEU A 253 31.87 -23.16 10.42
N ALA A 254 32.02 -22.15 9.57
CA ALA A 254 30.89 -21.44 8.99
C ALA A 254 30.00 -22.35 8.11
N MET A 255 30.60 -23.23 7.31
CA MET A 255 29.90 -24.22 6.50
C MET A 255 29.17 -25.24 7.38
N GLY A 256 29.78 -25.71 8.47
CA GLY A 256 29.16 -26.61 9.43
C GLY A 256 27.93 -25.98 10.10
N ILE A 257 28.05 -24.74 10.57
CA ILE A 257 26.92 -23.99 11.14
C ILE A 257 25.83 -23.77 10.08
N ALA A 258 26.20 -23.38 8.86
CA ALA A 258 25.27 -23.16 7.76
C ALA A 258 24.55 -24.45 7.33
N PHE A 259 25.22 -25.60 7.40
CA PHE A 259 24.65 -26.91 7.12
C PHE A 259 23.66 -27.32 8.21
N LEU A 260 24.06 -27.26 9.50
CA LEU A 260 23.17 -27.58 10.63
C LEU A 260 21.91 -26.71 10.64
N LEU A 261 22.06 -25.41 10.33
CA LEU A 261 20.92 -24.51 10.17
C LEU A 261 19.99 -24.97 9.04
N ARG A 262 20.52 -25.28 7.86
CA ARG A 262 19.73 -25.77 6.71
C ARG A 262 19.05 -27.11 6.98
N LEU A 263 19.72 -28.04 7.67
CA LEU A 263 19.11 -29.31 8.09
C LEU A 263 17.94 -29.07 9.03
N ARG A 264 18.11 -28.19 10.03
CA ARG A 264 17.03 -27.83 10.96
C ARG A 264 15.86 -27.18 10.24
N LEU A 265 16.12 -26.26 9.31
CA LEU A 265 15.07 -25.61 8.51
C LEU A 265 14.37 -26.60 7.59
N GLY A 266 15.11 -27.41 6.84
CA GLY A 266 14.56 -28.42 5.93
C GLY A 266 13.73 -29.50 6.64
N TRP A 267 14.08 -29.84 7.88
CA TRP A 267 13.32 -30.78 8.70
C TRP A 267 12.04 -30.17 9.28
N THR A 268 12.06 -28.90 9.66
CA THR A 268 10.95 -28.26 10.40
C THR A 268 9.95 -27.53 9.52
N GLN A 269 10.37 -27.10 8.35
CA GLN A 269 9.55 -26.33 7.44
C GLN A 269 9.10 -27.25 6.32
N GLU A 270 7.80 -27.37 6.13
CA GLU A 270 7.23 -28.18 5.05
C GLU A 270 7.52 -27.55 3.67
N GLY A 271 7.57 -26.22 3.58
CA GLY A 271 7.71 -25.49 2.32
C GLY A 271 6.36 -25.25 1.66
N TYR A 272 6.31 -25.18 0.33
CA TYR A 272 5.04 -25.16 -0.42
C TYR A 272 4.69 -26.59 -0.83
N MET A 273 3.66 -27.15 -0.21
CA MET A 273 3.36 -28.58 -0.32
C MET A 273 2.97 -29.02 -1.74
N SER A 274 2.43 -28.14 -2.57
CA SER A 274 2.11 -28.47 -3.96
C SER A 274 3.38 -28.81 -4.75
N ASP A 275 4.42 -27.98 -4.64
CA ASP A 275 5.71 -28.22 -5.29
C ASP A 275 6.40 -29.48 -4.73
N MET A 276 6.45 -29.59 -3.39
CA MET A 276 7.14 -30.71 -2.74
C MET A 276 6.49 -32.06 -3.08
N ARG A 277 5.16 -32.14 -3.07
CA ARG A 277 4.43 -33.34 -3.48
C ARG A 277 4.66 -33.66 -4.95
N THR A 278 4.74 -32.64 -5.80
CA THR A 278 5.04 -32.81 -7.22
C THR A 278 6.41 -33.43 -7.44
N PHE A 279 7.46 -32.94 -6.76
CA PHE A 279 8.80 -33.53 -6.83
C PHE A 279 8.85 -34.97 -6.31
N MET A 280 8.17 -35.26 -5.21
CA MET A 280 8.08 -36.62 -4.65
C MET A 280 7.35 -37.56 -5.61
N TYR A 281 6.23 -37.11 -6.18
CA TYR A 281 5.44 -37.85 -7.16
C TYR A 281 6.24 -38.14 -8.43
N TRP A 282 6.97 -37.16 -8.98
CA TRP A 282 7.81 -37.39 -10.15
C TRP A 282 8.92 -38.41 -9.89
N GLY A 283 9.56 -38.37 -8.71
CA GLY A 283 10.55 -39.37 -8.31
C GLY A 283 9.96 -40.78 -8.23
N GLN A 284 8.78 -40.91 -7.61
CA GLN A 284 8.04 -42.18 -7.52
C GLN A 284 7.65 -42.71 -8.89
N ARG A 285 6.99 -41.88 -9.71
CA ARG A 285 6.55 -42.25 -11.05
C ARG A 285 7.71 -42.74 -11.91
N LEU A 286 8.82 -42.01 -11.90
CA LEU A 286 10.00 -42.40 -12.67
C LEU A 286 10.54 -43.78 -12.23
N ALA A 287 10.42 -44.12 -10.95
CA ALA A 287 10.77 -45.45 -10.45
C ALA A 287 9.78 -46.55 -10.87
N GLU A 288 8.49 -46.23 -10.94
CA GLU A 288 7.44 -47.20 -11.28
C GLU A 288 7.35 -47.50 -12.78
N VAL A 289 7.37 -46.46 -13.63
CA VAL A 289 7.09 -46.63 -15.07
C VAL A 289 8.33 -46.59 -15.96
N GLY A 290 9.46 -46.12 -15.41
CA GLY A 290 10.72 -45.89 -16.12
C GLY A 290 10.73 -44.61 -16.98
N PRO A 291 11.91 -44.16 -17.44
CA PRO A 291 12.07 -42.87 -18.15
C PRO A 291 11.26 -42.80 -19.45
N GLY A 292 11.21 -43.88 -20.23
CA GLY A 292 10.54 -43.92 -21.53
C GLY A 292 9.03 -43.75 -21.50
N ARG A 293 8.38 -43.87 -20.32
CA ARG A 293 6.92 -43.69 -20.14
C ARG A 293 6.56 -42.54 -19.19
N PHE A 294 7.56 -41.79 -18.75
CA PHE A 294 7.37 -40.74 -17.75
C PHE A 294 6.41 -39.64 -18.24
N TYR A 295 6.60 -39.15 -19.47
CA TYR A 295 5.87 -38.03 -20.09
C TYR A 295 4.64 -38.44 -20.93
N GLN A 296 4.04 -39.62 -20.69
CA GLN A 296 2.79 -40.01 -21.35
C GLN A 296 1.63 -39.05 -21.01
N GLU A 297 0.63 -38.96 -21.89
CA GLU A 297 -0.50 -38.03 -21.79
C GLU A 297 -1.25 -38.14 -20.44
N GLY A 298 -1.70 -36.99 -19.92
CA GLY A 298 -2.46 -36.89 -18.67
C GLY A 298 -1.64 -36.56 -17.41
N ILE A 299 -0.32 -36.32 -17.53
CA ILE A 299 0.56 -35.99 -16.39
C ILE A 299 1.14 -34.58 -16.50
N PHE A 300 1.03 -33.81 -15.42
CA PHE A 300 1.74 -32.53 -15.30
C PHE A 300 3.22 -32.77 -14.99
N ALA A 301 4.09 -32.46 -15.95
CA ALA A 301 5.55 -32.49 -15.79
C ALA A 301 6.20 -31.41 -16.67
N ASP A 302 6.60 -30.30 -16.04
CA ASP A 302 7.19 -29.13 -16.72
C ASP A 302 8.72 -29.02 -16.55
N TYR A 303 9.34 -29.94 -15.79
CA TYR A 303 10.79 -30.05 -15.62
C TYR A 303 11.42 -30.95 -16.69
N PRO A 304 12.62 -30.59 -17.22
CA PRO A 304 13.35 -31.47 -18.10
C PRO A 304 14.05 -32.63 -17.36
N PRO A 305 14.48 -33.67 -18.10
CA PRO A 305 15.04 -34.91 -17.56
C PRO A 305 16.17 -34.81 -16.52
N GLY A 306 17.01 -33.77 -16.59
CA GLY A 306 18.22 -33.68 -15.77
C GLY A 306 17.94 -33.65 -14.26
N TYR A 307 16.89 -32.96 -13.81
CA TYR A 307 16.52 -32.97 -12.39
C TYR A 307 15.72 -34.21 -12.00
N LEU A 308 15.00 -34.83 -12.94
CA LEU A 308 14.20 -36.03 -12.68
C LEU A 308 15.06 -37.22 -12.26
N TYR A 309 16.27 -37.37 -12.81
CA TYR A 309 17.22 -38.39 -12.34
C TYR A 309 17.58 -38.24 -10.86
N ILE A 310 17.69 -36.99 -10.37
CA ILE A 310 17.95 -36.74 -8.96
C ILE A 310 16.73 -37.13 -8.13
N LEU A 311 15.52 -36.77 -8.57
CA LEU A 311 14.28 -37.16 -7.89
C LEU A 311 14.10 -38.68 -7.83
N TYR A 312 14.46 -39.40 -8.90
CA TYR A 312 14.48 -40.87 -8.92
C TYR A 312 15.45 -41.42 -7.87
N LEU A 313 16.70 -40.94 -7.84
CA LEU A 313 17.69 -41.37 -6.85
C LEU A 313 17.19 -41.11 -5.41
N LEU A 314 16.61 -39.94 -5.16
CA LEU A 314 16.06 -39.58 -3.86
C LEU A 314 14.88 -40.49 -3.46
N HIS A 315 14.00 -40.83 -4.41
CA HIS A 315 12.93 -41.80 -4.17
C HIS A 315 13.50 -43.19 -3.85
N SER A 316 14.50 -43.67 -4.60
CA SER A 316 15.17 -44.94 -4.31
C SER A 316 15.83 -44.95 -2.92
N LEU A 317 16.46 -43.84 -2.51
CA LEU A 317 17.04 -43.68 -1.18
C LEU A 317 15.95 -43.66 -0.09
N LYS A 318 14.83 -42.97 -0.32
CA LYS A 318 13.68 -42.98 0.60
C LYS A 318 13.21 -44.42 0.86
N VAL A 319 13.00 -45.19 -0.21
CA VAL A 319 12.56 -46.59 -0.12
C VAL A 319 13.62 -47.46 0.57
N GLY A 320 14.88 -47.35 0.15
CA GLY A 320 15.99 -48.13 0.71
C GLY A 320 16.29 -47.86 2.19
N LEU A 321 16.04 -46.63 2.67
CA LEU A 321 16.23 -46.23 4.06
C LEU A 321 14.97 -46.39 4.92
N GLY A 322 13.85 -46.83 4.35
CA GLY A 322 12.58 -46.98 5.07
C GLY A 322 12.02 -45.65 5.60
N ILE A 323 12.25 -44.53 4.90
CA ILE A 323 11.78 -43.21 5.35
C ILE A 323 10.27 -43.11 5.18
N VAL A 324 9.58 -42.77 6.28
CA VAL A 324 8.12 -42.67 6.34
C VAL A 324 7.60 -41.57 5.42
N PRO A 325 6.61 -41.84 4.54
CA PRO A 325 5.96 -40.83 3.71
C PRO A 325 5.33 -39.69 4.55
N GLY A 326 5.46 -38.45 4.10
CA GLY A 326 4.99 -37.24 4.78
C GLY A 326 5.84 -36.82 5.98
N SER A 327 6.91 -37.55 6.33
CA SER A 327 7.75 -37.20 7.48
C SER A 327 8.68 -36.02 7.19
N GLY A 328 9.13 -35.34 8.25
CA GLY A 328 10.20 -34.32 8.14
C GLY A 328 11.50 -34.87 7.56
N GLY A 329 11.75 -36.19 7.68
CA GLY A 329 12.87 -36.87 7.04
C GLY A 329 12.74 -36.97 5.52
N GLU A 330 11.53 -37.25 5.01
CA GLU A 330 11.27 -37.22 3.57
C GLU A 330 11.40 -35.80 3.02
N MET A 331 10.82 -34.81 3.71
CA MET A 331 10.95 -33.40 3.33
C MET A 331 12.40 -32.96 3.26
N LEU A 332 13.19 -33.27 4.28
CA LEU A 332 14.61 -32.97 4.30
C LEU A 332 15.35 -33.64 3.14
N LEU A 333 15.10 -34.93 2.89
CA LEU A 333 15.74 -35.70 1.82
C LEU A 333 15.55 -35.03 0.45
N PHE A 334 14.33 -34.60 0.13
CA PHE A 334 14.03 -33.94 -1.14
C PHE A 334 14.58 -32.50 -1.24
N LYS A 335 14.92 -31.87 -0.11
CA LYS A 335 15.56 -30.54 -0.06
C LYS A 335 17.09 -30.60 -0.10
N LEU A 336 17.69 -31.77 0.14
CA LEU A 336 19.14 -31.93 0.21
C LEU A 336 19.91 -31.47 -1.05
N PRO A 337 19.45 -31.72 -2.30
CA PRO A 337 20.20 -31.27 -3.48
C PRO A 337 20.44 -29.76 -3.50
N ALA A 338 19.42 -28.97 -3.15
CA ALA A 338 19.53 -27.51 -3.06
C ALA A 338 20.42 -27.07 -1.89
N ILE A 339 20.24 -27.69 -0.72
CA ILE A 339 21.05 -27.44 0.50
C ILE A 339 22.55 -27.67 0.23
N LEU A 340 22.90 -28.79 -0.42
CA LEU A 340 24.28 -29.11 -0.75
C LEU A 340 24.84 -28.15 -1.81
N SER A 341 24.03 -27.77 -2.78
CA SER A 341 24.42 -26.81 -3.82
C SER A 341 24.79 -25.44 -3.24
N ASP A 342 24.04 -24.96 -2.23
CA ASP A 342 24.37 -23.73 -1.51
C ASP A 342 25.72 -23.79 -0.80
N LEU A 343 26.04 -24.93 -0.18
CA LEU A 343 27.31 -25.13 0.52
C LEU A 343 28.47 -25.15 -0.47
N VAL A 344 28.30 -25.84 -1.60
CA VAL A 344 29.29 -25.85 -2.69
C VAL A 344 29.48 -24.46 -3.27
N ALA A 345 28.39 -23.70 -3.48
CA ALA A 345 28.45 -22.32 -3.92
C ALA A 345 29.22 -21.42 -2.94
N GLY A 346 28.97 -21.54 -1.62
CA GLY A 346 29.74 -20.85 -0.58
C GLY A 346 31.24 -21.19 -0.62
N TRP A 347 31.57 -22.47 -0.77
CA TRP A 347 32.95 -22.92 -0.93
C TRP A 347 33.62 -22.39 -2.21
N LEU A 348 32.90 -22.36 -3.33
CA LEU A 348 33.38 -21.79 -4.60
C LEU A 348 33.67 -20.29 -4.47
N ILE A 349 32.79 -19.54 -3.79
CA ILE A 349 33.01 -18.12 -3.48
C ILE A 349 34.31 -17.94 -2.69
N TYR A 350 34.53 -18.74 -1.64
CA TYR A 350 35.77 -18.66 -0.86
C TYR A 350 37.01 -19.02 -1.70
N ARG A 351 36.95 -20.12 -2.45
CA ARG A 351 38.08 -20.63 -3.25
C ARG A 351 38.49 -19.63 -4.33
N TYR A 352 37.51 -19.08 -5.05
CA TYR A 352 37.75 -18.10 -6.12
C TYR A 352 38.15 -16.73 -5.55
N GLY A 353 37.42 -16.25 -4.54
CA GLY A 353 37.68 -14.98 -3.87
C GLY A 353 39.04 -14.93 -3.20
N SER A 354 39.51 -16.03 -2.61
CA SER A 354 40.82 -16.09 -1.94
C SER A 354 41.97 -15.83 -2.92
N LYS A 355 41.82 -16.26 -4.19
CA LYS A 355 42.82 -16.01 -5.24
C LYS A 355 42.83 -14.54 -5.71
N LYS A 356 41.67 -13.87 -5.69
CA LYS A 356 41.48 -12.54 -6.32
C LYS A 356 41.53 -11.36 -5.34
N LEU A 357 41.04 -11.56 -4.12
CA LEU A 357 40.78 -10.52 -3.11
C LEU A 357 41.48 -10.80 -1.76
N GLY A 358 42.04 -11.99 -1.57
CA GLY A 358 42.58 -12.43 -0.27
C GLY A 358 41.52 -13.13 0.60
N SER A 359 42.02 -13.97 1.50
CA SER A 359 41.22 -14.98 2.21
C SER A 359 40.24 -14.39 3.23
N GLY A 360 40.56 -13.24 3.83
CA GLY A 360 39.66 -12.53 4.74
C GLY A 360 38.41 -11.97 4.05
N ILE A 361 38.58 -11.34 2.88
CA ILE A 361 37.44 -10.87 2.08
C ILE A 361 36.64 -12.07 1.54
N ALA A 362 37.32 -13.11 1.06
CA ALA A 362 36.68 -14.31 0.54
C ALA A 362 35.79 -15.01 1.60
N LEU A 363 36.27 -15.12 2.84
CA LEU A 363 35.47 -15.63 3.96
C LEU A 363 34.24 -14.75 4.21
N GLY A 364 34.42 -13.42 4.21
CA GLY A 364 33.31 -12.48 4.35
C GLY A 364 32.25 -12.66 3.27
N LEU A 365 32.63 -12.79 2.00
CA LEU A 365 31.68 -13.03 0.89
C LEU A 365 30.96 -14.37 1.04
N SER A 366 31.68 -15.43 1.45
CA SER A 366 31.08 -16.74 1.71
C SER A 366 30.06 -16.68 2.85
N LEU A 367 30.36 -15.97 3.95
CA LEU A 367 29.43 -15.78 5.06
C LEU A 367 28.16 -15.05 4.60
N LEU A 368 28.31 -14.00 3.79
CA LEU A 368 27.17 -13.25 3.26
C LEU A 368 26.27 -14.10 2.35
N TYR A 369 26.82 -15.06 1.60
CA TYR A 369 26.02 -15.98 0.79
C TYR A 369 25.37 -17.08 1.64
N LEU A 370 26.15 -17.75 2.49
CA LEU A 370 25.68 -18.90 3.30
C LEU A 370 24.57 -18.53 4.27
N PHE A 371 24.59 -17.31 4.83
CA PHE A 371 23.59 -16.80 5.75
C PHE A 371 22.63 -15.79 5.10
N ASN A 372 22.55 -15.78 3.76
CA ASN A 372 21.59 -14.96 3.04
C ASN A 372 20.17 -15.51 3.24
N PRO A 373 19.21 -14.71 3.73
CA PRO A 373 17.85 -15.20 3.98
C PRO A 373 17.12 -15.60 2.70
N ALA A 374 17.42 -15.00 1.54
CA ALA A 374 16.85 -15.43 0.25
C ALA A 374 17.30 -16.85 -0.10
N VAL A 375 18.60 -17.12 0.07
CA VAL A 375 19.21 -18.44 -0.22
C VAL A 375 18.67 -19.50 0.74
N LEU A 376 18.60 -19.18 2.04
CA LEU A 376 18.03 -20.10 3.03
C LEU A 376 16.57 -20.42 2.76
N THR A 377 15.78 -19.41 2.35
CA THR A 377 14.34 -19.57 2.14
C THR A 377 14.03 -20.40 0.90
N ASP A 378 14.67 -20.10 -0.22
CA ASP A 378 14.45 -20.82 -1.48
C ASP A 378 14.88 -22.30 -1.38
N SER A 379 16.08 -22.56 -0.85
CA SER A 379 16.64 -23.90 -0.76
C SER A 379 16.07 -24.73 0.40
N ALA A 380 16.18 -24.25 1.64
CA ALA A 380 15.92 -25.06 2.83
C ALA A 380 14.50 -24.90 3.38
N VAL A 381 13.88 -23.72 3.24
CA VAL A 381 12.49 -23.51 3.71
C VAL A 381 11.51 -23.99 2.66
N TRP A 382 11.62 -23.53 1.40
CA TRP A 382 10.72 -23.89 0.31
C TRP A 382 11.06 -25.25 -0.28
N GLY A 383 12.33 -25.49 -0.66
CA GLY A 383 12.76 -26.74 -1.29
C GLY A 383 12.89 -26.68 -2.81
N GLN A 384 13.10 -25.50 -3.38
CA GLN A 384 13.22 -25.32 -4.81
C GLN A 384 14.57 -25.79 -5.37
N ALA A 385 14.58 -26.15 -6.66
CA ALA A 385 15.76 -26.65 -7.36
C ALA A 385 16.69 -25.53 -7.88
N ASP A 386 16.43 -24.26 -7.55
CA ASP A 386 17.13 -23.11 -8.14
C ASP A 386 18.64 -23.12 -7.84
N ALA A 387 19.04 -23.40 -6.60
CA ALA A 387 20.44 -23.53 -6.21
C ALA A 387 21.19 -24.62 -7.01
N PHE A 388 20.49 -25.72 -7.36
CA PHE A 388 21.07 -26.86 -8.06
C PHE A 388 21.42 -26.53 -9.51
N PHE A 389 20.51 -25.90 -10.27
CA PHE A 389 20.83 -25.49 -11.65
C PHE A 389 21.85 -24.34 -11.69
N VAL A 390 21.77 -23.40 -10.74
CA VAL A 390 22.67 -22.25 -10.68
C VAL A 390 24.12 -22.68 -10.47
N LEU A 391 24.36 -23.79 -9.78
CA LEU A 391 25.70 -24.35 -9.62
C LEU A 391 26.31 -24.71 -10.99
N PHE A 392 25.61 -25.47 -11.83
CA PHE A 392 26.09 -25.85 -13.16
C PHE A 392 26.25 -24.64 -14.09
N LEU A 393 25.30 -23.70 -14.04
CA LEU A 393 25.39 -22.44 -14.76
C LEU A 393 26.64 -21.65 -14.35
N LEU A 394 26.93 -21.55 -13.05
CA LEU A 394 28.11 -20.87 -12.54
C LEU A 394 29.41 -21.56 -12.99
N VAL A 395 29.49 -22.89 -12.94
CA VAL A 395 30.66 -23.63 -13.43
C VAL A 395 30.86 -23.40 -14.93
N SER A 396 29.79 -23.35 -15.72
CA SER A 396 29.87 -22.99 -17.14
C SER A 396 30.49 -21.60 -17.33
N ILE A 397 30.02 -20.59 -16.60
CA ILE A 397 30.54 -19.21 -16.71
C ILE A 397 31.98 -19.12 -16.18
N ILE A 398 32.35 -19.88 -15.15
CA ILE A 398 33.74 -20.00 -14.69
C ILE A 398 34.61 -20.57 -15.81
N ALA A 399 34.18 -21.64 -16.48
CA ALA A 399 34.90 -22.22 -17.61
C ALA A 399 35.04 -21.22 -18.78
N VAL A 400 34.02 -20.42 -19.07
CA VAL A 400 34.11 -19.29 -20.01
C VAL A 400 35.19 -18.29 -19.57
N SER A 401 35.20 -17.87 -18.31
CA SER A 401 36.19 -16.92 -17.79
C SER A 401 37.62 -17.45 -17.83
N GLU A 402 37.79 -18.78 -17.74
CA GLU A 402 39.07 -19.49 -17.83
C GLU A 402 39.44 -19.88 -19.28
N ASN A 403 38.67 -19.47 -20.29
CA ASN A 403 38.84 -19.81 -21.71
C ASN A 403 38.68 -21.30 -22.06
N LYS A 404 38.01 -22.09 -21.22
CA LYS A 404 37.70 -23.50 -21.46
C LYS A 404 36.33 -23.63 -22.13
N LEU A 405 36.24 -23.19 -23.38
CA LEU A 405 34.95 -22.98 -24.07
C LEU A 405 34.18 -24.28 -24.32
N ALA A 406 34.84 -25.36 -24.76
CA ALA A 406 34.17 -26.65 -24.95
C ALA A 406 33.58 -27.21 -23.63
N ALA A 407 34.34 -27.13 -22.53
CA ALA A 407 33.85 -27.52 -21.21
C ALA A 407 32.68 -26.63 -20.75
N SER A 408 32.71 -25.34 -21.07
CA SER A 408 31.60 -24.43 -20.73
C SER A 408 30.28 -24.84 -21.39
N ALA A 409 30.34 -25.31 -22.65
CA ALA A 409 29.16 -25.76 -23.38
C ALA A 409 28.56 -27.04 -22.78
N VAL A 410 29.39 -27.98 -22.32
CA VAL A 410 28.94 -29.19 -21.61
C VAL A 410 28.21 -28.84 -20.30
N TRP A 411 28.82 -27.99 -19.47
CA TRP A 411 28.17 -27.56 -18.22
C TRP A 411 26.89 -26.75 -18.46
N PHE A 412 26.84 -25.97 -19.54
CA PHE A 412 25.64 -25.23 -19.94
C PHE A 412 24.52 -26.16 -20.42
N ALA A 413 24.87 -27.22 -21.17
CA ALA A 413 23.92 -28.25 -21.57
C ALA A 413 23.33 -28.99 -20.37
N ILE A 414 24.16 -29.33 -19.37
CA ILE A 414 23.69 -29.90 -18.10
C ILE A 414 22.75 -28.94 -17.39
N ALA A 415 23.11 -27.66 -17.26
CA ALA A 415 22.24 -26.65 -16.64
C ALA A 415 20.88 -26.53 -17.35
N THR A 416 20.88 -26.58 -18.69
CA THR A 416 19.66 -26.52 -19.53
C THR A 416 18.80 -27.76 -19.40
N ALA A 417 19.42 -28.93 -19.24
CA ALA A 417 18.72 -30.19 -18.98
C ALA A 417 18.17 -30.27 -17.54
N VAL A 418 18.71 -29.48 -16.60
CA VAL A 418 18.14 -29.36 -15.25
C VAL A 418 16.99 -28.35 -15.22
N LYS A 419 17.14 -27.17 -15.84
CA LYS A 419 16.11 -26.12 -15.87
C LYS A 419 16.17 -25.31 -17.16
N PRO A 420 15.05 -25.12 -17.90
CA PRO A 420 15.04 -24.34 -19.15
C PRO A 420 15.46 -22.88 -18.97
N GLN A 421 15.32 -22.34 -17.76
CA GLN A 421 15.75 -20.98 -17.39
C GLN A 421 17.24 -20.72 -17.72
N ALA A 422 18.09 -21.75 -17.81
CA ALA A 422 19.48 -21.61 -18.24
C ALA A 422 19.61 -20.99 -19.64
N LEU A 423 18.62 -21.16 -20.53
CA LEU A 423 18.61 -20.63 -21.90
C LEU A 423 18.68 -19.09 -21.95
N ILE A 424 18.24 -18.39 -20.90
CA ILE A 424 18.39 -16.93 -20.78
C ILE A 424 19.86 -16.51 -20.90
N PHE A 425 20.79 -17.38 -20.48
CA PHE A 425 22.23 -17.12 -20.46
C PHE A 425 22.95 -17.55 -21.75
N THR A 426 22.25 -18.07 -22.76
CA THR A 426 22.82 -18.43 -24.07
C THR A 426 23.70 -17.32 -24.68
N PRO A 427 23.34 -16.02 -24.62
CA PRO A 427 24.20 -14.95 -25.12
C PRO A 427 25.60 -14.91 -24.48
N VAL A 428 25.76 -15.34 -23.21
CA VAL A 428 27.06 -15.39 -22.54
C VAL A 428 28.04 -16.31 -23.30
N LEU A 429 27.57 -17.50 -23.67
CA LEU A 429 28.39 -18.46 -24.42
C LEU A 429 28.63 -17.98 -25.85
N LEU A 430 27.58 -17.55 -26.56
CA LEU A 430 27.69 -17.10 -27.95
C LEU A 430 28.69 -15.94 -28.10
N PHE A 431 28.63 -14.96 -27.19
CA PHE A 431 29.59 -13.86 -27.19
C PHE A 431 31.01 -14.35 -26.90
N ALA A 432 31.21 -15.28 -25.98
CA ALA A 432 32.52 -15.83 -25.67
C ALA A 432 33.16 -16.57 -26.86
N PHE A 433 32.39 -17.42 -27.56
CA PHE A 433 32.84 -18.11 -28.78
C PHE A 433 33.19 -17.12 -29.88
N TYR A 434 32.31 -16.12 -30.09
CA TYR A 434 32.54 -15.07 -31.08
C TYR A 434 33.83 -14.28 -30.81
N HIS A 435 34.02 -13.81 -29.58
CA HIS A 435 35.19 -12.98 -29.24
C HIS A 435 36.52 -13.73 -29.36
N ARG A 436 36.52 -15.04 -29.15
CA ARG A 436 37.71 -15.89 -29.30
C ARG A 436 37.92 -16.41 -30.72
N ARG A 437 36.99 -16.13 -31.66
CA ARG A 437 36.98 -16.69 -33.03
C ARG A 437 37.20 -18.21 -33.04
N ALA A 438 36.73 -18.88 -31.99
CA ALA A 438 37.08 -20.26 -31.72
C ALA A 438 36.07 -21.18 -32.41
N TRP A 439 35.91 -21.07 -33.72
CA TRP A 439 34.83 -21.74 -34.46
C TRP A 439 34.93 -23.27 -34.42
N LEU A 440 36.14 -23.81 -34.43
CA LEU A 440 36.37 -25.25 -34.22
C LEU A 440 36.03 -25.69 -32.79
N GLU A 441 36.38 -24.88 -31.78
CA GLU A 441 35.98 -25.15 -30.38
C GLU A 441 34.49 -24.91 -30.14
N MET A 442 33.86 -24.02 -30.92
CA MET A 442 32.41 -23.82 -30.96
C MET A 442 31.72 -25.04 -31.55
N LEU A 443 32.26 -25.62 -32.63
CA LEU A 443 31.76 -26.85 -33.22
C LEU A 443 31.95 -28.04 -32.27
N LYS A 444 33.13 -28.20 -31.67
CA LYS A 444 33.38 -29.21 -30.61
C LYS A 444 32.45 -29.01 -29.41
N GLY A 445 32.31 -27.77 -28.93
CA GLY A 445 31.45 -27.42 -27.81
C GLY A 445 29.96 -27.65 -28.11
N ALA A 446 29.52 -27.32 -29.33
CA ALA A 446 28.16 -27.61 -29.79
C ALA A 446 27.93 -29.12 -29.89
N VAL A 447 28.86 -29.89 -30.46
CA VAL A 447 28.77 -31.35 -30.52
C VAL A 447 28.75 -31.96 -29.13
N PHE A 448 29.72 -31.64 -28.26
CA PHE A 448 29.77 -32.19 -26.90
C PHE A 448 28.57 -31.76 -26.05
N GLY A 449 28.13 -30.52 -26.19
CA GLY A 449 26.92 -30.00 -25.52
C GLY A 449 25.65 -30.71 -26.00
N LEU A 450 25.46 -30.84 -27.31
CA LEU A 450 24.32 -31.56 -27.91
C LEU A 450 24.34 -33.04 -27.56
N VAL A 451 25.50 -33.70 -27.63
CA VAL A 451 25.64 -35.11 -27.23
C VAL A 451 25.32 -35.27 -25.74
N THR A 452 25.82 -34.39 -24.88
CA THR A 452 25.52 -34.43 -23.44
C THR A 452 24.03 -34.22 -23.18
N PHE A 453 23.43 -33.22 -23.83
CA PHE A 453 21.99 -32.95 -23.73
C PHE A 453 21.16 -34.13 -24.22
N ALA A 454 21.52 -34.71 -25.37
CA ALA A 454 20.88 -35.87 -25.95
C ALA A 454 21.02 -37.11 -25.04
N VAL A 455 22.20 -37.38 -24.48
CA VAL A 455 22.40 -38.51 -23.55
C VAL A 455 21.53 -38.38 -22.30
N ILE A 456 21.36 -37.16 -21.79
CA ILE A 456 20.51 -36.90 -20.61
C ILE A 456 19.01 -37.02 -20.96
N THR A 457 18.59 -36.60 -22.16
CA THR A 457 17.17 -36.45 -22.50
C THR A 457 16.59 -37.62 -23.29
N LEU A 458 17.34 -38.24 -24.20
CA LEU A 458 16.87 -39.30 -25.10
C LEU A 458 16.22 -40.49 -24.38
N PRO A 459 16.71 -40.98 -23.21
CA PRO A 459 16.06 -42.09 -22.50
C PRO A 459 14.60 -41.81 -22.14
N PHE A 460 14.21 -40.54 -22.00
CA PHE A 460 12.84 -40.14 -21.71
C PHE A 460 11.96 -40.02 -22.95
N PHE A 461 12.54 -39.74 -24.12
CA PHE A 461 11.78 -39.44 -25.33
C PHE A 461 11.72 -40.60 -26.33
N TRP A 462 12.43 -41.70 -26.07
CA TRP A 462 12.36 -42.91 -26.91
C TRP A 462 10.94 -43.48 -27.03
N GLY A 463 10.11 -43.33 -26.00
CA GLY A 463 8.69 -43.72 -25.98
C GLY A 463 7.68 -42.57 -25.94
N ASN A 464 8.14 -41.30 -25.98
CA ASN A 464 7.31 -40.10 -25.82
C ASN A 464 7.49 -39.12 -27.00
N GLY A 465 7.32 -39.59 -28.23
CA GLY A 465 7.33 -38.74 -29.43
C GLY A 465 8.71 -38.26 -29.92
N GLY A 466 9.82 -38.84 -29.42
CA GLY A 466 11.17 -38.57 -29.90
C GLY A 466 11.59 -37.10 -29.81
N LEU A 467 12.29 -36.60 -30.83
CA LEU A 467 12.75 -35.20 -30.88
C LEU A 467 11.58 -34.21 -30.86
N LYS A 468 10.44 -34.55 -31.47
CA LYS A 468 9.24 -33.70 -31.48
C LYS A 468 8.71 -33.51 -30.06
N GLY A 469 8.54 -34.61 -29.30
CA GLY A 469 8.09 -34.55 -27.90
C GLY A 469 9.03 -33.73 -27.01
N LEU A 470 10.35 -33.79 -27.26
CA LEU A 470 11.32 -32.97 -26.54
C LEU A 470 11.15 -31.47 -26.85
N ILE A 471 10.92 -31.11 -28.11
CA ILE A 471 10.63 -29.72 -28.52
C ILE A 471 9.30 -29.26 -27.90
N ASP A 472 8.28 -30.11 -27.95
CA ASP A 472 6.95 -29.83 -27.41
C ASP A 472 7.00 -29.61 -25.89
N LEU A 473 7.82 -30.36 -25.14
CA LEU A 473 8.04 -30.13 -23.71
C LEU A 473 8.63 -28.72 -23.46
N TYR A 474 9.72 -28.37 -24.16
CA TYR A 474 10.36 -27.07 -23.93
C TYR A 474 9.49 -25.89 -24.40
N MET A 475 8.79 -26.02 -25.53
CA MET A 475 7.84 -25.01 -26.00
C MET A 475 6.63 -24.91 -25.07
N GLY A 476 6.12 -26.05 -24.60
CA GLY A 476 5.08 -26.17 -23.58
C GLY A 476 5.47 -25.39 -22.34
N THR A 477 6.60 -25.72 -21.70
CA THR A 477 7.09 -25.03 -20.49
C THR A 477 7.33 -23.53 -20.70
N LEU A 478 7.79 -23.09 -21.88
CA LEU A 478 7.96 -21.66 -22.19
C LEU A 478 6.63 -20.93 -22.47
N SER A 479 5.64 -21.65 -22.96
CA SER A 479 4.28 -21.16 -23.21
C SER A 479 3.40 -21.19 -21.94
N SER A 480 3.74 -22.05 -20.98
CA SER A 480 3.09 -22.17 -19.67
C SER A 480 3.02 -20.82 -18.96
N TYR A 481 1.88 -20.55 -18.32
CA TYR A 481 1.57 -19.30 -17.63
C TYR A 481 1.51 -18.07 -18.56
N PRO A 482 0.45 -17.91 -19.36
CA PRO A 482 0.23 -16.75 -20.24
C PRO A 482 -0.18 -15.49 -19.46
N TYR A 483 0.62 -15.14 -18.46
CA TYR A 483 0.38 -14.01 -17.56
C TYR A 483 1.52 -13.00 -17.64
N SER A 484 1.21 -11.75 -17.32
CA SER A 484 2.19 -10.66 -17.25
C SER A 484 3.31 -11.02 -16.26
N THR A 485 2.96 -11.53 -15.08
CA THR A 485 3.88 -12.01 -14.06
C THR A 485 3.16 -12.97 -13.11
N VAL A 486 3.90 -13.92 -12.55
CA VAL A 486 3.39 -14.94 -11.64
C VAL A 486 4.05 -14.75 -10.30
N ASN A 487 3.47 -13.87 -9.47
CA ASN A 487 3.98 -13.52 -8.14
C ASN A 487 5.38 -12.89 -8.11
N ALA A 488 6.01 -12.56 -9.25
CA ALA A 488 7.24 -11.79 -9.26
C ALA A 488 6.96 -10.30 -9.04
N PHE A 489 7.56 -9.72 -7.99
CA PHE A 489 7.47 -8.30 -7.67
C PHE A 489 8.35 -7.47 -8.62
N ASN A 490 7.79 -7.13 -9.79
CA ASN A 490 8.49 -6.52 -10.92
C ASN A 490 7.71 -5.32 -11.50
N LEU A 491 8.02 -4.88 -12.71
CA LEU A 491 7.32 -3.74 -13.32
C LEU A 491 5.81 -3.98 -13.47
N TYR A 492 5.39 -5.20 -13.79
CA TYR A 492 3.99 -5.50 -14.11
C TYR A 492 3.10 -5.42 -12.88
N THR A 493 3.59 -5.81 -11.70
CA THR A 493 2.85 -5.69 -10.42
C THR A 493 2.59 -4.24 -10.00
N LEU A 494 3.25 -3.26 -10.61
CA LEU A 494 2.95 -1.83 -10.41
C LEU A 494 1.82 -1.31 -11.31
N ILE A 495 1.56 -2.02 -12.41
CA ILE A 495 0.64 -1.61 -13.47
C ILE A 495 -0.70 -2.35 -13.32
N ALA A 496 -0.62 -3.66 -13.08
CA ALA A 496 -1.77 -4.55 -12.97
C ALA A 496 -1.53 -5.60 -11.86
N PRO A 497 -2.58 -6.23 -11.32
CA PRO A 497 -2.43 -7.31 -10.36
C PRO A 497 -1.56 -8.46 -10.88
N SER A 498 -0.92 -9.20 -9.97
CA SER A 498 -0.27 -10.49 -10.31
C SER A 498 -1.28 -11.42 -10.99
N TRP A 499 -0.83 -12.30 -11.89
CA TRP A 499 -1.69 -13.20 -12.68
C TRP A 499 -2.61 -12.54 -13.71
N THR A 500 -2.36 -11.27 -14.05
CA THR A 500 -3.07 -10.61 -15.14
C THR A 500 -2.73 -11.25 -16.49
N SER A 501 -3.73 -11.45 -17.36
CA SER A 501 -3.54 -12.01 -18.71
C SER A 501 -2.48 -11.25 -19.51
N ILE A 502 -1.64 -11.98 -20.25
CA ILE A 502 -0.59 -11.42 -21.09
C ILE A 502 -1.14 -10.63 -22.30
N ASP A 503 -2.44 -10.77 -22.60
CA ASP A 503 -3.11 -10.08 -23.70
C ASP A 503 -3.69 -8.72 -23.27
N GLN A 504 -3.68 -8.41 -21.97
CA GLN A 504 -4.03 -7.06 -21.50
C GLN A 504 -3.04 -6.01 -22.03
N THR A 505 -3.57 -4.86 -22.40
CA THR A 505 -2.80 -3.75 -22.96
C THR A 505 -2.32 -2.79 -21.89
N TRP A 506 -1.06 -2.36 -22.00
CA TRP A 506 -0.51 -1.21 -21.30
C TRP A 506 0.09 -0.24 -22.31
N LEU A 507 -0.35 1.03 -22.25
CA LEU A 507 -0.05 2.06 -23.26
C LEU A 507 -0.49 1.63 -24.68
N GLY A 508 -1.63 0.93 -24.80
CA GLY A 508 -2.15 0.42 -26.07
C GLY A 508 -1.40 -0.79 -26.64
N ILE A 509 -0.42 -1.35 -25.92
CA ILE A 509 0.40 -2.48 -26.38
C ILE A 509 0.19 -3.68 -25.43
N PRO A 510 -0.14 -4.89 -25.95
CA PRO A 510 -0.28 -6.10 -25.12
C PRO A 510 0.99 -6.44 -24.34
N PHE A 511 0.85 -6.96 -23.12
CA PHE A 511 2.01 -7.38 -22.31
C PHE A 511 2.91 -8.40 -23.01
N ARG A 512 2.36 -9.25 -23.88
CA ARG A 512 3.14 -10.20 -24.70
C ARG A 512 4.24 -9.50 -25.51
N ILE A 513 3.89 -8.36 -26.11
CA ILE A 513 4.83 -7.58 -26.93
C ILE A 513 5.87 -6.91 -26.03
N TRP A 514 5.46 -6.37 -24.89
CA TRP A 514 6.39 -5.84 -23.87
C TRP A 514 7.39 -6.89 -23.40
N GLY A 515 6.95 -8.15 -23.20
CA GLY A 515 7.82 -9.27 -22.89
C GLY A 515 8.87 -9.55 -23.97
N ASN A 516 8.49 -9.54 -25.25
CA ASN A 516 9.42 -9.70 -26.37
C ASN A 516 10.42 -8.53 -26.47
N ILE A 517 9.96 -7.30 -26.26
CA ILE A 517 10.81 -6.12 -26.20
C ILE A 517 11.83 -6.25 -25.06
N ALA A 518 11.42 -6.76 -23.90
CA ALA A 518 12.30 -6.99 -22.76
C ALA A 518 13.40 -8.02 -23.06
N ILE A 519 13.08 -9.12 -23.76
CA ILE A 519 14.08 -10.11 -24.21
C ILE A 519 15.10 -9.45 -25.12
N LEU A 520 14.64 -8.71 -26.15
CA LEU A 520 15.52 -8.01 -27.07
C LEU A 520 16.39 -6.99 -26.34
N ALA A 521 15.81 -6.21 -25.43
CA ALA A 521 16.53 -5.23 -24.62
C ALA A 521 17.61 -5.90 -23.75
N ALA A 522 17.31 -7.03 -23.12
CA ALA A 522 18.27 -7.79 -22.32
C ALA A 522 19.47 -8.23 -23.15
N VAL A 523 19.24 -8.81 -24.34
CA VAL A 523 20.29 -9.27 -25.27
C VAL A 523 21.11 -8.10 -25.82
N VAL A 524 20.45 -7.00 -26.21
CA VAL A 524 21.12 -5.79 -26.71
C VAL A 524 22.00 -5.17 -25.62
N LEU A 525 21.49 -5.01 -24.39
CA LEU A 525 22.27 -4.48 -23.27
C LEU A 525 23.44 -5.39 -22.91
N ALA A 526 23.23 -6.70 -22.89
CA ALA A 526 24.27 -7.71 -22.73
C ALA A 526 25.35 -7.57 -23.82
N GLY A 527 24.94 -7.38 -25.08
CA GLY A 527 25.83 -7.09 -26.21
C GLY A 527 26.62 -5.80 -26.03
N VAL A 528 25.98 -4.71 -25.61
CA VAL A 528 26.66 -3.43 -25.36
C VAL A 528 27.80 -3.58 -24.36
N TYR A 529 27.62 -4.33 -23.28
CA TYR A 529 28.69 -4.60 -22.30
C TYR A 529 29.71 -5.63 -22.78
N SER A 530 29.28 -6.60 -23.61
CA SER A 530 30.14 -7.65 -24.14
C SER A 530 31.09 -7.18 -25.24
N PHE A 531 30.61 -6.36 -26.19
CA PHE A 531 31.37 -5.95 -27.37
C PHE A 531 32.21 -4.68 -27.17
N ARG A 532 31.96 -3.93 -26.10
CA ARG A 532 32.81 -2.81 -25.65
C ARG A 532 33.83 -3.26 -24.62
N LYS A 533 34.98 -2.55 -24.56
CA LYS A 533 36.19 -2.94 -23.81
C LYS A 533 36.81 -4.24 -24.38
N ASP A 534 38.03 -4.61 -23.93
CA ASP A 534 38.79 -5.76 -24.42
C ASP A 534 37.88 -6.97 -24.69
N ARG A 535 37.70 -7.29 -25.98
CA ARG A 535 36.81 -8.37 -26.42
C ARG A 535 37.31 -9.71 -25.89
N LYS A 536 38.62 -9.84 -25.66
CA LYS A 536 39.25 -11.07 -25.18
C LYS A 536 39.11 -11.28 -23.66
N ASP A 537 38.75 -10.24 -22.90
CA ASP A 537 38.48 -10.37 -21.46
C ASP A 537 37.09 -10.99 -21.24
N LEU A 538 37.07 -12.30 -20.99
CA LEU A 538 35.86 -13.08 -20.73
C LEU A 538 35.41 -13.04 -19.26
N SER A 539 36.13 -12.35 -18.36
CA SER A 539 35.71 -12.20 -16.96
C SER A 539 34.41 -11.40 -16.82
N LYS A 540 34.07 -10.56 -17.81
CA LYS A 540 32.80 -9.82 -17.86
C LYS A 540 31.56 -10.69 -18.05
N SER A 541 31.72 -11.98 -18.36
CA SER A 541 30.62 -12.93 -18.52
C SER A 541 29.73 -13.05 -17.28
N TYR A 542 30.27 -12.88 -16.06
CA TYR A 542 29.46 -12.82 -14.84
C TYR A 542 28.49 -11.63 -14.85
N PHE A 543 28.96 -10.46 -15.28
CA PHE A 543 28.12 -9.26 -15.36
C PHE A 543 27.10 -9.35 -16.49
N ILE A 544 27.48 -9.93 -17.64
CA ILE A 544 26.57 -10.17 -18.76
C ILE A 544 25.42 -11.08 -18.30
N GLY A 545 25.73 -12.18 -17.61
CA GLY A 545 24.72 -13.05 -17.01
C GLY A 545 23.83 -12.31 -16.02
N LEU A 546 24.42 -11.46 -15.16
CA LEU A 546 23.67 -10.63 -14.21
C LEU A 546 22.70 -9.67 -14.92
N VAL A 547 23.12 -9.02 -16.02
CA VAL A 547 22.27 -8.14 -16.83
C VAL A 547 21.09 -8.91 -17.41
N LEU A 548 21.34 -10.09 -18.00
CA LEU A 548 20.30 -10.89 -18.63
C LEU A 548 19.20 -11.27 -17.63
N ILE A 549 19.57 -11.83 -16.48
CA ILE A 549 18.58 -12.30 -15.51
C ILE A 549 17.83 -11.17 -14.80
N VAL A 550 18.52 -10.07 -14.44
CA VAL A 550 17.88 -8.95 -13.73
C VAL A 550 16.97 -8.14 -14.67
N VAL A 551 17.37 -7.92 -15.93
CA VAL A 551 16.49 -7.27 -16.92
C VAL A 551 15.27 -8.15 -17.17
N MET A 552 15.45 -9.44 -17.43
CA MET A 552 14.33 -10.36 -17.67
C MET A 552 13.37 -10.41 -16.48
N PHE A 553 13.88 -10.50 -15.25
CA PHE A 553 13.03 -10.54 -14.07
C PHE A 553 12.22 -9.24 -13.86
N VAL A 554 12.86 -8.08 -14.02
CA VAL A 554 12.24 -6.78 -13.69
C VAL A 554 11.30 -6.28 -14.78
N VAL A 555 11.62 -6.48 -16.06
CA VAL A 555 10.83 -5.95 -17.19
C VAL A 555 10.28 -7.01 -18.15
N GLY A 556 10.68 -8.28 -18.01
CA GLY A 556 10.13 -9.38 -18.80
C GLY A 556 8.83 -9.94 -18.22
N THR A 557 8.00 -10.52 -19.09
CA THR A 557 6.76 -11.20 -18.70
C THR A 557 7.00 -12.65 -18.28
N LYS A 558 6.00 -13.33 -17.73
CA LYS A 558 6.06 -14.76 -17.32
C LYS A 558 7.15 -15.05 -16.27
N MET A 559 7.40 -14.10 -15.39
CA MET A 559 8.41 -14.23 -14.34
C MET A 559 7.78 -14.77 -13.06
N HIS A 560 8.50 -15.67 -12.38
CA HIS A 560 8.17 -16.14 -11.04
C HIS A 560 9.03 -15.47 -9.96
N GLU A 561 8.54 -15.43 -8.73
CA GLU A 561 9.17 -14.79 -7.57
C GLU A 561 10.61 -15.24 -7.30
N ARG A 562 10.94 -16.50 -7.65
CA ARG A 562 12.26 -17.10 -7.46
C ARG A 562 13.27 -16.89 -8.59
N TYR A 563 12.83 -16.42 -9.76
CA TYR A 563 13.67 -16.39 -10.97
C TYR A 563 14.89 -15.45 -10.87
N MET A 564 14.90 -14.49 -9.95
CA MET A 564 16.06 -13.61 -9.73
C MET A 564 17.18 -14.27 -8.88
N PHE A 565 16.99 -15.50 -8.36
CA PHE A 565 17.97 -16.21 -7.54
C PHE A 565 19.41 -16.24 -8.12
N PRO A 566 19.65 -16.49 -9.44
CA PRO A 566 21.00 -16.50 -10.01
C PRO A 566 21.75 -15.17 -9.85
N ALA A 567 21.04 -14.04 -9.73
CA ALA A 567 21.65 -12.72 -9.56
C ALA A 567 22.46 -12.59 -8.26
N LEU A 568 22.12 -13.36 -7.22
CA LEU A 568 22.82 -13.35 -5.93
C LEU A 568 24.28 -13.78 -6.09
N ILE A 569 24.53 -14.91 -6.74
CA ILE A 569 25.90 -15.40 -6.90
C ILE A 569 26.65 -14.65 -8.00
N LEU A 570 25.97 -14.27 -9.10
CA LEU A 570 26.59 -13.55 -10.21
C LEU A 570 27.07 -12.15 -9.79
N SER A 571 26.35 -11.47 -8.88
CA SER A 571 26.78 -10.17 -8.35
C SER A 571 28.07 -10.29 -7.51
N LEU A 572 28.23 -11.35 -6.70
CA LEU A 572 29.46 -11.63 -5.95
C LEU A 572 30.63 -11.97 -6.89
N PHE A 573 30.43 -12.81 -7.90
CA PHE A 573 31.49 -13.14 -8.86
C PHE A 573 31.89 -11.92 -9.71
N THR A 574 30.94 -11.10 -10.11
CA THR A 574 31.24 -9.82 -10.79
C THR A 574 32.06 -8.90 -9.87
N PHE A 575 31.74 -8.86 -8.57
CA PHE A 575 32.54 -8.12 -7.60
C PHE A 575 33.97 -8.66 -7.48
N MET A 576 34.15 -9.98 -7.43
CA MET A 576 35.47 -10.61 -7.34
C MET A 576 36.36 -10.28 -8.53
N GLU A 577 35.78 -10.18 -9.73
CA GLU A 577 36.52 -9.83 -10.95
C GLU A 577 36.81 -8.33 -11.07
N THR A 578 35.82 -7.47 -10.82
CA THR A 578 35.95 -6.02 -11.05
C THR A 578 36.50 -5.25 -9.85
N LYS A 579 36.39 -5.82 -8.65
CA LYS A 579 36.72 -5.22 -7.35
C LYS A 579 35.95 -3.94 -7.03
N ASP A 580 34.81 -3.70 -7.70
CA ASP A 580 34.00 -2.50 -7.50
C ASP A 580 32.99 -2.66 -6.36
N ARG A 581 33.13 -1.86 -5.30
CA ARG A 581 32.30 -1.97 -4.08
C ARG A 581 30.80 -1.78 -4.32
N ARG A 582 30.39 -1.13 -5.43
CA ARG A 582 28.96 -0.93 -5.74
C ARG A 582 28.24 -2.25 -6.01
N LEU A 583 28.96 -3.26 -6.49
CA LEU A 583 28.41 -4.60 -6.72
C LEU A 583 28.04 -5.32 -5.42
N LEU A 584 28.71 -4.99 -4.30
CA LEU A 584 28.28 -5.45 -2.97
C LEU A 584 26.97 -4.78 -2.55
N THR A 585 26.75 -3.52 -2.93
CA THR A 585 25.48 -2.84 -2.70
C THR A 585 24.36 -3.45 -3.55
N LEU A 586 24.65 -3.85 -4.79
CA LEU A 586 23.71 -4.61 -5.62
C LEU A 586 23.38 -5.96 -5.00
N PHE A 587 24.39 -6.74 -4.61
CA PHE A 587 24.19 -8.01 -3.93
C PHE A 587 23.29 -7.85 -2.71
N PHE A 588 23.56 -6.85 -1.86
CA PHE A 588 22.76 -6.56 -0.68
C PHE A 588 21.30 -6.25 -1.02
N GLY A 589 21.06 -5.35 -1.99
CA GLY A 589 19.71 -4.97 -2.40
C GLY A 589 18.93 -6.12 -3.03
N ILE A 590 19.55 -6.88 -3.94
CA ILE A 590 18.94 -8.05 -4.58
C ILE A 590 18.66 -9.13 -3.53
N SER A 591 19.53 -9.32 -2.53
CA SER A 591 19.29 -10.27 -1.43
C SER A 591 18.03 -9.93 -0.64
N LEU A 592 17.84 -8.66 -0.28
CA LEU A 592 16.67 -8.24 0.49
C LEU A 592 15.38 -8.34 -0.35
N THR A 593 15.40 -7.82 -1.57
CA THR A 593 14.21 -7.84 -2.44
C THR A 593 13.82 -9.25 -2.84
N GLN A 594 14.80 -10.11 -3.13
CA GLN A 594 14.54 -11.51 -3.45
C GLN A 594 14.01 -12.27 -2.23
N TYR A 595 14.56 -12.04 -1.04
CA TYR A 595 14.06 -12.64 0.18
C TYR A 595 12.61 -12.23 0.46
N ILE A 596 12.31 -10.92 0.40
CA ILE A 596 10.96 -10.41 0.62
C ILE A 596 9.99 -11.02 -0.38
N ASN A 597 10.35 -11.05 -1.66
CA ASN A 597 9.51 -11.62 -2.72
C ASN A 597 9.19 -13.10 -2.45
N VAL A 598 10.21 -13.94 -2.30
CA VAL A 598 10.06 -15.39 -2.08
C VAL A 598 9.34 -15.69 -0.76
N ALA A 599 9.76 -15.06 0.35
CA ALA A 599 9.17 -15.34 1.66
C ALA A 599 7.71 -14.85 1.75
N TYR A 600 7.39 -13.71 1.17
CA TYR A 600 6.03 -13.16 1.20
C TYR A 600 5.08 -14.02 0.36
N VAL A 601 5.49 -14.40 -0.85
CA VAL A 601 4.71 -15.28 -1.72
C VAL A 601 4.50 -16.64 -1.07
N LEU A 602 5.54 -17.24 -0.47
CA LEU A 602 5.42 -18.52 0.22
C LEU A 602 4.38 -18.50 1.35
N LEU A 603 4.33 -17.42 2.13
CA LEU A 603 3.33 -17.27 3.20
C LEU A 603 1.90 -17.22 2.65
N PHE A 604 1.69 -16.53 1.53
CA PHE A 604 0.37 -16.46 0.87
C PHE A 604 -0.03 -17.81 0.26
N LEU A 605 0.89 -18.45 -0.45
CA LEU A 605 0.64 -19.75 -1.07
C LEU A 605 0.32 -20.83 -0.04
N ASN A 606 1.02 -20.85 1.09
CA ASN A 606 0.72 -21.76 2.20
C ASN A 606 -0.62 -21.48 2.88
N ALA A 607 -1.15 -20.26 2.70
CA ALA A 607 -2.46 -19.88 3.17
C ALA A 607 -3.57 -20.07 2.11
N GLY A 608 -3.24 -20.66 0.96
CA GLY A 608 -4.19 -20.92 -0.13
C GLY A 608 -4.59 -19.68 -0.94
N GLN A 609 -3.81 -18.58 -0.85
CA GLN A 609 -4.09 -17.32 -1.53
C GLN A 609 -2.88 -16.88 -2.37
N ASN A 610 -3.10 -15.96 -3.31
CA ASN A 610 -2.02 -15.25 -3.99
C ASN A 610 -1.84 -13.86 -3.37
N PRO A 611 -0.62 -13.29 -3.35
CA PRO A 611 -0.41 -11.91 -2.93
C PRO A 611 -1.22 -10.94 -3.78
N GLY A 612 -1.89 -9.99 -3.12
CA GLY A 612 -2.60 -8.90 -3.78
C GLY A 612 -1.66 -7.80 -4.26
N SER A 613 -2.22 -6.64 -4.63
CA SER A 613 -1.45 -5.42 -4.94
C SER A 613 -1.27 -4.55 -3.70
N ASP A 614 -0.70 -5.11 -2.63
CA ASP A 614 -0.45 -4.39 -1.39
C ASP A 614 0.88 -3.62 -1.40
N GLY A 615 1.13 -2.86 -0.33
CA GLY A 615 2.30 -2.00 -0.22
C GLY A 615 3.64 -2.74 -0.19
N VAL A 616 3.71 -3.99 0.28
CA VAL A 616 4.94 -4.80 0.27
C VAL A 616 5.30 -5.16 -1.16
N VAL A 617 4.32 -5.62 -1.93
CA VAL A 617 4.46 -5.94 -3.35
C VAL A 617 4.93 -4.72 -4.14
N ILE A 618 4.25 -3.58 -3.95
CA ILE A 618 4.58 -2.32 -4.65
C ILE A 618 5.98 -1.82 -4.28
N LEU A 619 6.32 -1.73 -2.99
CA LEU A 619 7.62 -1.22 -2.55
C LEU A 619 8.78 -2.09 -3.04
N THR A 620 8.61 -3.41 -2.98
CA THR A 620 9.64 -4.36 -3.43
C THR A 620 9.83 -4.28 -4.94
N SER A 621 8.74 -4.13 -5.69
CA SER A 621 8.77 -3.92 -7.16
C SER A 621 9.51 -2.63 -7.54
N ILE A 622 9.24 -1.52 -6.85
CA ILE A 622 9.97 -0.25 -7.06
C ILE A 622 11.45 -0.41 -6.70
N ALA A 623 11.77 -1.10 -5.62
CA ALA A 623 13.15 -1.37 -5.22
C ALA A 623 13.89 -2.19 -6.29
N ASN A 624 13.25 -3.19 -6.89
CA ASN A 624 13.80 -3.98 -7.98
C ASN A 624 14.09 -3.14 -9.24
N ILE A 625 13.21 -2.22 -9.61
CA ILE A 625 13.46 -1.25 -10.69
C ILE A 625 14.66 -0.35 -10.36
N ALA A 626 14.74 0.16 -9.13
CA ALA A 626 15.85 1.00 -8.69
C ALA A 626 17.19 0.24 -8.73
N LEU A 627 17.18 -1.05 -8.34
CA LEU A 627 18.36 -1.92 -8.40
C LEU A 627 18.78 -2.23 -9.84
N LEU A 628 17.83 -2.47 -10.75
CA LEU A 628 18.10 -2.59 -12.18
C LEU A 628 18.80 -1.33 -12.71
N LEU A 629 18.25 -0.15 -12.46
CA LEU A 629 18.85 1.11 -12.89
C LEU A 629 20.24 1.33 -12.29
N PHE A 630 20.42 1.01 -11.01
CA PHE A 630 21.71 1.09 -10.34
C PHE A 630 22.73 0.09 -10.90
N MET A 631 22.30 -1.11 -11.29
CA MET A 631 23.12 -2.12 -11.95
C MET A 631 23.60 -1.65 -13.31
N LEU A 632 22.69 -1.14 -14.14
CA LEU A 632 23.02 -0.60 -15.47
C LEU A 632 23.97 0.60 -15.34
N TYR A 633 23.71 1.52 -14.39
CA TYR A 633 24.62 2.63 -14.10
C TYR A 633 26.02 2.15 -13.67
N THR A 634 26.08 1.14 -12.82
CA THR A 634 27.34 0.57 -12.31
C THR A 634 28.11 -0.12 -13.44
N GLY A 635 27.43 -0.91 -14.27
CA GLY A 635 28.00 -1.53 -15.46
C GLY A 635 28.55 -0.49 -16.44
N TRP A 636 27.78 0.57 -16.71
CA TRP A 636 28.24 1.67 -17.55
C TRP A 636 29.50 2.33 -16.99
N ASP A 637 29.56 2.59 -15.69
CA ASP A 637 30.73 3.24 -15.10
C ASP A 637 31.97 2.33 -15.14
N ILE A 638 31.83 1.03 -14.87
CA ILE A 638 32.92 0.04 -14.85
C ILE A 638 33.41 -0.27 -16.28
N TYR A 639 32.51 -0.62 -17.18
CA TYR A 639 32.86 -1.15 -18.51
C TYR A 639 32.97 -0.06 -19.58
N TYR A 640 32.24 1.06 -19.45
CA TYR A 640 32.29 2.17 -20.41
C TYR A 640 33.19 3.32 -19.94
N ARG A 641 32.91 3.89 -18.76
CA ARG A 641 33.68 5.04 -18.24
C ARG A 641 35.02 4.65 -17.61
N ARG A 642 35.29 3.36 -17.46
CA ARG A 642 36.51 2.80 -16.84
C ARG A 642 36.73 3.32 -15.42
N ARG A 643 35.65 3.61 -14.71
CA ARG A 643 35.68 4.12 -13.34
C ARG A 643 35.31 2.99 -12.39
N ILE A 644 36.35 2.44 -11.77
CA ILE A 644 36.21 1.45 -10.70
C ILE A 644 36.25 2.19 -9.36
N LEU A 645 35.31 1.86 -8.48
CA LEU A 645 35.29 2.33 -7.09
C LEU A 645 35.70 1.16 -6.18
N PRO A 646 37.01 1.01 -5.87
CA PRO A 646 37.47 -0.08 -5.03
C PRO A 646 36.90 0.02 -3.61
N LEU A 647 37.00 -1.08 -2.86
CA LEU A 647 36.80 -1.05 -1.41
C LEU A 647 37.69 0.05 -0.81
N ALA A 648 37.11 0.84 0.10
CA ALA A 648 37.87 1.92 0.75
C ALA A 648 38.99 1.29 1.60
N PRO A 649 40.25 1.77 1.48
CA PRO A 649 41.33 1.25 2.31
C PRO A 649 41.02 1.44 3.80
N PRO A 650 41.60 0.61 4.68
CA PRO A 650 41.57 0.86 6.11
C PRO A 650 42.11 2.27 6.40
N ARG A 651 41.49 2.98 7.36
CA ARG A 651 41.97 4.32 7.74
C ARG A 651 43.37 4.24 8.33
N THR A 652 44.27 5.11 7.90
CA THR A 652 45.61 5.20 8.49
C THR A 652 45.54 5.76 9.91
N GLN A 653 46.58 5.53 10.73
CA GLN A 653 46.65 6.15 12.06
C GLN A 653 46.60 7.69 11.99
N GLY A 654 47.24 8.29 10.96
CA GLY A 654 47.17 9.74 10.71
C GLY A 654 45.76 10.22 10.40
N GLU A 655 45.00 9.51 9.55
CA GLU A 655 43.60 9.84 9.25
C GLU A 655 42.67 9.67 10.44
N LEU A 656 42.91 8.64 11.27
CA LEU A 656 42.18 8.45 12.53
C LEU A 656 42.44 9.62 13.48
N ARG A 657 43.71 10.01 13.64
CA ARG A 657 44.10 11.17 14.47
C ARG A 657 43.51 12.48 13.94
N ALA A 658 43.53 12.71 12.63
CA ALA A 658 42.90 13.88 12.00
C ALA A 658 41.37 13.89 12.21
N SER A 659 40.71 12.73 12.12
CA SER A 659 39.28 12.61 12.41
C SER A 659 38.96 12.86 13.89
N ASP A 660 39.82 12.43 14.81
CA ASP A 660 39.65 12.67 16.23
C ASP A 660 39.91 14.15 16.56
N LEU A 661 40.92 14.79 15.96
CA LEU A 661 41.17 16.24 16.05
C LEU A 661 40.00 17.06 15.51
N ALA A 662 39.40 16.68 14.38
CA ALA A 662 38.21 17.35 13.85
C ALA A 662 37.02 17.26 14.82
N LEU A 663 36.78 16.10 15.43
CA LEU A 663 35.74 15.92 16.44
C LEU A 663 36.02 16.71 17.74
N ALA A 664 37.28 16.79 18.16
CA ALA A 664 37.68 17.59 19.31
C ALA A 664 37.61 19.09 19.02
N GLY A 665 37.87 19.53 17.79
CA GLY A 665 37.64 20.90 17.33
C GLY A 665 36.18 21.34 17.51
N GLU A 666 35.23 20.41 17.42
CA GLU A 666 33.82 20.69 17.74
C GLU A 666 33.54 20.92 19.23
N LEU A 667 34.50 20.71 20.14
CA LEU A 667 34.33 21.02 21.57
C LEU A 667 34.60 22.49 21.90
N ARG A 668 35.44 23.17 21.12
CA ARG A 668 35.77 24.58 21.35
C ARG A 668 34.58 25.50 21.10
N ILE A 669 34.52 26.55 21.90
CA ILE A 669 33.76 27.78 21.62
C ILE A 669 34.72 28.69 20.84
N PRO A 670 34.45 29.05 19.57
CA PRO A 670 35.36 29.91 18.82
C PRO A 670 35.46 31.30 19.48
N GLU A 671 36.68 31.84 19.60
CA GLU A 671 36.89 33.22 20.06
C GLU A 671 36.16 34.19 19.12
N GLY A 672 35.26 35.02 19.65
CA GLY A 672 34.49 36.00 18.88
C GLY A 672 33.13 35.52 18.32
N GLU A 673 32.84 34.22 18.28
CA GLU A 673 31.49 33.73 17.98
C GLU A 673 30.69 33.54 19.28
N SER A 674 29.91 34.56 19.66
CA SER A 674 28.73 34.33 20.49
C SER A 674 27.89 33.26 19.79
N ALA A 675 27.65 32.12 20.44
CA ALA A 675 26.90 30.99 19.91
C ALA A 675 25.74 31.51 19.03
N ALA A 676 25.88 31.38 17.71
CA ALA A 676 25.11 32.16 16.73
C ALA A 676 23.66 32.30 17.22
N ALA A 677 23.29 33.53 17.62
CA ALA A 677 21.99 33.78 18.20
C ALA A 677 20.93 33.20 17.25
N PRO A 678 19.89 32.52 17.76
CA PRO A 678 18.87 31.97 16.88
C PRO A 678 18.38 33.06 15.94
N PRO A 679 18.22 32.77 14.64
CA PRO A 679 17.89 33.79 13.66
C PRO A 679 16.61 34.49 14.11
N ARG A 680 16.72 35.77 14.46
CA ARG A 680 15.60 36.58 14.93
C ARG A 680 14.66 36.83 13.76
N LEU A 681 13.36 36.81 14.02
CA LEU A 681 12.36 37.19 13.04
C LEU A 681 12.54 38.68 12.72
N LEU A 682 12.73 38.99 11.44
CA LEU A 682 12.76 40.33 10.88
C LEU A 682 11.34 40.88 10.79
N ARG A 683 11.19 42.20 10.60
CA ARG A 683 9.88 42.82 10.33
C ARG A 683 9.15 42.16 9.15
N LYS A 684 9.90 41.76 8.11
CA LYS A 684 9.36 41.04 6.95
C LYS A 684 8.80 39.66 7.32
N ASP A 685 9.39 38.99 8.30
CA ASP A 685 8.90 37.68 8.76
C ASP A 685 7.54 37.83 9.43
N TRP A 686 7.39 38.81 10.32
CA TRP A 686 6.10 39.14 10.96
C TRP A 686 5.02 39.52 9.94
N LEU A 687 5.39 40.31 8.92
CA LEU A 687 4.45 40.71 7.86
C LEU A 687 3.97 39.50 7.04
N TRP A 688 4.88 38.64 6.56
CA TRP A 688 4.49 37.47 5.78
C TRP A 688 3.74 36.43 6.60
N MET A 689 4.21 36.15 7.81
CA MET A 689 3.55 35.22 8.73
C MET A 689 2.16 35.73 9.09
N GLY A 690 2.02 37.01 9.45
CA GLY A 690 0.74 37.64 9.75
C GLY A 690 -0.21 37.64 8.56
N ALA A 691 0.25 38.07 7.38
CA ALA A 691 -0.57 38.12 6.17
C ALA A 691 -1.14 36.75 5.78
N ILE A 692 -0.30 35.71 5.75
CA ILE A 692 -0.75 34.35 5.41
C ILE A 692 -1.73 33.83 6.47
N THR A 693 -1.43 34.04 7.75
CA THR A 693 -2.27 33.57 8.86
C THR A 693 -3.64 34.25 8.87
N VAL A 694 -3.69 35.57 8.64
CA VAL A 694 -4.95 36.34 8.58
C VAL A 694 -5.76 35.96 7.35
N LEU A 695 -5.14 35.85 6.16
CA LEU A 695 -5.84 35.47 4.93
C LEU A 695 -6.42 34.05 5.03
N TYR A 696 -5.62 33.09 5.49
CA TYR A 696 -6.10 31.73 5.71
C TYR A 696 -7.17 31.69 6.81
N GLY A 697 -6.95 32.41 7.93
CA GLY A 697 -7.89 32.45 9.04
C GLY A 697 -9.24 33.01 8.63
N ALA A 698 -9.27 34.08 7.84
CA ALA A 698 -10.49 34.61 7.25
C ALA A 698 -11.20 33.52 6.42
N LEU A 699 -10.49 32.86 5.51
CA LEU A 699 -11.06 31.80 4.65
C LEU A 699 -11.54 30.57 5.45
N ALA A 700 -10.81 30.16 6.48
CA ALA A 700 -11.14 29.01 7.31
C ALA A 700 -12.38 29.26 8.17
N LEU A 701 -12.62 30.51 8.58
CA LEU A 701 -13.78 30.91 9.38
C LEU A 701 -15.03 31.19 8.53
N VAL A 702 -14.91 31.43 7.22
CA VAL A 702 -16.08 31.61 6.34
C VAL A 702 -16.89 30.32 6.25
N HIS A 703 -18.18 30.41 6.58
CA HIS A 703 -19.12 29.29 6.57
C HIS A 703 -18.64 28.09 7.38
N LEU A 704 -18.08 28.34 8.57
CA LEU A 704 -17.62 27.26 9.44
C LEU A 704 -18.79 26.44 10.01
N GLY A 705 -19.93 27.07 10.24
CA GLY A 705 -21.15 26.46 10.77
C GLY A 705 -22.12 27.55 11.24
N SER A 706 -23.37 27.17 11.49
CA SER A 706 -24.38 28.01 12.14
C SER A 706 -23.97 28.30 13.58
N SER A 707 -24.20 29.52 14.04
CA SER A 707 -24.01 29.96 15.43
C SER A 707 -25.26 29.75 16.29
N SER A 708 -26.29 29.11 15.75
CA SER A 708 -27.55 28.81 16.44
C SER A 708 -28.04 27.42 16.05
N SER A 709 -28.57 26.72 17.04
CA SER A 709 -29.26 25.43 16.96
C SER A 709 -30.32 25.40 18.07
N PRO A 710 -31.38 24.59 17.95
CA PRO A 710 -32.32 24.38 19.05
C PRO A 710 -31.62 23.89 20.33
N GLU A 711 -31.99 24.47 21.47
CA GLU A 711 -31.39 24.26 22.79
C GLU A 711 -32.38 23.64 23.78
N THR A 712 -33.68 23.89 23.64
CA THR A 712 -34.69 23.25 24.48
C THR A 712 -34.75 21.76 24.17
N VAL A 713 -35.11 20.96 25.17
CA VAL A 713 -35.01 19.49 25.10
C VAL A 713 -36.26 18.88 25.68
N TRP A 714 -36.72 17.79 25.06
CA TRP A 714 -37.60 16.80 25.67
C TRP A 714 -36.95 15.41 25.61
N ALA A 715 -36.99 14.69 26.74
CA ALA A 715 -36.50 13.32 26.83
C ALA A 715 -37.53 12.48 27.60
N PRO A 716 -38.11 11.43 27.00
CA PRO A 716 -39.07 10.58 27.68
C PRO A 716 -38.42 9.67 28.71
N SER A 717 -39.18 9.30 29.74
CA SER A 717 -38.71 8.44 30.83
C SER A 717 -39.14 6.97 30.70
N SER A 718 -40.24 6.69 29.99
CA SER A 718 -40.84 5.36 29.93
C SER A 718 -41.45 5.04 28.57
N ALA A 719 -41.53 3.74 28.25
CA ALA A 719 -42.27 3.27 27.08
C ALA A 719 -43.79 3.47 27.31
N GLY A 720 -44.50 3.97 26.30
CA GLY A 720 -45.92 4.34 26.38
C GLY A 720 -46.20 5.77 26.85
N GLU A 721 -45.16 6.54 27.17
CA GLU A 721 -45.28 8.01 27.32
C GLU A 721 -45.75 8.59 25.98
N SER A 722 -46.83 9.38 26.01
CA SER A 722 -47.39 9.94 24.79
C SER A 722 -48.01 11.33 24.99
N PHE A 723 -47.97 12.12 23.93
CA PHE A 723 -48.60 13.45 23.88
C PHE A 723 -49.22 13.68 22.50
N VAL A 724 -50.18 14.58 22.45
CA VAL A 724 -50.93 14.94 21.24
C VAL A 724 -50.67 16.41 20.91
N VAL A 725 -50.37 16.66 19.64
CA VAL A 725 -50.13 17.98 19.05
C VAL A 725 -51.36 18.39 18.25
N ASP A 726 -51.97 19.54 18.57
CA ASP A 726 -53.07 20.13 17.79
C ASP A 726 -52.52 21.17 16.79
N LEU A 727 -52.73 20.93 15.50
CA LEU A 727 -52.35 21.84 14.41
C LEU A 727 -53.41 22.95 14.19
N GLY A 728 -54.48 22.98 14.97
CA GLY A 728 -55.56 23.96 14.96
C GLY A 728 -56.65 23.71 13.91
N SER A 729 -56.27 23.15 12.75
CA SER A 729 -57.18 22.74 11.68
C SER A 729 -56.65 21.51 10.94
N ALA A 730 -57.51 20.81 10.19
CA ALA A 730 -57.08 19.68 9.37
C ALA A 730 -56.22 20.17 8.20
N LYS A 731 -55.00 19.64 8.07
CA LYS A 731 -54.00 20.01 7.07
C LYS A 731 -53.51 18.78 6.31
N GLN A 732 -53.16 18.96 5.04
CA GLN A 732 -52.48 17.92 4.26
C GLN A 732 -50.98 18.01 4.53
N LEU A 733 -50.42 17.06 5.29
CA LEU A 733 -49.03 17.06 5.72
C LEU A 733 -48.10 16.49 4.63
N ASP A 734 -46.98 17.18 4.39
CA ASP A 734 -45.96 16.88 3.38
C ASP A 734 -44.72 16.20 3.99
N ARG A 735 -44.27 16.69 5.14
CA ARG A 735 -43.10 16.18 5.85
C ARG A 735 -43.08 16.61 7.31
N VAL A 736 -42.31 15.88 8.11
CA VAL A 736 -41.89 16.27 9.46
C VAL A 736 -40.37 16.39 9.50
N GLN A 737 -39.88 17.51 10.04
CA GLN A 737 -38.46 17.73 10.33
C GLN A 737 -38.20 17.58 11.82
N ILE A 738 -37.15 16.85 12.17
CA ILE A 738 -36.80 16.53 13.56
C ILE A 738 -35.32 16.80 13.77
N PHE A 739 -34.99 17.51 14.85
CA PHE A 739 -33.62 17.70 15.32
C PHE A 739 -33.35 16.80 16.53
N GLY A 740 -32.56 15.76 16.29
CA GLY A 740 -32.20 14.75 17.30
C GLY A 740 -31.02 15.16 18.17
N GLY A 741 -31.04 14.75 19.44
CA GLY A 741 -29.98 14.93 20.42
C GLY A 741 -29.16 13.66 20.64
N VAL A 742 -28.60 13.50 21.84
CA VAL A 742 -27.85 12.29 22.23
C VAL A 742 -28.79 11.13 22.57
N GLY A 743 -28.23 9.91 22.68
CA GLY A 743 -28.98 8.72 23.10
C GLY A 743 -29.46 7.83 21.94
N THR A 744 -30.29 6.84 22.26
CA THR A 744 -30.89 5.91 21.29
C THR A 744 -32.29 5.50 21.75
N GLY A 745 -33.22 5.35 20.82
CA GLY A 745 -34.54 4.79 21.09
C GLY A 745 -35.49 4.93 19.89
N GLU A 746 -36.78 4.70 20.13
CA GLU A 746 -37.80 4.63 19.07
C GLU A 746 -39.08 5.30 19.55
N PHE A 747 -39.72 6.05 18.66
CA PHE A 747 -41.06 6.59 18.85
C PHE A 747 -41.88 6.52 17.56
N THR A 748 -43.20 6.54 17.70
CA THR A 748 -44.15 6.48 16.60
C THR A 748 -44.96 7.77 16.53
N LEU A 749 -45.14 8.31 15.32
CA LEU A 749 -46.10 9.38 15.02
C LEU A 749 -47.38 8.76 14.47
N GLU A 750 -48.52 9.06 15.06
CA GLU A 750 -49.84 8.61 14.63
C GLU A 750 -50.73 9.82 14.31
N PHE A 751 -51.59 9.72 13.30
CA PHE A 751 -52.29 10.87 12.73
C PHE A 751 -53.81 10.74 12.82
N GLY A 752 -54.48 11.80 13.28
CA GLY A 752 -55.92 11.81 13.57
C GLY A 752 -56.64 13.08 13.11
N GLN A 753 -57.92 12.91 12.78
CA GLN A 753 -58.85 14.03 12.53
C GLN A 753 -59.54 14.49 13.82
N THR A 754 -59.70 13.56 14.77
CA THR A 754 -60.21 13.79 16.13
C THR A 754 -59.16 13.32 17.15
N GLN A 755 -59.26 13.78 18.39
CA GLN A 755 -58.31 13.46 19.45
C GLN A 755 -58.38 11.98 19.91
N ASP A 756 -59.44 11.25 19.54
CA ASP A 756 -59.68 9.87 19.99
C ASP A 756 -59.36 8.79 18.94
N SER A 757 -59.01 9.16 17.70
CA SER A 757 -58.80 8.22 16.59
C SER A 757 -57.57 8.57 15.76
N PHE A 758 -56.54 7.72 15.86
CA PHE A 758 -55.27 7.87 15.14
C PHE A 758 -55.03 6.69 14.19
N SER A 759 -54.33 6.96 13.09
CA SER A 759 -54.00 6.00 12.02
C SER A 759 -52.68 6.36 11.33
N SER A 760 -52.25 5.53 10.36
CA SER A 760 -51.06 5.78 9.52
C SER A 760 -49.74 5.95 10.29
N PRO A 761 -49.35 5.00 11.17
CA PRO A 761 -48.21 5.17 12.05
C PRO A 761 -46.88 5.29 11.27
N LEU A 762 -46.10 6.33 11.56
CA LEU A 762 -44.73 6.50 11.10
C LEU A 762 -43.76 6.24 12.27
N LYS A 763 -42.96 5.18 12.17
CA LYS A 763 -41.94 4.85 13.17
C LYS A 763 -40.65 5.60 12.88
N ILE A 764 -40.07 6.20 13.92
CA ILE A 764 -38.82 6.94 13.85
C ILE A 764 -37.83 6.36 14.85
N ASN A 765 -36.63 6.05 14.35
CA ASN A 765 -35.51 5.55 15.14
C ASN A 765 -34.50 6.66 15.38
N GLU A 766 -34.17 6.89 16.65
CA GLU A 766 -33.00 7.65 17.07
C GLU A 766 -31.86 6.67 17.34
N ASP A 767 -30.82 6.71 16.51
CA ASP A 767 -29.66 5.83 16.63
C ASP A 767 -28.37 6.63 16.90
N VAL A 768 -27.28 5.88 17.11
CA VAL A 768 -25.96 6.44 17.40
C VAL A 768 -25.37 7.27 16.27
N GLY A 769 -25.85 7.12 15.04
CA GLY A 769 -25.37 7.84 13.86
C GLY A 769 -26.06 9.19 13.64
N ASN A 770 -27.14 9.47 14.36
CA ASN A 770 -28.05 10.58 14.08
C ASN A 770 -28.12 11.60 15.23
N VAL A 771 -26.99 12.23 15.56
CA VAL A 771 -26.86 13.14 16.72
C VAL A 771 -26.54 14.55 16.27
N PHE A 772 -27.31 15.55 16.71
CA PHE A 772 -27.22 16.95 16.27
C PHE A 772 -27.35 17.10 14.74
N ILE A 773 -28.34 16.41 14.17
CA ILE A 773 -28.65 16.41 12.74
C ILE A 773 -30.13 16.67 12.51
N TRP A 774 -30.44 17.48 11.50
CA TRP A 774 -31.80 17.65 10.99
C TRP A 774 -32.18 16.51 10.06
N LYS A 775 -33.27 15.81 10.40
CA LYS A 775 -33.83 14.70 9.62
C LYS A 775 -35.18 15.10 9.06
N SER A 776 -35.39 14.84 7.78
CA SER A 776 -36.69 15.00 7.12
C SER A 776 -37.32 13.64 6.90
N ASN A 777 -38.60 13.49 7.28
CA ASN A 777 -39.39 12.30 6.95
C ASN A 777 -40.63 12.73 6.18
N ASP A 778 -40.84 12.15 5.01
CA ASP A 778 -41.97 12.47 4.15
C ASP A 778 -43.29 11.97 4.77
N LEU A 779 -44.32 12.78 4.62
CA LEU A 779 -45.69 12.52 5.05
C LEU A 779 -46.61 12.65 3.84
N ASN A 780 -47.71 11.89 3.84
CA ASN A 780 -48.76 12.04 2.83
C ASN A 780 -50.11 11.73 3.47
N VAL A 781 -50.40 12.44 4.57
CA VAL A 781 -51.56 12.18 5.42
C VAL A 781 -52.29 13.49 5.69
N SER A 782 -53.62 13.44 5.71
CA SER A 782 -54.45 14.54 6.20
C SER A 782 -54.65 14.36 7.70
N ALA A 783 -54.28 15.37 8.50
CA ALA A 783 -54.39 15.30 9.95
C ALA A 783 -54.62 16.69 10.57
N ARG A 784 -55.34 16.73 11.69
CA ARG A 784 -55.37 17.88 12.61
C ARG A 784 -54.54 17.59 13.86
N TYR A 785 -54.62 16.36 14.35
CA TYR A 785 -53.94 15.90 15.55
C TYR A 785 -52.81 14.95 15.19
N VAL A 786 -51.64 15.14 15.79
CA VAL A 786 -50.51 14.22 15.69
C VAL A 786 -50.19 13.69 17.08
N LYS A 787 -50.27 12.38 17.28
CA LYS A 787 -49.88 11.72 18.53
C LYS A 787 -48.46 11.20 18.42
N VAL A 788 -47.64 11.53 19.40
CA VAL A 788 -46.29 10.99 19.55
C VAL A 788 -46.34 9.93 20.65
N ASN A 789 -45.94 8.71 20.34
CA ASN A 789 -45.97 7.58 21.25
C ASN A 789 -44.57 6.96 21.38
N VAL A 790 -44.02 6.96 22.59
CA VAL A 790 -42.67 6.45 22.85
C VAL A 790 -42.69 4.94 22.91
N ASN A 791 -42.00 4.29 21.97
CA ASN A 791 -41.87 2.83 21.94
C ASN A 791 -40.72 2.38 22.85
N THR A 792 -39.55 3.01 22.69
CA THR A 792 -38.34 2.74 23.47
C THR A 792 -37.72 4.07 23.92
N PRO A 793 -37.70 4.39 25.23
CA PRO A 793 -37.08 5.61 25.73
C PRO A 793 -35.55 5.52 25.64
N GLY A 794 -34.85 6.64 25.88
CA GLY A 794 -33.38 6.69 25.89
C GLY A 794 -32.76 7.66 24.89
N PHE A 795 -33.58 8.47 24.21
CA PHE A 795 -33.17 9.52 23.29
C PHE A 795 -33.53 10.91 23.84
N TYR A 796 -32.90 11.93 23.25
CA TYR A 796 -33.18 13.34 23.50
C TYR A 796 -33.61 13.97 22.19
N LEU A 797 -34.71 14.72 22.18
CA LEU A 797 -35.14 15.51 21.03
C LEU A 797 -35.10 16.99 21.40
N HIS A 798 -34.73 17.80 20.43
CA HIS A 798 -34.62 19.24 20.61
C HIS A 798 -35.74 19.99 19.92
N GLU A 799 -36.09 19.65 18.67
CA GLU A 799 -37.12 20.38 17.91
C GLU A 799 -37.81 19.46 16.90
N MET A 800 -39.07 19.74 16.61
CA MET A 800 -39.92 19.05 15.63
C MET A 800 -40.81 20.05 14.89
N ALA A 801 -40.96 19.90 13.58
CA ALA A 801 -41.92 20.70 12.82
C ALA A 801 -42.60 19.95 11.69
N PHE A 802 -43.88 20.27 11.50
CA PHE A 802 -44.72 19.71 10.45
C PHE A 802 -44.90 20.71 9.31
N TYR A 803 -44.93 20.23 8.08
CA TYR A 803 -45.11 21.05 6.89
C TYR A 803 -46.39 20.66 6.17
N GLU A 804 -47.15 21.65 5.69
CA GLU A 804 -48.28 21.46 4.78
C GLU A 804 -47.79 21.30 3.33
N GLN A 805 -48.52 20.54 2.52
CA GLN A 805 -48.22 20.33 1.11
C GLN A 805 -48.05 21.65 0.35
N GLY A 806 -46.88 21.83 -0.27
CA GLY A 806 -46.52 23.04 -1.00
C GLY A 806 -46.06 24.22 -0.12
N SER A 807 -46.04 24.09 1.21
CA SER A 807 -45.52 25.10 2.12
C SER A 807 -44.02 24.96 2.33
N ALA A 808 -43.30 26.08 2.25
CA ALA A 808 -41.88 26.16 2.63
C ALA A 808 -41.67 26.49 4.11
N THR A 809 -42.73 26.88 4.83
CA THR A 809 -42.68 27.26 6.24
C THR A 809 -43.36 26.21 7.13
N PRO A 810 -42.82 25.97 8.34
CA PRO A 810 -43.43 25.03 9.29
C PRO A 810 -44.81 25.52 9.75
N LEU A 811 -45.70 24.59 10.05
CA LEU A 811 -47.01 24.86 10.61
C LEU A 811 -46.90 25.29 12.08
N PRO A 812 -47.62 26.35 12.50
CA PRO A 812 -47.68 26.73 13.90
C PRO A 812 -48.47 25.67 14.70
N VAL A 813 -47.93 25.27 15.84
CA VAL A 813 -48.62 24.37 16.77
C VAL A 813 -49.58 25.18 17.65
N SER A 814 -50.86 24.79 17.67
CA SER A 814 -51.89 25.49 18.45
C SER A 814 -51.88 25.08 19.92
N ASN A 815 -51.71 23.80 20.21
CA ASN A 815 -51.64 23.27 21.58
C ASN A 815 -50.88 21.93 21.62
N VAL A 816 -50.32 21.60 22.78
CA VAL A 816 -49.72 20.28 23.06
C VAL A 816 -50.35 19.76 24.35
N SER A 817 -51.05 18.63 24.26
CA SER A 817 -51.72 17.97 25.39
C SER A 817 -51.06 16.64 25.72
N GLU A 818 -50.64 16.46 26.96
CA GLU A 818 -50.04 15.21 27.46
C GLU A 818 -51.15 14.18 27.75
N ASP A 819 -51.03 12.96 27.21
CA ASP A 819 -52.12 11.97 27.16
C ASP A 819 -51.97 10.90 28.27
N THR A 820 -50.72 10.57 28.66
CA THR A 820 -50.41 9.57 29.69
C THR A 820 -49.38 10.08 30.71
N GLY A 821 -49.66 9.88 32.01
CA GLY A 821 -48.96 10.47 33.17
C GLY A 821 -47.56 9.97 33.50
N GLY A 822 -46.67 9.87 32.51
CA GLY A 822 -45.23 9.72 32.73
C GLY A 822 -44.58 11.08 32.91
N THR A 823 -43.86 11.30 34.02
CA THR A 823 -43.02 12.50 34.15
C THR A 823 -41.83 12.35 33.19
N PRO A 824 -41.62 13.26 32.23
CA PRO A 824 -40.47 13.20 31.33
C PRO A 824 -39.16 13.16 32.12
N LYS A 825 -38.14 12.49 31.58
CA LYS A 825 -36.79 12.47 32.17
C LYS A 825 -36.20 13.88 32.20
N THR A 826 -36.47 14.68 31.17
CA THR A 826 -36.01 16.07 31.05
C THR A 826 -36.97 16.86 30.17
N GLY A 827 -37.27 18.10 30.57
CA GLY A 827 -38.09 19.02 29.79
C GLY A 827 -39.57 18.65 29.72
N LYS A 828 -40.27 19.20 28.72
CA LYS A 828 -41.71 18.96 28.46
C LYS A 828 -41.95 18.83 26.94
N PRO A 829 -42.95 18.08 26.48
CA PRO A 829 -43.24 17.93 25.05
C PRO A 829 -43.41 19.24 24.27
N ALA A 830 -43.91 20.29 24.93
CA ALA A 830 -44.04 21.63 24.32
C ALA A 830 -42.69 22.25 23.88
N ASN A 831 -41.58 21.82 24.48
CA ASN A 831 -40.22 22.25 24.11
C ASN A 831 -39.80 21.77 22.71
N LEU A 832 -40.56 20.90 22.06
CA LEU A 832 -40.24 20.47 20.69
C LEU A 832 -40.75 21.44 19.63
N PHE A 833 -41.45 22.50 20.01
CA PHE A 833 -42.15 23.39 19.09
C PHE A 833 -41.96 24.87 19.45
N ASP A 834 -41.08 25.20 20.40
CA ASP A 834 -40.87 26.57 20.87
C ASP A 834 -39.72 27.31 20.16
N GLU A 835 -38.93 26.61 19.33
CA GLU A 835 -37.82 27.19 18.57
C GLU A 835 -37.95 26.99 17.04
N GLN A 836 -39.18 26.88 16.52
CA GLN A 836 -39.45 26.66 15.09
C GLN A 836 -38.79 27.70 14.15
N GLN A 837 -38.45 28.89 14.64
CA GLN A 837 -37.68 29.90 13.90
C GLN A 837 -36.23 29.49 13.58
N LEU A 838 -35.66 28.51 14.29
CA LEU A 838 -34.29 28.02 14.11
C LEU A 838 -34.18 26.91 13.06
N ILE A 839 -35.30 26.46 12.51
CA ILE A 839 -35.34 25.38 11.54
C ILE A 839 -34.72 25.86 10.21
N PRO A 840 -33.68 25.17 9.70
CA PRO A 840 -33.03 25.59 8.48
C PRO A 840 -33.89 25.28 7.24
N ALA A 841 -33.79 26.11 6.21
CA ALA A 841 -34.45 25.86 4.93
C ALA A 841 -34.01 24.52 4.29
N ASN A 842 -32.72 24.16 4.45
CA ASN A 842 -32.13 22.92 3.97
C ASN A 842 -31.21 22.32 5.05
N SER A 843 -31.28 21.01 5.26
CA SER A 843 -30.32 20.29 6.12
C SER A 843 -28.95 20.19 5.43
N GLY A 844 -27.86 20.35 6.19
CA GLY A 844 -26.52 20.17 5.66
C GLY A 844 -25.41 20.51 6.65
N PHE A 845 -24.17 20.54 6.15
CA PHE A 845 -22.99 20.75 6.99
C PHE A 845 -23.03 22.04 7.83
N MET A 846 -23.80 23.05 7.43
CA MET A 846 -23.92 24.32 8.15
C MET A 846 -24.74 24.20 9.44
N ASN A 847 -25.73 23.31 9.51
CA ASN A 847 -26.68 23.21 10.62
C ASN A 847 -26.68 21.84 11.30
N SER A 848 -25.96 20.88 10.75
CA SER A 848 -25.91 19.50 11.23
C SER A 848 -24.47 19.01 11.40
N SER A 849 -24.29 18.04 12.28
CA SER A 849 -23.08 17.21 12.34
C SER A 849 -22.97 16.34 11.08
N TYR A 850 -21.75 15.93 10.74
CA TYR A 850 -21.48 15.00 9.66
C TYR A 850 -20.17 14.25 9.89
N PHE A 851 -19.99 13.10 9.24
CA PHE A 851 -18.80 12.25 9.40
C PHE A 851 -18.50 12.01 10.90
N ASP A 852 -17.24 12.01 11.32
CA ASP A 852 -16.80 11.78 12.70
C ASP A 852 -17.23 12.88 13.70
N GLU A 853 -17.94 13.95 13.28
CA GLU A 853 -18.54 14.89 14.24
C GLU A 853 -19.64 14.22 15.07
N ILE A 854 -20.37 13.24 14.49
CA ILE A 854 -21.41 12.46 15.19
C ILE A 854 -20.84 11.73 16.42
N TYR A 855 -19.53 11.51 16.45
CA TYR A 855 -18.82 10.90 17.58
C TYR A 855 -18.12 11.96 18.45
N HIS A 856 -17.27 12.79 17.85
CA HIS A 856 -16.42 13.69 18.64
C HIS A 856 -17.17 14.89 19.20
N ALA A 857 -18.07 15.51 18.43
CA ALA A 857 -18.91 16.61 18.92
C ALA A 857 -19.93 16.08 19.94
N ARG A 858 -20.56 14.94 19.66
CA ARG A 858 -21.40 14.22 20.63
C ARG A 858 -20.69 14.01 21.96
N THR A 859 -19.49 13.43 21.95
CA THR A 859 -18.78 13.13 23.19
C THR A 859 -18.28 14.40 23.89
N ALA A 860 -17.98 15.47 23.15
CA ALA A 860 -17.72 16.77 23.76
C ALA A 860 -18.95 17.32 24.52
N TYR A 861 -20.15 17.16 23.95
CA TYR A 861 -21.41 17.49 24.63
C TYR A 861 -21.62 16.61 25.87
N GLU A 862 -21.40 15.29 25.75
CA GLU A 862 -21.54 14.34 26.86
C GLU A 862 -20.61 14.72 28.03
N PHE A 863 -19.37 15.13 27.75
CA PHE A 863 -18.43 15.62 28.75
C PHE A 863 -18.93 16.88 29.47
N ALA A 864 -19.50 17.84 28.72
CA ALA A 864 -20.00 19.09 29.28
C ALA A 864 -21.23 18.89 30.18
N HIS A 865 -22.02 17.84 29.92
CA HIS A 865 -23.29 17.58 30.63
C HIS A 865 -23.20 16.44 31.65
N GLY A 866 -22.01 15.91 31.91
CA GLY A 866 -21.84 14.83 32.88
C GLY A 866 -22.47 13.49 32.45
N ILE A 867 -22.55 13.24 31.14
CA ILE A 867 -23.12 12.03 30.55
C ILE A 867 -21.99 11.03 30.26
N VAL A 868 -22.24 9.74 30.52
CA VAL A 868 -21.30 8.67 30.17
C VAL A 868 -21.07 8.69 28.65
N PRO A 869 -19.82 8.85 28.19
CA PRO A 869 -19.57 9.08 26.77
C PRO A 869 -19.77 7.82 25.94
N TYR A 870 -20.37 8.00 24.77
CA TYR A 870 -20.54 6.93 23.80
C TYR A 870 -19.22 6.55 23.14
N GLU A 871 -18.45 7.53 22.64
CA GLU A 871 -17.18 7.27 21.96
C GLU A 871 -16.00 7.36 22.95
N ASN A 872 -15.41 6.20 23.23
CA ASN A 872 -14.31 6.04 24.18
C ASN A 872 -13.07 5.34 23.58
N THR A 873 -12.97 5.26 22.26
CA THR A 873 -11.88 4.60 21.50
C THR A 873 -10.61 5.45 21.41
N HIS A 874 -10.71 6.74 21.76
CA HIS A 874 -9.61 7.69 21.75
C HIS A 874 -9.40 8.40 23.09
N PRO A 875 -8.14 8.78 23.41
CA PRO A 875 -7.83 9.66 24.53
C PRO A 875 -8.68 10.94 24.53
N PRO A 876 -9.10 11.43 25.71
CA PRO A 876 -10.20 12.39 25.81
C PRO A 876 -9.80 13.85 25.54
N LEU A 877 -8.52 14.22 25.59
CA LEU A 877 -8.13 15.64 25.57
C LEU A 877 -8.58 16.37 24.30
N GLY A 878 -8.56 15.71 23.14
CA GLY A 878 -9.04 16.34 21.90
C GLY A 878 -10.52 16.70 21.96
N LYS A 879 -11.35 15.81 22.53
CA LYS A 879 -12.79 16.01 22.71
C LYS A 879 -13.10 17.03 23.81
N LEU A 880 -12.26 17.10 24.86
CA LEU A 880 -12.33 18.16 25.88
C LEU A 880 -12.01 19.55 25.31
N LEU A 881 -11.15 19.65 24.30
CA LEU A 881 -10.93 20.93 23.60
C LEU A 881 -12.13 21.34 22.75
N ILE A 882 -12.84 20.39 22.16
CA ILE A 882 -14.10 20.64 21.44
C ILE A 882 -15.17 21.15 22.41
N SER A 883 -15.27 20.56 23.62
CA SER A 883 -16.27 20.98 24.60
C SER A 883 -16.06 22.40 25.11
N VAL A 884 -14.81 22.89 25.16
CA VAL A 884 -14.52 24.32 25.42
C VAL A 884 -15.13 25.22 24.35
N GLY A 885 -15.13 24.80 23.09
CA GLY A 885 -15.76 25.53 22.00
C GLY A 885 -17.28 25.62 22.17
N MET A 886 -17.92 24.49 22.45
CA MET A 886 -19.35 24.43 22.75
C MET A 886 -19.72 25.30 23.97
N ALA A 887 -18.90 25.29 25.03
CA ALA A 887 -19.15 26.09 26.22
C ALA A 887 -19.04 27.61 25.97
N LEU A 888 -18.19 28.03 25.02
CA LEU A 888 -17.98 29.45 24.70
C LEU A 888 -18.97 30.00 23.68
N PHE A 889 -19.46 29.16 22.76
CA PHE A 889 -20.21 29.59 21.57
C PHE A 889 -21.55 28.85 21.36
N GLY A 890 -21.94 27.95 22.27
CA GLY A 890 -23.18 27.18 22.22
C GLY A 890 -23.02 25.79 21.57
N VAL A 891 -24.04 24.93 21.77
CA VAL A 891 -24.10 23.58 21.18
C VAL A 891 -24.60 23.69 19.74
N ASN A 892 -23.76 24.23 18.87
CA ASN A 892 -24.05 24.45 17.46
C ASN A 892 -22.80 24.17 16.58
N PRO A 893 -22.97 23.98 15.25
CA PRO A 893 -21.87 23.69 14.33
C PRO A 893 -20.67 24.62 14.43
N PHE A 894 -20.90 25.92 14.62
CA PHE A 894 -19.81 26.86 14.84
C PHE A 894 -19.04 26.56 16.14
N GLY A 895 -19.76 26.38 17.24
CA GLY A 895 -19.19 26.16 18.57
C GLY A 895 -18.33 24.91 18.68
N TRP A 896 -18.72 23.79 18.07
CA TRP A 896 -17.88 22.59 18.12
C TRP A 896 -16.71 22.60 17.11
N ARG A 897 -16.72 23.43 16.06
CA ARG A 897 -15.64 23.51 15.05
C ARG A 897 -14.58 24.58 15.33
N ILE A 898 -14.93 25.65 16.04
CA ILE A 898 -14.07 26.85 16.17
C ILE A 898 -12.73 26.58 16.86
N VAL A 899 -12.69 25.79 17.93
CA VAL A 899 -11.43 25.53 18.65
C VAL A 899 -10.46 24.73 17.77
N GLY A 900 -10.95 23.74 17.03
CA GLY A 900 -10.14 23.01 16.04
C GLY A 900 -9.61 23.93 14.95
N THR A 901 -10.45 24.84 14.45
CA THR A 901 -10.08 25.83 13.43
C THR A 901 -8.97 26.76 13.91
N VAL A 902 -9.06 27.26 15.15
CA VAL A 902 -8.02 28.12 15.76
C VAL A 902 -6.68 27.40 15.87
N PHE A 903 -6.68 26.12 16.28
CA PHE A 903 -5.45 25.31 16.29
C PHE A 903 -4.90 25.11 14.87
N GLY A 904 -5.79 24.90 13.89
CA GLY A 904 -5.46 24.85 12.47
C GLY A 904 -4.77 26.11 11.95
N ILE A 905 -5.30 27.27 12.31
CA ILE A 905 -4.72 28.59 12.01
C ILE A 905 -3.36 28.75 12.71
N ALA A 906 -3.25 28.33 13.98
CA ALA A 906 -2.01 28.41 14.76
C ALA A 906 -0.88 27.49 14.23
N MET A 907 -1.21 26.44 13.47
CA MET A 907 -0.19 25.63 12.80
C MET A 907 0.62 26.44 11.77
N LEU A 908 0.05 27.48 11.14
CA LEU A 908 0.74 28.30 10.16
C LEU A 908 1.94 29.07 10.74
N PRO A 909 1.78 29.88 11.81
CA PRO A 909 2.93 30.54 12.45
C PRO A 909 3.89 29.52 13.08
N ALA A 910 3.40 28.38 13.61
CA ALA A 910 4.27 27.32 14.12
C ALA A 910 5.18 26.74 13.02
N LEU A 911 4.61 26.44 11.84
CA LEU A 911 5.36 25.99 10.67
C LEU A 911 6.31 27.08 10.16
N TYR A 912 5.89 28.34 10.17
CA TYR A 912 6.72 29.47 9.76
C TYR A 912 8.00 29.54 10.60
N VAL A 913 7.84 29.52 11.93
CA VAL A 913 8.97 29.59 12.87
C VAL A 913 9.87 28.35 12.73
N MET A 914 9.28 27.17 12.53
CA MET A 914 10.03 25.93 12.27
C MET A 914 10.84 26.01 10.97
N ALA A 915 10.23 26.46 9.86
CA ALA A 915 10.89 26.62 8.58
C ALA A 915 11.98 27.71 8.61
N HIS A 916 11.71 28.85 9.29
CA HIS A 916 12.68 29.92 9.48
C HIS A 916 13.90 29.41 10.25
N ARG A 917 13.69 28.60 11.28
CA ARG A 917 14.77 27.98 12.05
C ARG A 917 15.62 27.02 11.23
N LEU A 918 14.98 26.21 10.39
CA LEU A 918 15.66 25.21 9.56
C LEU A 918 16.42 25.84 8.38
N PHE A 919 15.89 26.91 7.80
CA PHE A 919 16.39 27.45 6.52
C PHE A 919 16.98 28.85 6.60
N GLY A 920 16.76 29.58 7.70
CA GLY A 920 17.40 30.87 8.00
C GLY A 920 17.04 32.03 7.07
N ARG A 921 15.96 31.91 6.26
CA ARG A 921 15.52 32.97 5.34
C ARG A 921 13.99 33.09 5.30
N THR A 922 13.49 34.33 5.38
CA THR A 922 12.07 34.72 5.25
C THR A 922 11.37 34.06 4.08
N ARG A 923 12.01 34.03 2.90
CA ARG A 923 11.40 33.50 1.68
C ARG A 923 11.04 32.01 1.76
N TYR A 924 11.84 31.22 2.47
CA TYR A 924 11.59 29.77 2.62
C TYR A 924 10.56 29.50 3.72
N ALA A 925 10.57 30.32 4.78
CA ALA A 925 9.53 30.25 5.81
C ALA A 925 8.16 30.64 5.24
N ALA A 926 8.07 31.75 4.51
CA ALA A 926 6.86 32.19 3.82
C ALA A 926 6.38 31.15 2.78
N LEU A 927 7.31 30.53 2.04
CA LEU A 927 6.97 29.46 1.09
C LEU A 927 6.40 28.23 1.80
N ALA A 928 6.99 27.78 2.90
CA ALA A 928 6.49 26.62 3.66
C ALA A 928 5.09 26.87 4.19
N THR A 929 4.88 28.02 4.85
CA THR A 929 3.58 28.42 5.40
C THR A 929 2.54 28.64 4.31
N GLY A 930 2.90 29.28 3.19
CA GLY A 930 1.99 29.51 2.07
C GLY A 930 1.56 28.22 1.37
N LEU A 931 2.48 27.27 1.19
CA LEU A 931 2.12 25.95 0.65
C LEU A 931 1.23 25.16 1.61
N PHE A 932 1.45 25.27 2.92
CA PHE A 932 0.62 24.59 3.90
C PHE A 932 -0.79 25.18 3.97
N ALA A 933 -0.93 26.50 3.92
CA ALA A 933 -2.22 27.18 3.81
C ALA A 933 -3.02 26.80 2.55
N LEU A 934 -2.35 26.35 1.49
CA LEU A 934 -2.96 25.92 0.22
C LEU A 934 -3.07 24.39 0.09
N ASP A 935 -2.77 23.64 1.15
CA ASP A 935 -2.99 22.21 1.18
C ASP A 935 -4.46 21.88 1.49
N PHE A 936 -5.03 20.99 0.69
CA PHE A 936 -6.46 20.66 0.74
C PHE A 936 -6.82 19.96 2.05
N MET A 937 -5.92 19.13 2.58
CA MET A 937 -6.16 18.37 3.81
C MET A 937 -6.04 19.27 5.02
N HIS A 938 -5.05 20.19 5.04
CA HIS A 938 -4.97 21.21 6.08
C HIS A 938 -6.25 22.04 6.12
N PHE A 939 -6.73 22.53 4.98
CA PHE A 939 -7.98 23.30 4.95
C PHE A 939 -9.18 22.51 5.46
N THR A 940 -9.43 21.32 4.92
CA THR A 940 -10.61 20.51 5.27
C THR A 940 -10.58 20.00 6.71
N GLN A 941 -9.45 19.48 7.19
CA GLN A 941 -9.31 18.95 8.55
C GLN A 941 -9.42 20.03 9.62
N THR A 942 -9.06 21.27 9.31
CA THR A 942 -9.16 22.35 10.30
C THR A 942 -10.58 22.86 10.51
N ARG A 943 -11.51 22.56 9.58
CA ARG A 943 -12.89 23.07 9.58
C ARG A 943 -13.93 22.08 10.11
N ILE A 944 -13.50 20.88 10.52
CA ILE A 944 -14.38 19.83 11.06
C ILE A 944 -14.02 19.56 12.52
N ALA A 945 -15.00 19.22 13.36
CA ALA A 945 -14.78 18.91 14.77
C ALA A 945 -14.24 17.49 14.97
N THR A 946 -13.01 17.25 14.50
CA THR A 946 -12.26 16.02 14.74
C THR A 946 -11.01 16.26 15.59
N ILE A 947 -10.52 15.20 16.23
CA ILE A 947 -9.37 15.30 17.14
C ILE A 947 -8.00 15.38 16.42
N ASP A 948 -7.98 15.23 15.09
CA ASP A 948 -6.75 15.16 14.29
C ASP A 948 -5.97 16.47 14.26
N VAL A 949 -6.67 17.62 14.23
CA VAL A 949 -6.03 18.94 14.21
C VAL A 949 -5.20 19.21 15.48
N TYR A 950 -5.69 18.79 16.65
CA TYR A 950 -4.99 19.00 17.92
C TYR A 950 -3.70 18.20 17.97
N VAL A 951 -3.76 16.91 17.66
CA VAL A 951 -2.58 16.04 17.74
C VAL A 951 -1.51 16.44 16.73
N VAL A 952 -1.88 16.85 15.51
CA VAL A 952 -0.91 17.32 14.50
C VAL A 952 -0.20 18.59 14.96
N PHE A 953 -0.92 19.52 15.58
CA PHE A 953 -0.32 20.75 16.11
C PHE A 953 0.74 20.44 17.17
N PHE A 954 0.44 19.54 18.11
CA PHE A 954 1.38 19.13 19.16
C PHE A 954 2.55 18.29 18.62
N ILE A 955 2.32 17.47 17.59
CA ILE A 955 3.38 16.77 16.86
C ILE A 955 4.37 17.77 16.24
N MET A 956 3.89 18.85 15.63
CA MET A 956 4.78 19.90 15.08
C MET A 956 5.63 20.54 16.17
N LEU A 957 5.02 20.87 17.32
CA LEU A 957 5.73 21.51 18.43
C LEU A 957 6.76 20.58 19.07
N MET A 958 6.43 19.31 19.34
CA MET A 958 7.39 18.38 19.95
C MET A 958 8.63 18.20 19.06
N PHE A 959 8.46 18.07 17.73
CA PHE A 959 9.60 17.97 16.81
C PHE A 959 10.38 19.28 16.68
N TYR A 960 9.70 20.43 16.70
CA TYR A 960 10.36 21.74 16.72
C TYR A 960 11.31 21.90 17.92
N PHE A 961 10.84 21.55 19.13
CA PHE A 961 11.66 21.64 20.33
C PHE A 961 12.74 20.56 20.40
N MET A 962 12.48 19.36 19.86
CA MET A 962 13.51 18.33 19.78
C MET A 962 14.63 18.69 18.77
N GLN A 963 14.27 19.34 17.67
CA GLN A 963 15.24 19.90 16.73
C GLN A 963 16.13 20.93 17.41
N ARG A 964 15.57 21.79 18.28
CA ARG A 964 16.36 22.72 19.12
C ARG A 964 17.37 21.99 19.98
N TYR A 965 16.98 20.92 20.65
CA TYR A 965 17.90 20.14 21.47
C TYR A 965 19.01 19.52 20.61
N MET A 966 18.66 18.92 19.47
CA MET A 966 19.59 18.21 18.59
C MET A 966 20.72 19.07 18.06
N VAL A 967 20.48 20.37 17.85
CA VAL A 967 21.51 21.33 17.39
C VAL A 967 22.32 21.96 18.53
N MET A 968 21.98 21.70 19.80
CA MET A 968 22.74 22.16 20.97
C MET A 968 23.85 21.16 21.35
N ASN A 969 24.85 21.64 22.09
CA ASN A 969 25.94 20.82 22.61
C ASN A 969 26.22 21.10 24.09
N PHE A 970 25.96 20.12 24.96
CA PHE A 970 26.15 20.26 26.41
C PHE A 970 27.62 20.40 26.86
N TYR A 971 28.58 20.30 25.93
CA TYR A 971 29.98 20.65 26.15
C TYR A 971 30.25 22.13 25.89
N ARG A 972 29.41 22.80 25.10
CA ARG A 972 29.56 24.22 24.74
C ARG A 972 28.63 25.15 25.52
N VAL A 973 27.48 24.62 25.94
CA VAL A 973 26.49 25.39 26.71
C VAL A 973 26.13 24.64 27.99
N PRO A 974 25.74 25.36 29.07
CA PRO A 974 25.34 24.74 30.31
C PRO A 974 24.22 23.72 30.09
N LEU A 975 24.35 22.55 30.73
CA LEU A 975 23.39 21.44 30.58
C LEU A 975 21.94 21.89 30.84
N ARG A 976 21.70 22.74 31.85
CA ARG A 976 20.37 23.29 32.14
C ARG A 976 19.70 23.95 30.92
N ARG A 977 20.48 24.65 30.07
CA ARG A 977 19.95 25.29 28.85
C ARG A 977 19.56 24.26 27.79
N THR A 978 20.25 23.12 27.72
CA THR A 978 19.86 22.04 26.79
C THR A 978 18.63 21.29 27.26
N LEU A 979 18.32 21.29 28.56
CA LEU A 979 17.15 20.60 29.12
C LEU A 979 15.83 21.32 28.82
N TRP A 980 15.81 22.64 28.63
CA TRP A 980 14.57 23.40 28.35
C TRP A 980 13.89 22.96 27.04
N PRO A 981 14.58 22.86 25.90
CA PRO A 981 13.96 22.31 24.69
C PRO A 981 13.49 20.85 24.86
N LEU A 982 14.21 20.03 25.63
CA LEU A 982 13.74 18.68 25.94
C LEU A 982 12.45 18.68 26.76
N PHE A 983 12.34 19.56 27.77
CA PHE A 983 11.12 19.72 28.57
C PHE A 983 9.92 20.09 27.69
N TRP A 984 10.05 21.12 26.85
CA TRP A 984 8.95 21.52 25.96
C TRP A 984 8.59 20.40 24.98
N SER A 985 9.59 19.70 24.44
CA SER A 985 9.35 18.55 23.58
C SER A 985 8.56 17.44 24.29
N GLY A 986 8.90 17.15 25.55
CA GLY A 986 8.20 16.16 26.37
C GLY A 986 6.79 16.59 26.77
N LEU A 987 6.60 17.87 27.09
CA LEU A 987 5.29 18.45 27.41
C LEU A 987 4.33 18.32 26.21
N PHE A 988 4.73 18.79 25.03
CA PHE A 988 3.88 18.71 23.84
C PHE A 988 3.70 17.27 23.36
N PHE A 989 4.68 16.39 23.58
CA PHE A 989 4.49 14.95 23.38
C PHE A 989 3.35 14.42 24.28
N GLY A 990 3.38 14.71 25.59
CA GLY A 990 2.34 14.28 26.53
C GLY A 990 0.94 14.81 26.20
N ILE A 991 0.83 16.10 25.86
CA ILE A 991 -0.44 16.70 25.41
C ILE A 991 -0.92 16.01 24.12
N GLY A 992 -0.02 15.78 23.15
CA GLY A 992 -0.36 15.08 21.91
C GLY A 992 -0.85 13.64 22.14
N VAL A 993 -0.19 12.86 23.01
CA VAL A 993 -0.62 11.49 23.36
C VAL A 993 -2.01 11.49 24.02
N ALA A 994 -2.28 12.48 24.88
CA ALA A 994 -3.58 12.64 25.53
C ALA A 994 -4.69 13.08 24.56
N SER A 995 -4.36 13.61 23.38
CA SER A 995 -5.31 13.90 22.30
C SER A 995 -5.55 12.70 21.38
N LYS A 996 -4.50 12.02 20.92
CA LYS A 996 -4.60 10.82 20.04
C LYS A 996 -3.30 10.02 20.05
N TRP A 997 -3.39 8.69 20.06
CA TRP A 997 -2.22 7.80 20.13
C TRP A 997 -1.22 7.90 18.97
N ILE A 998 -1.60 8.51 17.84
CA ILE A 998 -0.67 8.76 16.73
C ILE A 998 0.57 9.58 17.18
N ALA A 999 0.47 10.41 18.22
CA ALA A 999 1.63 11.09 18.81
C ALA A 999 2.71 10.12 19.34
N LEU A 1000 2.34 8.92 19.81
CA LEU A 1000 3.28 7.90 20.29
C LEU A 1000 4.25 7.45 19.19
N TYR A 1001 3.78 7.40 17.93
CA TYR A 1001 4.61 7.10 16.77
C TYR A 1001 5.76 8.10 16.63
N GLY A 1002 5.46 9.38 16.85
CA GLY A 1002 6.46 10.43 16.88
C GLY A 1002 7.46 10.30 18.03
N GLY A 1003 7.06 9.71 19.17
CA GLY A 1003 7.95 9.41 20.30
C GLY A 1003 9.17 8.55 19.89
N ALA A 1004 8.98 7.59 18.99
CA ALA A 1004 10.10 6.82 18.42
C ALA A 1004 11.05 7.71 17.61
N GLY A 1005 10.50 8.66 16.85
CA GLY A 1005 11.29 9.69 16.14
C GLY A 1005 12.09 10.57 17.10
N LEU A 1006 11.49 11.01 18.20
CA LEU A 1006 12.17 11.78 19.24
C LEU A 1006 13.32 10.97 19.86
N ALA A 1007 13.10 9.69 20.19
CA ALA A 1007 14.13 8.79 20.71
C ALA A 1007 15.30 8.62 19.73
N ILE A 1008 15.03 8.49 18.41
CA ILE A 1008 16.07 8.44 17.37
C ILE A 1008 16.89 9.74 17.35
N MET A 1009 16.23 10.91 17.41
CA MET A 1009 16.93 12.20 17.44
C MET A 1009 17.79 12.35 18.71
N LEU A 1010 17.29 11.91 19.87
CA LEU A 1010 18.04 11.88 21.13
C LEU A 1010 19.26 10.98 21.00
N GLY A 1011 19.08 9.77 20.45
CA GLY A 1011 20.14 8.80 20.21
C GLY A 1011 21.23 9.33 19.28
N ILE A 1012 20.87 10.01 18.19
CA ILE A 1012 21.82 10.65 17.28
C ILE A 1012 22.63 11.73 18.01
N SER A 1013 21.95 12.59 18.78
CA SER A 1013 22.60 13.66 19.54
C SER A 1013 23.58 13.09 20.58
N LEU A 1014 23.16 12.12 21.40
CA LEU A 1014 24.01 11.48 22.41
C LEU A 1014 25.14 10.67 21.79
N PHE A 1015 24.91 10.03 20.64
CA PHE A 1015 25.95 9.31 19.92
C PHE A 1015 27.02 10.27 19.38
N ASP A 1016 26.66 11.45 18.91
CA ASP A 1016 27.63 12.48 18.54
C ASP A 1016 28.44 12.96 19.76
N ARG A 1017 27.79 13.17 20.91
CA ARG A 1017 28.49 13.49 22.17
C ARG A 1017 29.44 12.37 22.60
N TYR A 1018 29.03 11.11 22.47
CA TYR A 1018 29.87 9.95 22.75
C TYR A 1018 31.08 9.87 21.81
N ARG A 1019 30.89 10.15 20.52
CA ARG A 1019 31.99 10.20 19.54
C ARG A 1019 33.00 11.28 19.89
N GLN A 1020 32.53 12.45 20.31
CA GLN A 1020 33.38 13.55 20.79
C GLN A 1020 34.13 13.15 22.06
N HIS A 1021 33.45 12.54 23.05
CA HIS A 1021 34.08 11.98 24.26
C HIS A 1021 35.18 10.96 23.94
N ARG A 1022 34.90 9.99 23.04
CA ARG A 1022 35.87 8.95 22.68
C ARG A 1022 37.07 9.52 21.93
N ALA A 1023 36.85 10.48 21.02
CA ALA A 1023 37.92 11.20 20.35
C ALA A 1023 38.79 11.97 21.36
N ALA A 1024 38.18 12.70 22.28
CA ALA A 1024 38.87 13.43 23.34
C ALA A 1024 39.76 12.50 24.20
N ARG A 1025 39.23 11.34 24.64
CA ARG A 1025 40.02 10.35 25.40
C ARG A 1025 41.23 9.82 24.62
N ARG A 1026 41.09 9.55 23.32
CA ARG A 1026 42.21 9.08 22.48
C ARG A 1026 43.27 10.15 22.30
N LEU A 1027 42.86 11.41 22.10
CA LEU A 1027 43.79 12.52 21.97
C LEU A 1027 44.56 12.78 23.26
N LEU A 1028 43.88 12.72 24.42
CA LEU A 1028 44.54 12.86 25.72
C LEU A 1028 45.53 11.71 25.97
N ALA A 1029 45.12 10.46 25.71
CA ALA A 1029 45.99 9.29 25.87
C ALA A 1029 47.23 9.32 24.95
N ALA A 1030 47.10 9.93 23.77
CA ALA A 1030 48.19 10.06 22.81
C ALA A 1030 49.03 11.34 22.99
N GLY A 1031 48.79 12.16 24.03
CA GLY A 1031 49.46 13.45 24.22
C GLY A 1031 49.25 14.42 23.04
N ALA A 1032 48.14 14.28 22.33
CA ALA A 1032 47.93 14.80 20.98
C ALA A 1032 46.91 15.95 20.91
N ALA A 1033 46.49 16.51 22.05
CA ALA A 1033 45.45 17.54 22.12
C ALA A 1033 45.89 18.89 21.53
N GLY A 1034 47.17 19.08 21.22
CA GLY A 1034 47.70 20.32 20.64
C GLY A 1034 47.89 21.36 21.73
N ASP A 1035 46.97 22.34 21.83
CA ASP A 1035 47.09 23.49 22.74
C ASP A 1035 46.30 23.35 24.06
N PRO A 1036 46.57 24.21 25.06
CA PRO A 1036 45.96 24.11 26.39
C PRO A 1036 44.42 24.22 26.40
N ALA A 1037 43.85 25.05 25.54
CA ALA A 1037 42.40 25.24 25.46
C ALA A 1037 41.69 23.98 24.91
N MET A 1038 42.28 23.31 23.92
CA MET A 1038 41.77 22.02 23.44
C MET A 1038 41.95 20.92 24.49
N ALA A 1039 43.10 20.89 25.16
CA ALA A 1039 43.36 19.93 26.21
C ALA A 1039 42.32 20.04 27.33
N GLU A 1040 41.95 21.26 27.71
CA GLU A 1040 40.91 21.50 28.72
C GLU A 1040 39.52 21.07 28.23
N ALA A 1041 39.12 21.47 27.03
CA ALA A 1041 37.84 21.03 26.44
C ALA A 1041 37.76 19.49 26.30
N CYS A 1042 38.89 18.84 25.97
CA CYS A 1042 38.99 17.39 25.92
C CYS A 1042 38.91 16.75 27.31
N ARG A 1043 39.54 17.35 28.34
CA ARG A 1043 39.43 16.89 29.73
C ARG A 1043 38.00 16.97 30.24
N GLU A 1044 37.32 18.09 29.99
CA GLU A 1044 35.90 18.24 30.33
C GLU A 1044 35.06 17.18 29.60
N ALA A 1045 35.22 17.02 28.28
CA ALA A 1045 34.46 16.05 27.52
C ALA A 1045 34.72 14.59 27.94
N ALA A 1046 35.97 14.27 28.29
CA ALA A 1046 36.37 12.96 28.81
C ALA A 1046 35.77 12.70 30.21
N GLY A 1047 35.79 13.67 31.11
CA GLY A 1047 35.31 13.51 32.49
C GLY A 1047 33.79 13.64 32.66
N SER A 1048 33.13 14.48 31.85
CA SER A 1048 31.74 14.87 32.12
C SER A 1048 30.69 14.09 31.32
N PHE A 1049 31.07 13.29 30.32
CA PHE A 1049 30.12 12.66 29.38
C PHE A 1049 29.06 11.82 30.10
N TRP A 1050 29.47 10.85 30.93
CA TRP A 1050 28.55 9.95 31.59
C TRP A 1050 27.65 10.69 32.59
N LYS A 1051 28.21 11.62 33.38
CA LYS A 1051 27.43 12.46 34.31
C LYS A 1051 26.35 13.27 33.57
N LYS A 1052 26.73 14.03 32.53
CA LYS A 1052 25.78 14.85 31.75
C LYS A 1052 24.75 13.99 31.00
N THR A 1053 25.16 12.82 30.51
CA THR A 1053 24.26 11.86 29.82
C THR A 1053 23.26 11.24 30.78
N ILE A 1054 23.69 10.78 31.96
CA ILE A 1054 22.79 10.22 32.99
C ILE A 1054 21.78 11.29 33.41
N ILE A 1055 22.21 12.52 33.73
CA ILE A 1055 21.29 13.61 34.07
C ILE A 1055 20.30 13.87 32.92
N THR A 1056 20.77 13.90 31.67
CA THR A 1056 19.89 14.08 30.50
C THR A 1056 18.85 12.97 30.41
N LEU A 1057 19.25 11.71 30.56
CA LEU A 1057 18.35 10.55 30.48
C LEU A 1057 17.38 10.51 31.67
N SER A 1058 17.82 10.86 32.88
CA SER A 1058 16.96 11.00 34.06
C SER A 1058 15.92 12.11 33.86
N CYS A 1059 16.30 13.26 33.31
CA CYS A 1059 15.35 14.30 32.92
C CYS A 1059 14.41 13.82 31.81
N CYS A 1060 14.88 13.02 30.85
CA CYS A 1060 14.02 12.46 29.82
C CYS A 1060 12.98 11.50 30.40
N LEU A 1061 13.31 10.72 31.43
CA LEU A 1061 12.34 9.89 32.15
C LEU A 1061 11.21 10.76 32.73
N VAL A 1062 11.55 11.90 33.34
CA VAL A 1062 10.54 12.84 33.85
C VAL A 1062 9.74 13.47 32.69
N PHE A 1063 10.42 13.99 31.68
CA PHE A 1063 9.79 14.80 30.62
C PHE A 1063 8.99 13.98 29.59
N PHE A 1064 9.39 12.74 29.31
CA PHE A 1064 8.78 11.90 28.28
C PHE A 1064 8.03 10.68 28.83
N VAL A 1065 8.07 10.44 30.15
CA VAL A 1065 7.29 9.36 30.79
C VAL A 1065 6.41 9.92 31.90
N VAL A 1066 6.98 10.55 32.93
CA VAL A 1066 6.19 10.99 34.11
C VAL A 1066 5.20 12.11 33.76
N ILE A 1067 5.66 13.18 33.12
CA ILE A 1067 4.80 14.31 32.74
C ILE A 1067 3.71 13.87 31.74
N PRO A 1068 4.04 13.15 30.63
CA PRO A 1068 3.03 12.59 29.74
C PRO A 1068 2.02 11.69 30.44
N ALA A 1069 2.46 10.79 31.32
CA ALA A 1069 1.56 9.94 32.08
C ALA A 1069 0.62 10.76 32.98
N ALA A 1070 1.12 11.79 33.65
CA ALA A 1070 0.30 12.68 34.48
C ALA A 1070 -0.77 13.42 33.65
N ILE A 1071 -0.38 14.03 32.53
CA ILE A 1071 -1.30 14.73 31.62
C ILE A 1071 -2.34 13.76 31.04
N TYR A 1072 -1.88 12.59 30.61
CA TYR A 1072 -2.73 11.55 30.05
C TYR A 1072 -3.77 11.10 31.08
N SER A 1073 -3.35 10.69 32.27
CA SER A 1073 -4.26 10.30 33.36
C SER A 1073 -5.23 11.41 33.75
N ALA A 1074 -4.74 12.66 33.88
CA ALA A 1074 -5.58 13.81 34.22
C ALA A 1074 -6.68 14.06 33.17
N SER A 1075 -6.41 13.79 31.89
CA SER A 1075 -7.42 13.97 30.83
C SER A 1075 -8.62 13.02 30.99
N PHE A 1076 -8.46 11.88 31.67
CA PHE A 1076 -9.55 10.92 31.94
C PHE A 1076 -10.42 11.28 33.15
N ILE A 1077 -10.07 12.31 33.93
CA ILE A 1077 -10.84 12.70 35.12
C ILE A 1077 -12.31 12.99 34.76
N PRO A 1078 -12.64 13.87 33.80
CA PRO A 1078 -14.03 14.17 33.48
C PRO A 1078 -14.81 12.93 32.98
N VAL A 1079 -14.11 12.05 32.27
CA VAL A 1079 -14.70 10.87 31.60
C VAL A 1079 -15.03 9.74 32.56
N LEU A 1080 -14.14 9.47 33.52
CA LEU A 1080 -14.34 8.37 34.45
C LEU A 1080 -15.17 8.82 35.67
N SER A 1081 -15.16 10.10 36.02
CA SER A 1081 -15.97 10.63 37.13
C SER A 1081 -17.48 10.52 36.91
N VAL A 1082 -17.94 10.44 35.67
CA VAL A 1082 -19.37 10.24 35.34
C VAL A 1082 -19.80 8.77 35.37
N THR A 1083 -18.85 7.84 35.48
CA THR A 1083 -19.16 6.41 35.62
C THR A 1083 -19.50 6.09 37.07
N GLU A 1084 -20.28 5.03 37.32
CA GLU A 1084 -20.68 4.63 38.69
C GLU A 1084 -19.49 4.41 39.64
N GLN A 1085 -18.34 3.98 39.11
CA GLN A 1085 -17.13 3.71 39.89
C GLN A 1085 -16.30 4.98 40.16
N GLY A 1086 -16.58 6.08 39.45
CA GLY A 1086 -15.79 7.31 39.48
C GLY A 1086 -14.37 7.14 38.90
N TYR A 1087 -13.54 8.17 39.07
CA TYR A 1087 -12.13 8.12 38.63
C TYR A 1087 -11.30 7.25 39.58
N THR A 1088 -10.96 6.04 39.12
CA THR A 1088 -10.08 5.11 39.85
C THR A 1088 -8.90 4.68 38.99
N PHE A 1089 -7.80 4.24 39.63
CA PHE A 1089 -6.66 3.69 38.90
C PHE A 1089 -7.03 2.46 38.07
N LYS A 1090 -7.91 1.60 38.60
CA LYS A 1090 -8.43 0.44 37.87
C LYS A 1090 -9.22 0.88 36.64
N GLY A 1091 -10.17 1.81 36.79
CA GLY A 1091 -10.96 2.35 35.69
C GLY A 1091 -10.10 2.99 34.59
N LEU A 1092 -9.01 3.65 34.95
CA LEU A 1092 -8.04 4.18 33.99
C LEU A 1092 -7.38 3.06 33.16
N ILE A 1093 -6.93 1.97 33.81
CA ILE A 1093 -6.33 0.81 33.12
C ILE A 1093 -7.36 0.07 32.27
N ASP A 1094 -8.58 -0.09 32.78
CA ASP A 1094 -9.69 -0.72 32.06
C ASP A 1094 -10.02 0.08 30.78
N ALA A 1095 -10.03 1.41 30.86
CA ALA A 1095 -10.20 2.27 29.69
C ALA A 1095 -9.08 2.08 28.65
N GLN A 1096 -7.81 1.91 29.08
CA GLN A 1096 -6.71 1.66 28.14
C GLN A 1096 -6.82 0.29 27.48
N THR A 1097 -7.19 -0.71 28.27
CA THR A 1097 -7.40 -2.08 27.80
C THR A 1097 -8.52 -2.13 26.78
N SER A 1098 -9.65 -1.48 27.07
CA SER A 1098 -10.79 -1.35 26.15
C SER A 1098 -10.40 -0.66 24.84
N MET A 1099 -9.71 0.48 24.89
CA MET A 1099 -9.23 1.18 23.68
C MET A 1099 -8.26 0.31 22.86
N TYR A 1100 -7.31 -0.36 23.52
CA TYR A 1100 -6.36 -1.24 22.83
C TYR A 1100 -7.07 -2.44 22.20
N ASP A 1101 -8.00 -3.06 22.90
CA ASP A 1101 -8.80 -4.17 22.40
C ASP A 1101 -9.66 -3.74 21.20
N TYR A 1102 -10.30 -2.57 21.28
CA TYR A 1102 -11.00 -1.98 20.14
C TYR A 1102 -10.07 -1.85 18.93
N HIS A 1103 -8.93 -1.16 19.06
CA HIS A 1103 -8.03 -0.94 17.90
C HIS A 1103 -7.34 -2.21 17.39
N SER A 1104 -7.06 -3.19 18.25
CA SER A 1104 -6.35 -4.41 17.87
C SER A 1104 -7.28 -5.48 17.29
N LYS A 1105 -8.56 -5.49 17.70
CA LYS A 1105 -9.58 -6.47 17.29
C LYS A 1105 -10.62 -5.90 16.31
N LEU A 1106 -10.55 -4.61 15.94
CA LEU A 1106 -11.47 -4.01 14.98
C LEU A 1106 -11.37 -4.72 13.62
N GLU A 1107 -12.44 -5.41 13.26
CA GLU A 1107 -12.67 -5.98 11.94
C GLU A 1107 -13.90 -5.33 11.35
N ALA A 1108 -13.69 -4.39 10.43
CA ALA A 1108 -14.74 -3.63 9.79
C ALA A 1108 -14.39 -3.41 8.32
N THR A 1109 -15.38 -3.36 7.46
CA THR A 1109 -15.21 -2.86 6.09
C THR A 1109 -15.80 -1.46 6.02
N HIS A 1110 -15.16 -0.57 5.27
CA HIS A 1110 -15.70 0.77 5.05
C HIS A 1110 -15.44 1.18 3.60
N PRO A 1111 -16.46 1.65 2.85
CA PRO A 1111 -16.31 2.02 1.45
C PRO A 1111 -15.17 3.01 1.23
N PHE A 1112 -15.01 4.04 2.06
CA PHE A 1112 -13.93 5.04 1.91
C PHE A 1112 -12.61 4.69 2.61
N SER A 1113 -12.44 3.46 3.10
CA SER A 1113 -11.16 3.04 3.72
C SER A 1113 -10.03 2.98 2.70
N SER A 1114 -8.82 3.36 3.11
CA SER A 1114 -7.62 3.33 2.28
C SER A 1114 -6.40 2.91 3.06
N GLN A 1115 -5.53 2.14 2.40
CA GLN A 1115 -4.31 1.59 3.00
C GLN A 1115 -3.18 2.63 3.02
N TRP A 1116 -2.24 2.50 3.96
CA TRP A 1116 -1.13 3.44 4.17
C TRP A 1116 -0.34 3.81 2.89
N TRP A 1117 -0.16 2.87 1.97
CA TRP A 1117 0.58 3.07 0.72
C TRP A 1117 -0.22 3.85 -0.33
N GLN A 1118 -1.55 3.88 -0.21
CA GLN A 1118 -2.45 4.62 -1.11
C GLN A 1118 -2.45 6.13 -0.82
N TRP A 1119 -2.08 6.51 0.41
CA TRP A 1119 -2.19 7.89 0.87
C TRP A 1119 -1.32 8.89 0.12
N PRO A 1120 -0.01 8.64 -0.11
CA PRO A 1120 0.84 9.62 -0.80
C PRO A 1120 0.40 9.94 -2.23
N PHE A 1121 -0.36 9.02 -2.85
CA PHE A 1121 -0.90 9.16 -4.19
C PHE A 1121 -2.37 9.62 -4.21
N MET A 1122 -3.00 9.71 -3.03
CA MET A 1122 -4.43 9.98 -2.85
C MET A 1122 -5.31 9.06 -3.69
N LYS A 1123 -4.95 7.76 -3.79
CA LYS A 1123 -5.67 6.81 -4.64
C LYS A 1123 -7.15 6.68 -4.23
N ARG A 1124 -7.48 6.93 -2.96
CA ARG A 1124 -8.85 6.91 -2.45
C ARG A 1124 -9.04 7.99 -1.38
N PRO A 1125 -9.59 9.16 -1.77
CA PRO A 1125 -10.04 10.20 -0.86
C PRO A 1125 -11.12 9.71 0.11
N VAL A 1126 -11.32 10.45 1.20
CA VAL A 1126 -12.38 10.16 2.16
C VAL A 1126 -13.45 11.24 2.03
N TRP A 1127 -14.67 10.81 1.77
CA TRP A 1127 -15.82 11.67 1.60
C TRP A 1127 -16.43 11.98 2.97
N PHE A 1128 -16.48 13.25 3.34
CA PHE A 1128 -16.98 13.70 4.65
C PHE A 1128 -18.45 14.10 4.59
N PHE A 1129 -18.86 14.78 3.52
CA PHE A 1129 -20.22 15.28 3.41
C PHE A 1129 -20.72 15.22 1.97
N SER A 1130 -21.98 14.80 1.83
CA SER A 1130 -22.76 14.80 0.58
C SER A 1130 -24.07 15.54 0.82
N GLY A 1131 -24.22 16.73 0.23
CA GLY A 1131 -25.44 17.54 0.29
C GLY A 1131 -26.28 17.35 -0.97
N GLY A 1132 -27.47 16.77 -0.84
CA GLY A 1132 -28.41 16.53 -1.92
C GLY A 1132 -29.86 16.96 -1.64
N GLU A 1133 -30.32 16.89 -0.39
CA GLU A 1133 -31.68 17.31 -0.04
C GLU A 1133 -31.85 18.83 -0.19
N GLY A 1134 -32.93 19.25 -0.87
CA GLY A 1134 -33.27 20.67 -1.08
C GLY A 1134 -32.33 21.45 -2.00
N GLN A 1135 -31.40 20.78 -2.70
CA GLN A 1135 -30.52 21.42 -3.66
C GLN A 1135 -31.27 21.66 -5.00
N PRO A 1136 -31.12 22.83 -5.65
CA PRO A 1136 -31.54 23.07 -7.02
C PRO A 1136 -31.07 21.96 -7.97
N ALA A 1137 -31.91 21.60 -8.94
CA ALA A 1137 -31.61 20.54 -9.92
C ALA A 1137 -30.25 20.78 -10.61
N GLY A 1138 -29.39 19.75 -10.62
CA GLY A 1138 -28.06 19.78 -11.22
C GLY A 1138 -26.96 20.44 -10.37
N MET A 1139 -27.27 20.93 -9.18
CA MET A 1139 -26.30 21.44 -8.20
C MET A 1139 -25.98 20.40 -7.13
N VAL A 1140 -24.75 20.39 -6.66
CA VAL A 1140 -24.24 19.49 -5.61
C VAL A 1140 -23.44 20.27 -4.58
N SER A 1141 -23.41 19.78 -3.35
CA SER A 1141 -22.56 20.29 -2.27
C SER A 1141 -21.77 19.14 -1.66
N SER A 1142 -20.46 19.29 -1.51
CA SER A 1142 -19.60 18.18 -1.07
C SER A 1142 -18.43 18.65 -0.22
N ILE A 1143 -18.04 17.83 0.75
CA ILE A 1143 -16.78 18.00 1.49
C ILE A 1143 -15.99 16.69 1.38
N VAL A 1144 -14.79 16.76 0.80
CA VAL A 1144 -13.85 15.65 0.70
C VAL A 1144 -12.54 16.01 1.38
N THR A 1145 -11.92 15.05 2.07
CA THR A 1145 -10.55 15.22 2.55
C THR A 1145 -9.55 14.49 1.65
N MET A 1146 -8.61 15.25 1.13
CA MET A 1146 -7.49 14.79 0.30
C MET A 1146 -6.38 15.83 0.31
N GLY A 1147 -5.21 15.51 -0.25
CA GLY A 1147 -4.10 16.44 -0.39
C GLY A 1147 -4.21 17.34 -1.62
N ASN A 1148 -3.41 18.42 -1.66
CA ASN A 1148 -3.17 19.12 -2.91
C ASN A 1148 -2.28 18.24 -3.81
N PRO A 1149 -2.73 17.80 -5.01
CA PRO A 1149 -1.99 16.82 -5.82
C PRO A 1149 -0.58 17.25 -6.16
N LEU A 1150 -0.38 18.53 -6.43
CA LEU A 1150 0.94 19.06 -6.77
C LEU A 1150 1.88 19.04 -5.55
N ILE A 1151 1.37 19.41 -4.36
CA ILE A 1151 2.14 19.35 -3.11
C ILE A 1151 2.49 17.90 -2.75
N TRP A 1152 1.53 16.99 -2.79
CA TRP A 1152 1.72 15.63 -2.30
C TRP A 1152 2.61 14.82 -3.24
N TRP A 1153 2.31 14.81 -4.54
CA TRP A 1153 3.08 14.01 -5.49
C TRP A 1153 4.52 14.48 -5.60
N THR A 1154 4.78 15.79 -5.63
CA THR A 1154 6.16 16.30 -5.60
C THR A 1154 6.79 16.19 -4.21
N GLY A 1155 5.99 16.29 -3.15
CA GLY A 1155 6.40 16.19 -1.75
C GLY A 1155 6.99 14.82 -1.40
N VAL A 1156 6.41 13.73 -1.91
CA VAL A 1156 6.97 12.36 -1.73
C VAL A 1156 8.39 12.28 -2.25
N PHE A 1157 8.63 12.76 -3.48
CA PHE A 1157 9.97 12.79 -4.05
C PHE A 1157 10.89 13.75 -3.31
N ALA A 1158 10.36 14.87 -2.81
CA ALA A 1158 11.13 15.82 -2.03
C ALA A 1158 11.60 15.24 -0.69
N VAL A 1159 10.77 14.44 0.00
CA VAL A 1159 11.16 13.72 1.22
C VAL A 1159 12.32 12.76 0.95
N LEU A 1160 12.25 11.97 -0.13
CA LEU A 1160 13.33 11.06 -0.52
C LEU A 1160 14.61 11.80 -0.91
N ALA A 1161 14.48 12.89 -1.68
CA ALA A 1161 15.60 13.75 -2.05
C ALA A 1161 16.25 14.38 -0.82
N LEU A 1162 15.45 14.89 0.12
CA LEU A 1162 15.92 15.45 1.39
C LEU A 1162 16.66 14.40 2.21
N LEU A 1163 16.10 13.21 2.38
CA LEU A 1163 16.73 12.11 3.12
C LEU A 1163 18.13 11.82 2.55
N TRP A 1164 18.21 11.64 1.23
CA TRP A 1164 19.49 11.34 0.57
C TRP A 1164 20.49 12.50 0.68
N LEU A 1165 20.06 13.73 0.38
CA LEU A 1165 20.93 14.91 0.38
C LEU A 1165 21.45 15.24 1.77
N THR A 1166 20.58 15.21 2.78
CA THR A 1166 20.96 15.55 4.16
C THR A 1166 21.92 14.52 4.73
N ILE A 1167 21.68 13.21 4.52
CA ILE A 1167 22.61 12.14 4.94
C ILE A 1167 23.97 12.29 4.25
N LYS A 1168 23.96 12.51 2.93
CA LYS A 1168 25.18 12.66 2.14
C LYS A 1168 26.00 13.88 2.55
N ARG A 1169 25.32 15.00 2.84
CA ARG A 1169 25.94 16.28 3.25
C ARG A 1169 26.14 16.39 4.76
N ARG A 1170 25.67 15.41 5.55
CA ARG A 1170 25.68 15.40 7.02
C ARG A 1170 25.00 16.63 7.64
N GLN A 1171 23.93 17.08 7.01
CA GLN A 1171 23.11 18.20 7.45
C GLN A 1171 22.12 17.74 8.52
N LYS A 1172 22.63 17.57 9.75
CA LYS A 1172 21.89 16.95 10.86
C LYS A 1172 20.71 17.78 11.35
N ALA A 1173 20.77 19.11 11.21
CA ALA A 1173 19.69 19.99 11.64
C ALA A 1173 18.39 19.70 10.87
N GLU A 1174 18.50 19.32 9.59
CA GLU A 1174 17.41 18.96 8.70
C GLU A 1174 16.97 17.50 8.83
N TYR A 1175 17.66 16.66 9.63
CA TYR A 1175 17.24 15.27 9.83
C TYR A 1175 15.87 15.17 10.50
N MET A 1176 15.52 16.16 11.34
CA MET A 1176 14.20 16.29 11.94
C MET A 1176 13.08 16.10 10.92
N ILE A 1177 13.22 16.64 9.70
CA ILE A 1177 12.14 16.63 8.70
C ILE A 1177 11.78 15.19 8.31
N TRP A 1178 12.76 14.39 7.90
CA TRP A 1178 12.49 13.01 7.47
C TRP A 1178 12.26 12.07 8.67
N ILE A 1179 12.90 12.31 9.83
CA ILE A 1179 12.64 11.52 11.04
C ILE A 1179 11.19 11.71 11.47
N ALA A 1180 10.71 12.95 11.53
CA ALA A 1180 9.33 13.26 11.88
C ALA A 1180 8.35 12.61 10.89
N TYR A 1181 8.56 12.82 9.58
CA TYR A 1181 7.74 12.21 8.53
C TYR A 1181 7.67 10.68 8.65
N PHE A 1182 8.81 9.99 8.68
CA PHE A 1182 8.83 8.51 8.69
C PHE A 1182 8.38 7.93 10.03
N SER A 1183 8.64 8.62 11.15
CA SER A 1183 8.13 8.17 12.46
C SER A 1183 6.61 8.17 12.50
N GLN A 1184 5.95 9.10 11.81
CA GLN A 1184 4.50 9.12 11.70
C GLN A 1184 3.98 8.14 10.64
N TYR A 1185 4.70 7.97 9.52
CA TYR A 1185 4.24 7.18 8.38
C TYR A 1185 4.48 5.67 8.50
N VAL A 1186 5.68 5.24 8.92
CA VAL A 1186 6.08 3.82 8.93
C VAL A 1186 5.22 2.96 9.87
N PRO A 1187 4.79 3.40 11.07
CA PRO A 1187 3.97 2.57 11.94
C PRO A 1187 2.65 2.13 11.31
N TRP A 1188 2.06 2.93 10.44
CA TRP A 1188 0.82 2.59 9.72
C TRP A 1188 0.96 1.38 8.80
N MET A 1189 2.18 1.07 8.37
CA MET A 1189 2.46 -0.16 7.68
C MET A 1189 1.96 -1.34 8.52
N LEU A 1190 2.26 -1.34 9.82
CA LEU A 1190 2.01 -2.44 10.75
C LEU A 1190 0.55 -2.51 11.27
N VAL A 1191 -0.30 -1.55 10.90
CA VAL A 1191 -1.68 -1.45 11.41
C VAL A 1191 -2.63 -2.27 10.52
N PRO A 1192 -3.23 -3.35 11.03
CA PRO A 1192 -4.03 -4.28 10.22
C PRO A 1192 -5.52 -3.89 10.13
N ARG A 1193 -5.97 -2.90 10.90
CA ARG A 1193 -7.37 -2.45 10.93
C ARG A 1193 -7.68 -1.50 9.76
N THR A 1194 -8.96 -1.20 9.62
CA THR A 1194 -9.48 -0.22 8.67
C THR A 1194 -8.89 1.16 8.94
N THR A 1195 -8.30 1.76 7.91
CA THR A 1195 -7.63 3.06 7.98
C THR A 1195 -8.08 3.96 6.83
N PHE A 1196 -7.71 5.24 6.91
CA PHE A 1196 -8.28 6.32 6.10
C PHE A 1196 -7.22 7.35 5.73
N LEU A 1197 -7.44 8.08 4.62
CA LEU A 1197 -6.47 9.02 4.06
C LEU A 1197 -6.06 10.13 5.04
N TYR A 1198 -6.97 10.59 5.88
CA TYR A 1198 -6.72 11.66 6.85
C TYR A 1198 -5.62 11.33 7.88
N HIS A 1199 -5.30 10.04 8.10
CA HIS A 1199 -4.19 9.66 8.97
C HIS A 1199 -2.84 10.16 8.46
N TYR A 1200 -2.75 10.49 7.17
CA TYR A 1200 -1.55 11.08 6.56
C TYR A 1200 -1.37 12.57 6.90
N PHE A 1201 -2.35 13.23 7.54
CA PHE A 1201 -2.28 14.65 7.88
C PHE A 1201 -1.06 15.00 8.74
N ALA A 1202 -0.66 14.12 9.68
CA ALA A 1202 0.51 14.32 10.54
C ALA A 1202 1.85 14.39 9.77
N MET A 1203 1.89 13.93 8.52
CA MET A 1203 3.07 13.88 7.67
C MET A 1203 3.21 15.14 6.82
N VAL A 1204 2.08 15.82 6.54
CA VAL A 1204 1.98 16.95 5.60
C VAL A 1204 2.91 18.12 5.97
N PRO A 1205 2.99 18.60 7.23
CA PRO A 1205 3.89 19.71 7.57
C PRO A 1205 5.36 19.40 7.25
N PHE A 1206 5.79 18.16 7.50
CA PHE A 1206 7.16 17.72 7.26
C PHE A 1206 7.44 17.46 5.78
N MET A 1207 6.45 16.98 5.03
CA MET A 1207 6.53 16.85 3.57
C MET A 1207 6.73 18.21 2.89
N ILE A 1208 6.01 19.24 3.33
CA ILE A 1208 6.16 20.60 2.82
C ILE A 1208 7.53 21.19 3.17
N LEU A 1209 8.04 20.97 4.39
CA LEU A 1209 9.42 21.35 4.72
C LEU A 1209 10.44 20.66 3.80
N ALA A 1210 10.21 19.40 3.43
CA ALA A 1210 11.08 18.70 2.49
C ALA A 1210 11.06 19.32 1.09
N LEU A 1211 9.87 19.68 0.60
CA LEU A 1211 9.69 20.38 -0.67
C LEU A 1211 10.42 21.74 -0.67
N VAL A 1212 10.28 22.52 0.40
CA VAL A 1212 10.98 23.82 0.55
C VAL A 1212 12.48 23.65 0.64
N TYR A 1213 12.98 22.60 1.29
CA TYR A 1213 14.40 22.28 1.27
C TYR A 1213 14.92 22.02 -0.15
N VAL A 1214 14.16 21.31 -0.99
CA VAL A 1214 14.52 21.10 -2.41
C VAL A 1214 14.55 22.42 -3.17
N PHE A 1215 13.57 23.31 -2.97
CA PHE A 1215 13.60 24.65 -3.57
C PHE A 1215 14.80 25.47 -3.11
N ARG A 1216 15.21 25.35 -1.84
CA ARG A 1216 16.46 25.95 -1.35
C ARG A 1216 17.68 25.40 -2.08
N GLN A 1217 17.71 24.11 -2.43
CA GLN A 1217 18.81 23.55 -3.22
C GLN A 1217 18.83 24.10 -4.65
N PHE A 1218 17.69 24.38 -5.26
CA PHE A 1218 17.65 24.97 -6.61
C PHE A 1218 18.27 26.36 -6.66
N ASP A 1219 18.16 27.15 -5.59
CA ASP A 1219 18.83 28.45 -5.49
C ASP A 1219 20.36 28.33 -5.53
N ASP A 1220 20.93 27.23 -5.06
CA ASP A 1220 22.38 26.99 -5.11
C ASP A 1220 22.84 26.37 -6.45
N LEU A 1221 21.91 25.82 -7.24
CA LEU A 1221 22.21 24.98 -8.42
C LEU A 1221 21.86 25.62 -9.76
N LEU A 1222 20.86 26.50 -9.77
CA LEU A 1222 20.34 27.15 -10.97
C LEU A 1222 20.64 28.65 -10.94
N LEU A 1223 20.57 29.29 -12.11
CA LEU A 1223 20.58 30.75 -12.18
C LEU A 1223 19.40 31.30 -11.36
N GLU A 1224 19.65 32.34 -10.56
CA GLU A 1224 18.67 32.91 -9.62
C GLU A 1224 17.32 33.22 -10.28
N ARG A 1225 17.34 33.79 -11.50
CA ARG A 1225 16.12 34.04 -12.29
C ARG A 1225 15.30 32.76 -12.51
N ARG A 1226 15.93 31.66 -12.91
CA ARG A 1226 15.25 30.37 -13.16
C ARG A 1226 14.71 29.76 -11.87
N ALA A 1227 15.49 29.75 -10.79
CA ALA A 1227 15.05 29.22 -9.50
C ALA A 1227 13.84 30.01 -8.95
N LYS A 1228 13.87 31.34 -9.08
CA LYS A 1228 12.77 32.24 -8.72
C LYS A 1228 11.51 31.96 -9.55
N THR A 1229 11.63 31.85 -10.87
CA THR A 1229 10.49 31.52 -11.76
C THR A 1229 9.87 30.17 -11.39
N ILE A 1230 10.68 29.13 -11.19
CA ILE A 1230 10.18 27.79 -10.83
C ILE A 1230 9.35 27.85 -9.55
N ARG A 1231 9.83 28.53 -8.50
CA ARG A 1231 9.07 28.65 -7.24
C ARG A 1231 7.74 29.37 -7.43
N TYR A 1232 7.71 30.49 -8.13
CA TYR A 1232 6.47 31.26 -8.28
C TYR A 1232 5.46 30.55 -9.17
N VAL A 1233 5.90 29.94 -10.27
CA VAL A 1233 5.04 29.12 -11.12
C VAL A 1233 4.46 27.95 -10.32
N TYR A 1234 5.30 27.30 -9.49
CA TYR A 1234 4.84 26.22 -8.63
C TYR A 1234 3.79 26.67 -7.62
N VAL A 1235 4.02 27.77 -6.91
CA VAL A 1235 3.03 28.33 -5.95
C VAL A 1235 1.75 28.76 -6.66
N ALA A 1236 1.86 29.40 -7.83
CA ALA A 1236 0.71 29.80 -8.62
C ALA A 1236 -0.12 28.59 -9.06
N ALA A 1237 0.52 27.51 -9.53
CA ALA A 1237 -0.16 26.27 -9.87
C ALA A 1237 -0.85 25.62 -8.66
N VAL A 1238 -0.17 25.57 -7.50
CA VAL A 1238 -0.76 25.09 -6.23
C VAL A 1238 -1.99 25.91 -5.85
N PHE A 1239 -1.91 27.24 -5.99
CA PHE A 1239 -3.03 28.15 -5.71
C PHE A 1239 -4.20 27.95 -6.67
N VAL A 1240 -3.94 27.82 -7.98
CA VAL A 1240 -4.99 27.53 -8.97
C VAL A 1240 -5.69 26.21 -8.65
N LEU A 1241 -4.95 25.17 -8.29
CA LEU A 1241 -5.54 23.89 -7.86
C LEU A 1241 -6.40 24.06 -6.61
N PHE A 1242 -5.94 24.85 -5.62
CA PHE A 1242 -6.74 25.14 -4.43
C PHE A 1242 -8.05 25.83 -4.77
N VAL A 1243 -8.03 26.86 -5.61
CA VAL A 1243 -9.26 27.56 -6.06
C VAL A 1243 -10.17 26.61 -6.83
N MET A 1244 -9.60 25.78 -7.72
CA MET A 1244 -10.36 24.82 -8.52
C MET A 1244 -11.08 23.76 -7.67
N PHE A 1245 -10.41 23.22 -6.64
CA PHE A 1245 -10.99 22.23 -5.72
C PHE A 1245 -11.76 22.84 -4.55
N TYR A 1246 -11.66 24.15 -4.32
CA TYR A 1246 -12.32 24.84 -3.20
C TYR A 1246 -13.80 24.47 -3.01
N PRO A 1247 -14.63 24.29 -4.05
CA PRO A 1247 -16.02 23.89 -3.86
C PRO A 1247 -16.20 22.60 -3.07
N VAL A 1248 -15.48 21.54 -3.46
CA VAL A 1248 -15.54 20.22 -2.82
C VAL A 1248 -14.72 20.13 -1.53
N LEU A 1249 -13.95 21.15 -1.19
CA LEU A 1249 -13.20 21.25 0.07
C LEU A 1249 -13.96 22.05 1.13
N SER A 1250 -14.86 22.95 0.72
CA SER A 1250 -15.56 23.88 1.61
C SER A 1250 -17.05 23.56 1.80
N GLY A 1251 -17.62 22.68 0.97
CA GLY A 1251 -19.07 22.49 0.91
C GLY A 1251 -19.77 23.58 0.11
N MET A 1252 -19.04 24.37 -0.69
CA MET A 1252 -19.66 25.37 -1.56
C MET A 1252 -20.41 24.68 -2.70
N GLN A 1253 -21.64 25.11 -2.90
CA GLN A 1253 -22.53 24.59 -3.91
C GLN A 1253 -21.99 24.86 -5.33
N VAL A 1254 -22.00 23.85 -6.20
CA VAL A 1254 -21.50 23.94 -7.58
C VAL A 1254 -22.25 22.96 -8.49
N SER A 1255 -22.19 23.14 -9.81
CA SER A 1255 -22.80 22.18 -10.76
C SER A 1255 -22.16 20.79 -10.65
N GLY A 1256 -22.98 19.73 -10.65
CA GLY A 1256 -22.51 18.35 -10.67
C GLY A 1256 -21.66 18.01 -11.91
N SER A 1257 -21.89 18.70 -13.03
CA SER A 1257 -21.09 18.57 -14.26
C SER A 1257 -19.64 19.04 -14.06
N TYR A 1258 -19.41 20.09 -13.27
CA TYR A 1258 -18.08 20.58 -12.93
C TYR A 1258 -17.31 19.54 -12.10
N VAL A 1259 -17.98 18.96 -11.11
CA VAL A 1259 -17.38 17.94 -10.23
C VAL A 1259 -16.98 16.69 -11.02
N THR A 1260 -17.88 16.19 -11.85
CA THR A 1260 -17.66 14.95 -12.64
C THR A 1260 -16.72 15.15 -13.82
N GLY A 1261 -16.79 16.29 -14.53
CA GLY A 1261 -15.99 16.57 -15.72
C GLY A 1261 -14.61 17.15 -15.45
N ILE A 1262 -14.42 17.94 -14.38
CA ILE A 1262 -13.16 18.68 -14.13
C ILE A 1262 -12.39 18.13 -12.92
N LEU A 1263 -13.07 17.85 -11.81
CA LEU A 1263 -12.40 17.49 -10.56
C LEU A 1263 -12.06 16.00 -10.45
N ARG A 1264 -12.85 15.12 -11.10
CA ARG A 1264 -12.71 13.67 -10.99
C ARG A 1264 -11.58 13.10 -11.86
N TRP A 1265 -10.35 13.25 -11.39
CA TRP A 1265 -9.16 12.78 -12.12
C TRP A 1265 -8.96 11.27 -12.08
N PHE A 1266 -9.45 10.60 -11.04
CA PHE A 1266 -9.45 9.14 -10.92
C PHE A 1266 -10.88 8.63 -10.73
N PRO A 1267 -11.22 7.42 -11.23
CA PRO A 1267 -12.53 6.82 -10.99
C PRO A 1267 -12.86 6.66 -9.49
N THR A 1268 -11.83 6.50 -8.66
CA THR A 1268 -11.91 6.36 -7.21
C THR A 1268 -12.07 7.68 -6.45
N TRP A 1269 -11.93 8.83 -7.12
CA TRP A 1269 -12.22 10.13 -6.53
C TRP A 1269 -13.73 10.35 -6.62
N VAL A 1270 -14.38 10.32 -5.45
CA VAL A 1270 -15.82 10.51 -5.31
C VAL A 1270 -16.00 11.77 -4.48
N PHE A 1271 -16.80 12.68 -5.00
CA PHE A 1271 -17.13 13.97 -4.44
C PHE A 1271 -18.63 14.14 -4.54
#